data_AF-A0A831YAT4-F1
#
_entry.id   AF-A0A831YAT4-F1
#
_cell.length_a   1.000
_cell.length_b   1.000
_cell.length_c   1.000
_cell.angle_alpha   90.00
_cell.angle_beta   90.00
_cell.angle_gamma   90.00
#
_symmetry.space_group_name_H-M   'P 1'
#
loop_
_entity.id
_entity.type
_entity.pdbx_description
1 polymer ?
#
loop_
_entity_poly.entity_id
_entity_poly.type
_entity_poly.pdbx_seq_one_letter_code
_entity_poly.pdbx_strand_id
1 'polypeptide(L)'
;MFKYKYRKYWIICVLSILAILTTIAFHFYESRWIDFRKAEKHFADGRYSQAIEFYVKAMKKDLAPKFYITQLLFAAKITNTYEPIVETYKKCIEKDPDNAEMIEGFADFYVYFKEFDDAEKVLKLYLADHPDDYYIRLELARVYSWNDNYEKSILEYRKVLSNDIHDIRLDEYRVKLEFTKVLTYAEKYDQAIDLYKQLIFEKSRDWEVYIELANVYLALKDYHNVFETLNKVPYQELDESSQIYLADLYAYYKHYDIAQEIYENYLEKHLYSTNVYRKYSNMRIWSNDEEISLEILDRIKYFYPRDDEVLDDLGKDYIFARKFDEAIRVYKHLIQRTKKVDPSYLIELGDIYLTLDEKKMAIEYFQKAYDLDPLDDELKRKLALTLAWGGMQDRALPLLEDLFEENEKDQSVGIELIRVYALEKNEEKAIKVLAKLQKRFPKSPYVLMEVAAQQARLGHALAAREVYQNLLSSVEYNENIYINYADIMRLWGNYYEAEKIYRKALEQNPNKSEIKFKLAWLLVNMKRYEEAEQIYKTFIFQKKNLDKAYYRLAKEKLLQRDLEQALYYANKSFVINPSDKNILLFSEVLAKNNKNDQALILLDEIEIKRYRELTYLQKGKIYLSENKELAINILKKGLELYPDNIELFFYANLNNIKNDEFKEIMAKRAKNAQDLTIIAWSYSENNLEEEALYFFEKAIERDEKYYPAKFGLAQNLAMDNKIGAVKDFDALLKDFPNDYQILLWKARVLGWTKHFKESIEVYNILLSLNPNDPQIIREKARVAAWDKNIDLALETYDKELSFSVDLNLYENLIPLSHEIEDISFKRDFDNLKDIPFYFGYERIKNNLNQYNLTKEQKKLLEKALLKNLAQYNIQKSIYLERKAKYAYYRMHYIEANTVYKELIDFFPSNEEAIFDYAQTFCHLKLCNKARPLYQILVDDFNHNRAKIALERNKIKSDPFVRFAHEFFQEAGRGDIDRVKRNRTDFNLGFYFRCRNLLRFTAHRWAEEPTYEKNTQIKDVEDLKGITYDAYGYSIDFDATFSKYMGTSLGFRQKYYLKKFNTTNLGHLFLWFRAKDAAKVTLGFDRDNEIDNIFSFRNDVQINRLFLQSSSLIKRRLSIDALGEAQIYSDNNFIDLFRLDLGYRLTPFPKIFKFEVRGEYRNSDKLNNFVFEGVDLVNIIHPYWTPNHYKAFLASFSWYHDVSLLQFCEAEKHYYEFKLSTGTDTEKNPTITFYGGWHLEFRKKGLISINGYITRSRIWDASSVWAEYKYSF
;
A
#
# COMPACT_ATOMS: atom_id res chain seq x y z
N MET A 1 -81.00 127.21 -43.92
CA MET A 1 -79.64 127.24 -44.49
C MET A 1 -78.67 127.07 -43.33
N PHE A 2 -77.96 125.98 -43.10
CA PHE A 2 -77.59 124.82 -43.93
C PHE A 2 -77.39 123.62 -42.98
N LYS A 3 -78.15 122.51 -43.03
CA LYS A 3 -77.93 121.31 -43.90
C LYS A 3 -76.44 121.15 -44.23
N TYR A 4 -75.61 120.39 -43.51
CA TYR A 4 -75.61 118.91 -43.43
C TYR A 4 -75.20 118.44 -42.03
N LYS A 5 -76.22 118.28 -41.19
CA LYS A 5 -76.22 117.99 -39.75
C LYS A 5 -76.56 116.49 -39.59
N TYR A 6 -75.95 115.78 -38.63
CA TYR A 6 -76.29 114.40 -38.16
C TYR A 6 -75.75 113.16 -38.92
N ARG A 7 -74.41 113.00 -39.06
CA ARG A 7 -73.80 111.66 -39.27
C ARG A 7 -72.41 111.41 -38.63
N LYS A 8 -71.69 112.43 -38.14
CA LYS A 8 -70.34 112.28 -37.55
C LYS A 8 -70.25 112.19 -36.01
N TYR A 9 -71.25 112.66 -35.24
CA TYR A 9 -71.29 112.43 -33.77
C TYR A 9 -72.11 111.21 -33.35
N TRP A 10 -72.84 110.57 -34.27
CA TRP A 10 -73.46 109.27 -34.01
C TRP A 10 -72.40 108.17 -33.81
N ILE A 11 -71.26 108.28 -34.50
CA ILE A 11 -70.06 107.45 -34.26
C ILE A 11 -69.43 107.77 -32.89
N ILE A 12 -69.45 109.04 -32.48
CA ILE A 12 -68.94 109.44 -31.15
C ILE A 12 -69.88 108.96 -30.03
N CYS A 13 -71.21 108.97 -30.22
CA CYS A 13 -72.13 108.38 -29.26
C CYS A 13 -72.01 106.84 -29.19
N VAL A 14 -71.77 106.15 -30.31
CA VAL A 14 -71.54 104.69 -30.31
C VAL A 14 -70.18 104.33 -29.69
N LEU A 15 -69.14 105.13 -29.92
CA LEU A 15 -67.82 104.96 -29.28
C LEU A 15 -67.86 105.30 -27.78
N SER A 16 -68.66 106.28 -27.35
CA SER A 16 -68.87 106.57 -25.93
C SER A 16 -69.68 105.49 -25.22
N ILE A 17 -70.66 104.87 -25.88
CA ILE A 17 -71.43 103.75 -25.33
C ILE A 17 -70.57 102.48 -25.26
N LEU A 18 -69.70 102.21 -26.26
CA LEU A 18 -68.73 101.12 -26.21
C LEU A 18 -67.65 101.34 -25.15
N ALA A 19 -67.16 102.57 -24.95
CA ALA A 19 -66.21 102.89 -23.88
C ALA A 19 -66.83 102.76 -22.48
N ILE A 20 -68.11 103.11 -22.32
CA ILE A 20 -68.81 102.94 -21.04
C ILE A 20 -69.09 101.44 -20.78
N LEU A 21 -69.45 100.66 -21.79
CA LEU A 21 -69.66 99.21 -21.67
C LEU A 21 -68.36 98.42 -21.42
N THR A 22 -67.22 98.83 -22.00
CA THR A 22 -65.92 98.21 -21.70
C THR A 22 -65.39 98.60 -20.33
N THR A 23 -65.63 99.83 -19.86
CA THR A 23 -65.20 100.24 -18.50
C THR A 23 -66.02 99.54 -17.42
N ILE A 24 -67.31 99.25 -17.67
CA ILE A 24 -68.17 98.48 -16.74
C ILE A 24 -67.80 96.98 -16.74
N ALA A 25 -67.45 96.39 -17.89
CA ALA A 25 -66.96 95.01 -17.97
C ALA A 25 -65.53 94.84 -17.39
N PHE A 26 -64.66 95.84 -17.55
CA PHE A 26 -63.30 95.84 -16.99
C PHE A 26 -63.32 95.98 -15.45
N HIS A 27 -64.23 96.77 -14.88
CA HIS A 27 -64.34 96.95 -13.43
C HIS A 27 -64.86 95.68 -12.69
N PHE A 28 -65.65 94.84 -13.35
CA PHE A 28 -66.11 93.55 -12.79
C PHE A 28 -65.04 92.43 -12.90
N TYR A 29 -64.20 92.44 -13.93
CA TYR A 29 -63.14 91.43 -14.15
C TYR A 29 -61.87 91.68 -13.31
N GLU A 30 -61.49 92.92 -13.03
CA GLU A 30 -60.26 93.25 -12.28
C GLU A 30 -60.38 92.93 -10.77
N SER A 31 -61.55 93.14 -10.19
CA SER A 31 -61.80 93.03 -8.74
C SER A 31 -61.51 91.63 -8.17
N ARG A 32 -61.68 90.56 -8.96
CA ARG A 32 -61.51 89.16 -8.51
C ARG A 32 -60.03 88.74 -8.51
N TRP A 33 -59.26 89.19 -9.51
CA TRP A 33 -57.83 88.88 -9.67
C TRP A 33 -56.90 89.76 -8.82
N ILE A 34 -57.35 90.97 -8.43
CA ILE A 34 -56.60 91.85 -7.51
C ILE A 34 -56.39 91.17 -6.16
N ASP A 35 -57.42 90.51 -5.62
CA ASP A 35 -57.31 89.83 -4.33
C ASP A 35 -56.43 88.57 -4.43
N PHE A 36 -56.50 87.82 -5.54
CA PHE A 36 -55.59 86.69 -5.80
C PHE A 36 -54.12 87.12 -5.94
N ARG A 37 -53.81 88.17 -6.72
CA ARG A 37 -52.45 88.72 -6.84
C ARG A 37 -51.90 89.23 -5.50
N LYS A 38 -52.76 89.82 -4.66
CA LYS A 38 -52.39 90.20 -3.28
C LYS A 38 -52.11 88.96 -2.43
N ALA A 39 -52.92 87.92 -2.55
CA ALA A 39 -52.71 86.65 -1.87
C ALA A 39 -51.38 85.99 -2.28
N GLU A 40 -51.05 85.93 -3.58
CA GLU A 40 -49.77 85.42 -4.09
C GLU A 40 -48.58 86.22 -3.52
N LYS A 41 -48.69 87.56 -3.48
CA LYS A 41 -47.65 88.42 -2.90
C LYS A 41 -47.45 88.15 -1.40
N HIS A 42 -48.54 88.04 -0.63
CA HIS A 42 -48.46 87.72 0.79
C HIS A 42 -47.94 86.29 1.03
N PHE A 43 -48.25 85.35 0.13
CA PHE A 43 -47.75 83.98 0.16
C PHE A 43 -46.24 83.92 -0.09
N ALA A 44 -45.74 84.63 -1.10
CA ALA A 44 -44.30 84.75 -1.39
C ALA A 44 -43.52 85.45 -0.27
N ASP A 45 -44.15 86.42 0.42
CA ASP A 45 -43.58 87.12 1.58
C ASP A 45 -43.64 86.28 2.88
N GLY A 46 -44.13 85.03 2.85
CA GLY A 46 -44.27 84.15 4.03
C GLY A 46 -45.37 84.55 5.02
N ARG A 47 -46.25 85.49 4.64
CA ARG A 47 -47.35 86.01 5.48
C ARG A 47 -48.63 85.23 5.23
N TYR A 48 -48.60 83.95 5.60
CA TYR A 48 -49.62 82.96 5.23
C TYR A 48 -51.05 83.29 5.72
N SER A 49 -51.23 83.84 6.92
CA SER A 49 -52.58 84.19 7.41
C SER A 49 -53.25 85.31 6.59
N GLN A 50 -52.45 86.28 6.13
CA GLN A 50 -52.93 87.36 5.25
C GLN A 50 -53.17 86.85 3.83
N ALA A 51 -52.33 85.92 3.36
CA ALA A 51 -52.54 85.24 2.09
C ALA A 51 -53.87 84.47 2.07
N ILE A 52 -54.20 83.72 3.14
CA ILE A 52 -55.49 83.02 3.29
C ILE A 52 -56.66 84.00 3.24
N GLU A 53 -56.58 85.13 3.95
CA GLU A 53 -57.65 86.13 3.95
C GLU A 53 -57.97 86.63 2.52
N PHE A 54 -56.93 86.89 1.73
CA PHE A 54 -57.09 87.35 0.35
C PHE A 54 -57.48 86.22 -0.62
N TYR A 55 -57.02 84.97 -0.41
CA TYR A 55 -57.52 83.81 -1.15
C TYR A 55 -59.00 83.56 -0.90
N VAL A 56 -59.46 83.65 0.35
CA VAL A 56 -60.89 83.56 0.72
C VAL A 56 -61.70 84.70 0.10
N LYS A 57 -61.16 85.92 0.01
CA LYS A 57 -61.81 87.04 -0.70
C LYS A 57 -61.90 86.81 -2.20
N ALA A 58 -60.86 86.23 -2.81
CA ALA A 58 -60.85 85.86 -4.22
C ALA A 58 -61.86 84.73 -4.52
N MET A 59 -61.95 83.73 -3.63
CA MET A 59 -62.91 82.62 -3.67
C MET A 59 -64.36 83.11 -3.60
N LYS A 60 -64.70 84.05 -2.69
CA LYS A 60 -66.04 84.68 -2.59
C LYS A 60 -66.45 85.45 -3.84
N LYS A 61 -65.47 85.79 -4.68
CA LYS A 61 -65.66 86.44 -5.97
C LYS A 61 -65.63 85.43 -7.12
N ASP A 62 -65.89 84.15 -6.89
CA ASP A 62 -65.94 83.07 -7.88
C ASP A 62 -64.66 82.97 -8.76
N LEU A 63 -63.46 83.13 -8.18
CA LEU A 63 -62.21 82.73 -8.84
C LEU A 63 -62.04 81.22 -8.72
N ALA A 64 -61.67 80.53 -9.80
CA ALA A 64 -61.53 79.08 -9.82
C ALA A 64 -60.41 78.58 -8.87
N PRO A 65 -60.67 77.55 -8.03
CA PRO A 65 -59.71 77.03 -7.06
C PRO A 65 -58.38 76.59 -7.64
N LYS A 66 -58.35 76.00 -8.84
CA LYS A 66 -57.14 75.54 -9.51
C LYS A 66 -56.00 76.57 -9.57
N PHE A 67 -56.33 77.87 -9.55
CA PHE A 67 -55.33 78.94 -9.59
C PHE A 67 -54.64 79.17 -8.23
N TYR A 68 -55.27 78.81 -7.11
CA TYR A 68 -54.75 79.10 -5.77
C TYR A 68 -54.70 77.91 -4.81
N ILE A 69 -55.30 76.76 -5.14
CA ILE A 69 -55.55 75.66 -4.19
C ILE A 69 -54.26 75.17 -3.53
N THR A 70 -53.18 74.92 -4.28
CA THR A 70 -51.92 74.41 -3.73
C THR A 70 -51.27 75.40 -2.75
N GLN A 71 -51.33 76.70 -3.07
CA GLN A 71 -50.80 77.75 -2.21
C GLN A 71 -51.72 77.97 -0.98
N LEU A 72 -53.03 77.85 -1.16
CA LEU A 72 -54.01 77.92 -0.08
C LEU A 72 -53.83 76.75 0.91
N LEU A 73 -53.63 75.52 0.42
CA LEU A 73 -53.40 74.33 1.24
C LEU A 73 -52.12 74.42 2.06
N PHE A 74 -51.04 74.89 1.42
CA PHE A 74 -49.76 75.11 2.10
C PHE A 74 -49.88 76.19 3.18
N ALA A 75 -50.51 77.33 2.86
CA ALA A 75 -50.73 78.40 3.82
C ALA A 75 -51.61 77.93 4.99
N ALA A 76 -52.70 77.21 4.71
CA ALA A 76 -53.63 76.68 5.71
C ALA A 76 -52.95 75.69 6.66
N LYS A 77 -52.09 74.81 6.15
CA LYS A 77 -51.30 73.87 6.96
C LYS A 77 -50.31 74.57 7.88
N ILE A 78 -49.60 75.59 7.39
CA ILE A 78 -48.62 76.34 8.20
C ILE A 78 -49.30 77.14 9.31
N THR A 79 -50.49 77.68 9.04
CA THR A 79 -51.20 78.58 9.97
C THR A 79 -52.24 77.86 10.83
N ASN A 80 -52.52 76.58 10.53
CA ASN A 80 -53.56 75.75 11.14
C ASN A 80 -54.96 76.40 11.11
N THR A 81 -55.27 77.13 10.03
CA THR A 81 -56.56 77.83 9.85
C THR A 81 -57.42 77.14 8.79
N TYR A 82 -58.49 76.47 9.25
CA TYR A 82 -59.35 75.63 8.39
C TYR A 82 -60.79 76.13 8.28
N GLU A 83 -61.43 76.46 9.41
CA GLU A 83 -62.83 76.86 9.50
C GLU A 83 -63.24 77.97 8.51
N PRO A 84 -62.50 79.09 8.37
CA PRO A 84 -62.89 80.16 7.46
C PRO A 84 -62.86 79.75 5.98
N ILE A 85 -62.00 78.80 5.63
CA ILE A 85 -61.86 78.28 4.27
C ILE A 85 -63.01 77.31 3.98
N VAL A 86 -63.29 76.37 4.88
CA VAL A 86 -64.40 75.42 4.79
C VAL A 86 -65.75 76.14 4.73
N GLU A 87 -65.98 77.13 5.58
CA GLU A 87 -67.24 77.88 5.58
C GLU A 87 -67.41 78.70 4.30
N THR A 88 -66.31 79.17 3.71
CA THR A 88 -66.36 79.89 2.43
C THR A 88 -66.64 78.94 1.27
N TYR A 89 -65.99 77.77 1.21
CA TYR A 89 -66.32 76.74 0.21
C TYR A 89 -67.80 76.34 0.29
N LYS A 90 -68.33 76.06 1.50
CA LYS A 90 -69.76 75.74 1.69
C LYS A 90 -70.67 76.85 1.15
N LYS A 91 -70.40 78.12 1.48
CA LYS A 91 -71.19 79.27 0.99
C LYS A 91 -71.08 79.48 -0.52
N CYS A 92 -69.90 79.24 -1.10
CA CYS A 92 -69.70 79.34 -2.54
C CYS A 92 -70.44 78.22 -3.29
N ILE A 93 -70.42 76.99 -2.76
CA ILE A 93 -71.15 75.84 -3.32
C ILE A 93 -72.66 75.99 -3.12
N GLU A 94 -73.14 76.52 -1.98
CA GLU A 94 -74.58 76.83 -1.79
C GLU A 94 -75.10 77.87 -2.79
N LYS A 95 -74.24 78.79 -3.24
CA LYS A 95 -74.58 79.86 -4.20
C LYS A 95 -74.57 79.36 -5.64
N ASP A 96 -73.72 78.39 -5.97
CA ASP A 96 -73.60 77.77 -7.30
C ASP A 96 -73.32 76.26 -7.15
N PRO A 97 -74.37 75.45 -6.90
CA PRO A 97 -74.23 74.02 -6.59
C PRO A 97 -73.68 73.18 -7.74
N ASP A 98 -73.73 73.69 -8.96
CA ASP A 98 -73.33 72.95 -10.18
C ASP A 98 -71.85 73.18 -10.55
N ASN A 99 -71.10 73.91 -9.73
CA ASN A 99 -69.72 74.31 -10.01
C ASN A 99 -68.70 73.20 -9.67
N ALA A 100 -68.45 72.31 -10.63
CA ALA A 100 -67.52 71.18 -10.49
C ALA A 100 -66.11 71.60 -10.02
N GLU A 101 -65.56 72.72 -10.53
CA GLU A 101 -64.21 73.19 -10.15
C GLU A 101 -64.15 73.64 -8.66
N MET A 102 -65.25 74.14 -8.10
CA MET A 102 -65.35 74.46 -6.67
C MET A 102 -65.46 73.23 -5.79
N ILE A 103 -66.10 72.19 -6.28
CA ILE A 103 -66.35 70.94 -5.56
C ILE A 103 -65.10 70.08 -5.53
N GLU A 104 -64.39 69.99 -6.65
CA GLU A 104 -63.03 69.43 -6.75
C GLU A 104 -62.08 70.13 -5.77
N GLY A 105 -61.97 71.47 -5.86
CA GLY A 105 -61.08 72.22 -4.96
C GLY A 105 -61.44 72.10 -3.48
N PHE A 106 -62.69 71.80 -3.15
CA PHE A 106 -63.11 71.54 -1.77
C PHE A 106 -62.79 70.11 -1.32
N ALA A 107 -62.93 69.13 -2.21
CA ALA A 107 -62.54 67.75 -1.94
C ALA A 107 -61.02 67.61 -1.80
N ASP A 108 -60.23 68.23 -2.68
CA ASP A 108 -58.75 68.30 -2.60
C ASP A 108 -58.28 68.87 -1.27
N PHE A 109 -59.00 69.87 -0.76
CA PHE A 109 -58.72 70.44 0.55
C PHE A 109 -58.87 69.42 1.66
N TYR A 110 -59.98 68.66 1.67
CA TYR A 110 -60.19 67.60 2.65
C TYR A 110 -59.18 66.45 2.51
N VAL A 111 -58.86 66.03 1.29
CA VAL A 111 -57.84 65.00 1.01
C VAL A 111 -56.47 65.38 1.54
N TYR A 112 -56.04 66.62 1.31
CA TYR A 112 -54.72 67.09 1.75
C TYR A 112 -54.54 67.04 3.27
N PHE A 113 -55.64 67.22 4.03
CA PHE A 113 -55.67 67.09 5.49
C PHE A 113 -56.03 65.68 5.98
N LYS A 114 -56.11 64.69 5.08
CA LYS A 114 -56.47 63.29 5.34
C LYS A 114 -57.89 63.10 5.91
N GLU A 115 -58.79 64.05 5.65
CA GLU A 115 -60.21 63.98 6.02
C GLU A 115 -61.02 63.34 4.88
N PHE A 116 -60.71 62.07 4.58
CA PHE A 116 -61.25 61.37 3.40
C PHE A 116 -62.77 61.18 3.43
N ASP A 117 -63.37 61.05 4.61
CA ASP A 117 -64.83 60.88 4.76
C ASP A 117 -65.60 62.15 4.37
N ASP A 118 -65.06 63.33 4.67
CA ASP A 118 -65.67 64.62 4.32
C ASP A 118 -65.45 64.93 2.83
N ALA A 119 -64.27 64.59 2.27
CA ALA A 119 -64.02 64.62 0.83
C ALA A 119 -65.02 63.73 0.07
N GLU A 120 -65.22 62.48 0.52
CA GLU A 120 -66.19 61.54 -0.05
C GLU A 120 -67.60 62.12 -0.02
N LYS A 121 -68.00 62.73 1.11
CA LYS A 121 -69.34 63.29 1.28
C LYS A 121 -69.62 64.44 0.32
N VAL A 122 -68.65 65.35 0.15
CA VAL A 122 -68.76 66.48 -0.78
C VAL A 122 -68.88 65.99 -2.23
N LEU A 123 -68.01 65.08 -2.66
CA LEU A 123 -68.03 64.54 -4.03
C LEU A 123 -69.31 63.74 -4.31
N LYS A 124 -69.79 62.94 -3.35
CA LYS A 124 -71.03 62.17 -3.50
C LYS A 124 -72.29 63.01 -3.56
N LEU A 125 -72.35 64.09 -2.77
CA LEU A 125 -73.48 65.02 -2.81
C LEU A 125 -73.62 65.64 -4.21
N TYR A 126 -72.50 66.03 -4.83
CA TYR A 126 -72.51 66.53 -6.20
C TYR A 126 -72.90 65.47 -7.24
N LEU A 127 -72.28 64.29 -7.16
CA LEU A 127 -72.54 63.18 -8.08
C LEU A 127 -73.95 62.59 -7.96
N ALA A 128 -74.70 62.90 -6.90
CA ALA A 128 -76.11 62.53 -6.77
C ALA A 128 -76.99 63.27 -7.78
N ASP A 129 -76.68 64.55 -8.04
CA ASP A 129 -77.41 65.39 -8.99
C ASP A 129 -76.74 65.42 -10.37
N HIS A 130 -75.43 65.11 -10.44
CA HIS A 130 -74.62 65.05 -11.67
C HIS A 130 -73.98 63.67 -11.86
N PRO A 131 -74.76 62.60 -12.08
CA PRO A 131 -74.25 61.23 -12.13
C PRO A 131 -73.28 60.97 -13.29
N ASP A 132 -73.31 61.77 -14.35
CA ASP A 132 -72.51 61.60 -15.57
C ASP A 132 -71.21 62.44 -15.56
N ASP A 133 -70.89 63.16 -14.46
CA ASP A 133 -69.60 63.85 -14.34
C ASP A 133 -68.47 62.86 -14.04
N TYR A 134 -67.86 62.34 -15.11
CA TYR A 134 -66.76 61.38 -15.03
C TYR A 134 -65.49 61.95 -14.38
N TYR A 135 -65.30 63.27 -14.43
CA TYR A 135 -64.12 63.91 -13.88
C TYR A 135 -64.18 63.94 -12.34
N ILE A 136 -65.30 64.37 -11.76
CA ILE A 136 -65.52 64.30 -10.31
C ILE A 136 -65.63 62.84 -9.82
N ARG A 137 -66.19 61.94 -10.64
CA ARG A 137 -66.21 60.50 -10.32
C ARG A 137 -64.81 59.89 -10.26
N LEU A 138 -63.89 60.32 -11.12
CA LEU A 138 -62.49 59.92 -11.07
C LEU A 138 -61.80 60.40 -9.79
N GLU A 139 -62.05 61.64 -9.37
CA GLU A 139 -61.55 62.14 -8.08
C GLU A 139 -62.09 61.32 -6.90
N LEU A 140 -63.36 60.94 -6.91
CA LEU A 140 -63.91 60.03 -5.90
C LEU A 140 -63.19 58.67 -5.89
N ALA A 141 -62.82 58.14 -7.06
CA ALA A 141 -62.05 56.90 -7.16
C ALA A 141 -60.62 57.05 -6.57
N ARG A 142 -59.97 58.20 -6.78
CA ARG A 142 -58.66 58.55 -6.19
C ARG A 142 -58.73 58.70 -4.67
N VAL A 143 -59.75 59.38 -4.15
CA VAL A 143 -60.02 59.50 -2.71
C VAL A 143 -60.16 58.12 -2.07
N TYR A 144 -60.90 57.21 -2.70
CA TYR A 144 -60.99 55.84 -2.21
C TYR A 144 -59.66 55.09 -2.24
N SER A 145 -58.83 55.31 -3.27
CA SER A 145 -57.49 54.71 -3.33
C SER A 145 -56.57 55.24 -2.22
N TRP A 146 -56.58 56.55 -1.94
CA TRP A 146 -55.74 57.14 -0.89
C TRP A 146 -56.19 56.78 0.53
N ASN A 147 -57.45 56.38 0.70
CA ASN A 147 -58.01 55.87 1.96
C ASN A 147 -57.94 54.33 2.07
N ASP A 148 -57.09 53.67 1.26
CA ASP A 148 -56.91 52.21 1.18
C ASP A 148 -58.21 51.40 0.94
N ASN A 149 -59.27 52.05 0.46
CA ASN A 149 -60.55 51.42 0.17
C ASN A 149 -60.61 50.98 -1.30
N TYR A 150 -59.72 50.04 -1.65
CA TYR A 150 -59.48 49.67 -3.05
C TYR A 150 -60.71 49.08 -3.74
N GLU A 151 -61.61 48.37 -3.04
CA GLU A 151 -62.84 47.84 -3.65
C GLU A 151 -63.80 48.94 -4.10
N LYS A 152 -63.99 49.99 -3.30
CA LYS A 152 -64.79 51.16 -3.71
C LYS A 152 -64.09 51.95 -4.82
N SER A 153 -62.77 52.08 -4.73
CA SER A 153 -61.96 52.73 -5.78
C SER A 153 -62.11 52.01 -7.12
N ILE A 154 -61.95 50.69 -7.13
CA ILE A 154 -62.13 49.83 -8.33
C ILE A 154 -63.53 49.99 -8.92
N LEU A 155 -64.57 50.05 -8.08
CA LEU A 155 -65.95 50.22 -8.54
C LEU A 155 -66.13 51.56 -9.26
N GLU A 156 -65.62 52.65 -8.72
CA GLU A 156 -65.72 53.97 -9.34
C GLU A 156 -64.83 54.10 -10.59
N TYR A 157 -63.59 53.59 -10.56
CA TYR A 157 -62.73 53.50 -11.76
C TYR A 157 -63.40 52.71 -12.90
N ARG A 158 -64.09 51.59 -12.59
CA ARG A 158 -64.84 50.83 -13.59
C ARG A 158 -66.01 51.62 -14.17
N LYS A 159 -66.71 52.43 -13.36
CA LYS A 159 -67.79 53.30 -13.84
C LYS A 159 -67.26 54.42 -14.74
N VAL A 160 -66.08 54.95 -14.43
CA VAL A 160 -65.38 55.89 -15.31
C VAL A 160 -65.01 55.19 -16.61
N LEU A 161 -64.44 53.99 -16.58
CA LEU A 161 -63.96 53.29 -17.79
C LEU A 161 -65.05 52.52 -18.59
N SER A 162 -66.32 52.48 -18.16
CA SER A 162 -67.37 51.64 -18.78
C SER A 162 -68.14 52.27 -19.95
N ASN A 163 -68.03 53.58 -20.18
CA ASN A 163 -68.70 54.28 -21.28
C ASN A 163 -67.66 54.86 -22.24
N ASP A 164 -67.95 54.91 -23.54
CA ASP A 164 -67.13 55.65 -24.53
C ASP A 164 -67.14 57.14 -24.15
N ILE A 165 -66.18 57.56 -23.32
CA ILE A 165 -66.05 58.93 -22.87
C ILE A 165 -65.42 59.75 -24.00
N HIS A 166 -66.19 60.67 -24.58
CA HIS A 166 -65.68 61.74 -25.46
C HIS A 166 -65.53 63.07 -24.71
N ASP A 167 -65.02 63.02 -23.47
CA ASP A 167 -64.60 64.22 -22.74
C ASP A 167 -63.11 64.51 -23.01
N ILE A 168 -62.83 65.68 -23.61
CA ILE A 168 -61.49 66.18 -23.93
C ILE A 168 -60.60 66.35 -22.68
N ARG A 169 -61.18 66.35 -21.47
CA ARG A 169 -60.45 66.59 -20.21
C ARG A 169 -59.82 65.34 -19.58
N LEU A 170 -60.14 64.13 -20.05
CA LEU A 170 -59.67 62.88 -19.45
C LEU A 170 -58.63 62.19 -20.34
N ASP A 171 -57.42 61.95 -19.82
CA ASP A 171 -56.42 61.08 -20.46
C ASP A 171 -56.73 59.62 -20.08
N GLU A 172 -57.53 58.95 -20.93
CA GLU A 172 -57.96 57.57 -20.73
C GLU A 172 -56.81 56.62 -20.42
N TYR A 173 -55.64 56.82 -21.07
CA TYR A 173 -54.45 56.01 -20.83
C TYR A 173 -53.94 56.18 -19.40
N ARG A 174 -53.88 57.42 -18.89
CA ARG A 174 -53.41 57.68 -17.52
C ARG A 174 -54.39 57.14 -16.48
N VAL A 175 -55.70 57.23 -16.75
CA VAL A 175 -56.75 56.67 -15.88
C VAL A 175 -56.66 55.14 -15.82
N LYS A 176 -56.45 54.46 -16.96
CA LYS A 176 -56.20 53.01 -17.00
C LYS A 176 -54.95 52.62 -16.20
N LEU A 177 -53.87 53.37 -16.30
CA LEU A 177 -52.64 53.11 -15.53
C LEU A 177 -52.86 53.26 -14.02
N GLU A 178 -53.51 54.34 -13.58
CA GLU A 178 -53.87 54.53 -12.17
C GLU A 178 -54.77 53.40 -11.67
N PHE A 179 -55.78 53.01 -12.44
CA PHE A 179 -56.65 51.87 -12.12
C PHE A 179 -55.86 50.57 -11.99
N THR A 180 -54.89 50.33 -12.89
CA THR A 180 -54.05 49.12 -12.86
C THR A 180 -53.13 49.08 -11.63
N LYS A 181 -52.61 50.23 -11.21
CA LYS A 181 -51.86 50.36 -9.95
C LYS A 181 -52.74 50.05 -8.75
N VAL A 182 -53.98 50.55 -8.72
CA VAL A 182 -54.95 50.20 -7.67
C VAL A 182 -55.27 48.71 -7.65
N LEU A 183 -55.41 48.06 -8.81
CA LEU A 183 -55.57 46.60 -8.88
C LEU A 183 -54.36 45.86 -8.29
N THR A 184 -53.16 46.41 -8.50
CA THR A 184 -51.91 45.87 -7.94
C THR A 184 -51.90 45.98 -6.41
N TYR A 185 -52.23 47.16 -5.86
CA TYR A 185 -52.33 47.37 -4.41
C TYR A 185 -53.46 46.56 -3.76
N ALA A 186 -54.52 46.27 -4.50
CA ALA A 186 -55.62 45.39 -4.08
C ALA A 186 -55.30 43.88 -4.19
N GLU A 187 -54.05 43.51 -4.52
CA GLU A 187 -53.58 42.13 -4.74
C GLU A 187 -54.33 41.36 -5.84
N LYS A 188 -54.99 42.07 -6.77
CA LYS A 188 -55.69 41.48 -7.94
C LYS A 188 -54.74 41.32 -9.12
N TYR A 189 -53.66 40.56 -8.91
CA TYR A 189 -52.51 40.47 -9.83
C TYR A 189 -52.87 40.00 -11.24
N ASP A 190 -53.76 39.03 -11.41
CA ASP A 190 -54.16 38.54 -12.74
C ASP A 190 -54.78 39.66 -13.60
N GLN A 191 -55.68 40.46 -13.00
CA GLN A 191 -56.32 41.59 -13.68
C GLN A 191 -55.33 42.73 -13.94
N ALA A 192 -54.40 42.97 -13.02
CA ALA A 192 -53.36 43.97 -13.18
C ALA A 192 -52.38 43.61 -14.31
N ILE A 193 -51.95 42.35 -14.41
CA ILE A 193 -51.05 41.87 -15.46
C ILE A 193 -51.67 42.05 -16.85
N ASP A 194 -52.94 41.68 -17.02
CA ASP A 194 -53.64 41.82 -18.30
C ASP A 194 -53.75 43.29 -18.72
N LEU A 195 -54.10 44.18 -17.79
CA LEU A 195 -54.19 45.62 -18.07
C LEU A 195 -52.81 46.25 -18.32
N TYR A 196 -51.77 45.88 -17.57
CA TYR A 196 -50.41 46.38 -17.82
C TYR A 196 -49.90 45.94 -19.20
N LYS A 197 -50.16 44.70 -19.62
CA LYS A 197 -49.84 44.24 -20.98
C LYS A 197 -50.60 45.04 -22.04
N GLN A 198 -51.86 45.37 -21.79
CA GLN A 198 -52.66 46.21 -22.68
C GLN A 198 -52.10 47.65 -22.76
N LEU A 199 -51.73 48.24 -21.63
CA LEU A 199 -51.11 49.57 -21.56
C LEU A 199 -49.77 49.62 -22.30
N ILE A 200 -48.95 48.57 -22.16
CA ILE A 200 -47.70 48.40 -22.93
C ILE A 200 -47.98 48.32 -24.43
N PHE A 201 -49.06 47.66 -24.86
CA PHE A 201 -49.46 47.61 -26.27
C PHE A 201 -49.91 48.99 -26.79
N GLU A 202 -50.64 49.76 -25.98
CA GLU A 202 -51.11 51.11 -26.32
C GLU A 202 -49.95 52.13 -26.39
N LYS A 203 -49.00 52.09 -25.44
CA LYS A 203 -47.78 52.91 -25.44
C LYS A 203 -46.55 52.08 -25.10
N SER A 204 -45.85 51.62 -26.13
CA SER A 204 -44.73 50.68 -26.00
C SER A 204 -43.47 51.21 -25.30
N ARG A 205 -43.38 52.52 -24.99
CA ARG A 205 -42.21 53.19 -24.39
C ARG A 205 -42.49 53.85 -23.04
N ASP A 206 -43.53 53.41 -22.34
CA ASP A 206 -43.81 53.87 -20.98
C ASP A 206 -43.16 52.93 -19.95
N TRP A 207 -41.92 53.25 -19.56
CA TRP A 207 -41.10 52.39 -18.71
C TRP A 207 -41.63 52.22 -17.29
N GLU A 208 -42.42 53.20 -16.81
CA GLU A 208 -43.14 53.12 -15.54
C GLU A 208 -44.02 51.85 -15.51
N VAL A 209 -44.67 51.51 -16.63
CA VAL A 209 -45.55 50.34 -16.74
C VAL A 209 -44.77 49.03 -16.70
N TYR A 210 -43.58 48.97 -17.30
CA TYR A 210 -42.73 47.78 -17.28
C TYR A 210 -42.18 47.51 -15.87
N ILE A 211 -41.78 48.55 -15.14
CA ILE A 211 -41.28 48.43 -13.76
C ILE A 211 -42.40 47.95 -12.83
N GLU A 212 -43.61 48.52 -12.95
CA GLU A 212 -44.76 48.09 -12.13
C GLU A 212 -45.20 46.66 -12.46
N LEU A 213 -45.17 46.26 -13.74
CA LEU A 213 -45.43 44.87 -14.14
C LEU A 213 -44.36 43.91 -13.59
N ALA A 214 -43.09 44.32 -13.61
CA ALA A 214 -42.01 43.55 -13.01
C ALA A 214 -42.22 43.38 -11.50
N ASN A 215 -42.64 44.43 -10.78
CA ASN A 215 -42.97 44.36 -9.35
C ASN A 215 -44.11 43.36 -9.07
N VAL A 216 -45.12 43.28 -9.94
CA VAL A 216 -46.19 42.27 -9.83
C VAL A 216 -45.63 40.85 -9.99
N TYR A 217 -44.80 40.60 -11.01
CA TYR A 217 -44.17 39.29 -11.17
C TYR A 217 -43.24 38.95 -9.99
N LEU A 218 -42.59 39.95 -9.40
CA LEU A 218 -41.76 39.81 -8.20
C LEU A 218 -42.58 39.39 -6.98
N ALA A 219 -43.76 39.98 -6.77
CA ALA A 219 -44.70 39.58 -5.72
C ALA A 219 -45.18 38.13 -5.89
N LEU A 220 -45.32 37.67 -7.14
CA LEU A 220 -45.65 36.29 -7.50
C LEU A 220 -44.46 35.32 -7.47
N LYS A 221 -43.24 35.80 -7.20
CA LYS A 221 -41.97 35.04 -7.26
C LYS A 221 -41.67 34.43 -8.63
N ASP A 222 -42.16 35.03 -9.71
CA ASP A 222 -41.90 34.61 -11.09
C ASP A 222 -40.65 35.31 -11.65
N TYR A 223 -39.48 34.86 -11.21
CA TYR A 223 -38.18 35.47 -11.53
C TYR A 223 -37.84 35.50 -13.03
N HIS A 224 -38.42 34.60 -13.83
CA HIS A 224 -38.20 34.58 -15.28
C HIS A 224 -38.90 35.76 -15.96
N ASN A 225 -40.18 35.99 -15.65
CA ASN A 225 -40.93 37.11 -16.21
C ASN A 225 -40.47 38.46 -15.64
N VAL A 226 -39.95 38.51 -14.41
CA VAL A 226 -39.27 39.71 -13.88
C VAL A 226 -38.07 40.08 -14.74
N PHE A 227 -37.18 39.11 -15.03
CA PHE A 227 -36.00 39.33 -15.86
C PHE A 227 -36.37 39.80 -17.28
N GLU A 228 -37.29 39.10 -17.94
CA GLU A 228 -37.77 39.44 -19.29
C GLU A 228 -38.43 40.82 -19.38
N THR A 229 -39.06 41.28 -18.29
CA THR A 229 -39.74 42.58 -18.26
C THR A 229 -38.77 43.71 -17.95
N LEU A 230 -37.91 43.56 -16.93
CA LEU A 230 -36.92 44.58 -16.56
C LEU A 230 -35.84 44.77 -17.63
N ASN A 231 -35.43 43.70 -18.33
CA ASN A 231 -34.41 43.78 -19.39
C ASN A 231 -34.88 44.58 -20.63
N LYS A 232 -36.18 44.85 -20.77
CA LYS A 232 -36.72 45.71 -21.84
C LYS A 232 -36.64 47.20 -21.50
N VAL A 233 -36.39 47.54 -20.24
CA VAL A 233 -36.28 48.93 -19.77
C VAL A 233 -34.83 49.42 -19.95
N PRO A 234 -34.61 50.60 -20.57
CA PRO A 234 -33.27 51.18 -20.64
C PRO A 234 -32.66 51.38 -19.25
N TYR A 235 -31.38 51.04 -19.07
CA TYR A 235 -30.71 51.06 -17.77
C TYR A 235 -30.83 52.41 -17.02
N GLN A 236 -30.79 53.54 -17.74
CA GLN A 236 -30.90 54.88 -17.15
C GLN A 236 -32.28 55.20 -16.57
N GLU A 237 -33.30 54.44 -16.96
CA GLU A 237 -34.70 54.62 -16.55
C GLU A 237 -35.08 53.70 -15.38
N LEU A 238 -34.22 52.73 -15.03
CA LEU A 238 -34.37 51.89 -13.85
C LEU A 238 -33.92 52.66 -12.59
N ASP A 239 -34.68 52.53 -11.50
CA ASP A 239 -34.22 52.97 -10.19
C ASP A 239 -33.07 52.08 -9.67
N GLU A 240 -32.30 52.60 -8.73
CA GLU A 240 -31.10 51.94 -8.20
C GLU A 240 -31.38 50.55 -7.60
N SER A 241 -32.56 50.34 -7.01
CA SER A 241 -32.92 49.05 -6.41
C SER A 241 -33.25 48.00 -7.48
N SER A 242 -33.94 48.42 -8.55
CA SER A 242 -34.22 47.59 -9.72
C SER A 242 -32.94 47.25 -10.51
N GLN A 243 -31.96 48.16 -10.57
CA GLN A 243 -30.65 47.90 -11.20
C GLN A 243 -29.87 46.78 -10.48
N ILE A 244 -29.78 46.83 -9.15
CA ILE A 244 -29.09 45.78 -8.36
C ILE A 244 -29.82 44.44 -8.46
N TYR A 245 -31.16 44.45 -8.45
CA TYR A 245 -31.94 43.24 -8.62
C TYR A 245 -31.75 42.62 -10.01
N LEU A 246 -31.65 43.46 -11.05
CA LEU A 246 -31.32 43.01 -12.40
C LEU A 246 -29.91 42.41 -12.48
N ALA A 247 -28.93 42.97 -11.76
CA ALA A 247 -27.58 42.41 -11.65
C ALA A 247 -27.59 41.01 -10.99
N ASP A 248 -28.37 40.82 -9.92
CA ASP A 248 -28.53 39.52 -9.26
C ASP A 248 -29.12 38.47 -10.23
N LEU A 249 -30.11 38.87 -11.05
CA LEU A 249 -30.69 37.99 -12.07
C LEU A 249 -29.70 37.67 -13.18
N TYR A 250 -28.93 38.65 -13.66
CA TYR A 250 -27.85 38.40 -14.62
C TYR A 250 -26.80 37.41 -14.07
N ALA A 251 -26.42 37.56 -12.80
CA ALA A 251 -25.52 36.63 -12.12
C ALA A 251 -26.11 35.21 -12.03
N TYR A 252 -27.40 35.08 -11.68
CA TYR A 252 -28.12 33.81 -11.63
C TYR A 252 -28.16 33.08 -12.98
N TYR A 253 -28.39 33.82 -14.07
CA TYR A 253 -28.36 33.30 -15.44
C TYR A 253 -26.96 33.21 -16.06
N LYS A 254 -25.89 33.39 -15.27
CA LYS A 254 -24.47 33.26 -15.65
C LYS A 254 -23.95 34.31 -16.65
N HIS A 255 -24.60 35.46 -16.73
CA HIS A 255 -24.12 36.65 -17.46
C HIS A 255 -23.27 37.52 -16.54
N TYR A 256 -22.10 36.98 -16.14
CA TYR A 256 -21.24 37.56 -15.11
C TYR A 256 -20.60 38.89 -15.50
N ASP A 257 -20.35 39.09 -16.79
CA ASP A 257 -19.80 40.32 -17.38
C ASP A 257 -20.75 41.52 -17.20
N ILE A 258 -22.03 41.33 -17.50
CA ILE A 258 -23.06 42.37 -17.36
C ILE A 258 -23.35 42.65 -15.88
N ALA A 259 -23.46 41.59 -15.06
CA ALA A 259 -23.68 41.73 -13.62
C ALA A 259 -22.53 42.49 -12.95
N GLN A 260 -21.29 42.20 -13.34
CA GLN A 260 -20.10 42.91 -12.85
C GLN A 260 -20.19 44.42 -13.13
N GLU A 261 -20.47 44.82 -14.37
CA GLU A 261 -20.50 46.24 -14.75
C GLU A 261 -21.53 47.02 -13.92
N ILE A 262 -22.69 46.39 -13.67
CA ILE A 262 -23.76 46.99 -12.87
C ILE A 262 -23.33 47.12 -11.39
N TYR A 263 -22.75 46.06 -10.80
CA TYR A 263 -22.25 46.11 -9.42
C TYR A 263 -21.13 47.15 -9.26
N GLU A 264 -20.19 47.23 -10.19
CA GLU A 264 -19.06 48.18 -10.13
C GLU A 264 -19.55 49.64 -10.25
N ASN A 265 -20.43 49.95 -11.21
CA ASN A 265 -21.00 51.28 -11.39
C ASN A 265 -21.82 51.73 -10.17
N TYR A 266 -22.55 50.80 -9.53
CA TYR A 266 -23.25 51.10 -8.28
C TYR A 266 -22.26 51.39 -7.15
N LEU A 267 -21.23 50.56 -6.99
CA LEU A 267 -20.24 50.68 -5.91
C LEU A 267 -19.30 51.89 -6.07
N GLU A 268 -19.10 52.40 -7.28
CA GLU A 268 -18.41 53.69 -7.52
C GLU A 268 -19.14 54.88 -6.87
N LYS A 269 -20.47 54.84 -6.86
CA LYS A 269 -21.33 55.90 -6.28
C LYS A 269 -21.63 55.63 -4.81
N HIS A 270 -21.65 54.36 -4.40
CA HIS A 270 -22.04 53.88 -3.08
C HIS A 270 -20.95 53.04 -2.41
N LEU A 271 -19.78 53.68 -2.20
CA LEU A 271 -18.54 53.07 -1.68
C LEU A 271 -18.66 52.30 -0.34
N TYR A 272 -19.78 52.41 0.38
CA TYR A 272 -20.01 51.82 1.70
C TYR A 272 -21.17 50.81 1.73
N SER A 273 -21.65 50.34 0.57
CA SER A 273 -22.79 49.41 0.49
C SER A 273 -22.37 47.95 0.73
N THR A 274 -22.34 47.51 2.00
CA THR A 274 -21.94 46.15 2.38
C THR A 274 -22.76 45.06 1.67
N ASN A 275 -24.06 45.25 1.48
CA ASN A 275 -24.94 44.26 0.85
C ASN A 275 -24.56 44.00 -0.62
N VAL A 276 -24.33 45.06 -1.40
CA VAL A 276 -24.00 44.92 -2.84
C VAL A 276 -22.61 44.34 -3.03
N TYR A 277 -21.68 44.75 -2.19
CA TYR A 277 -20.34 44.19 -2.11
C TYR A 277 -20.31 42.68 -1.83
N ARG A 278 -21.17 42.19 -0.92
CA ARG A 278 -21.33 40.75 -0.63
C ARG A 278 -21.98 40.00 -1.78
N LYS A 279 -23.01 40.57 -2.42
CA LYS A 279 -23.63 40.02 -3.65
C LYS A 279 -22.59 39.89 -4.77
N TYR A 280 -21.75 40.91 -4.95
CA TYR A 280 -20.69 40.90 -5.95
C TYR A 280 -19.60 39.85 -5.66
N SER A 281 -19.19 39.72 -4.39
CA SER A 281 -18.28 38.65 -3.95
C SER A 281 -18.86 37.25 -4.22
N ASN A 282 -20.11 36.98 -3.84
CA ASN A 282 -20.77 35.70 -4.12
C ASN A 282 -20.84 35.38 -5.62
N MET A 283 -21.11 36.38 -6.46
CA MET A 283 -21.07 36.23 -7.92
C MET A 283 -19.67 35.82 -8.40
N ARG A 284 -18.60 36.41 -7.85
CA ARG A 284 -17.20 36.08 -8.20
C ARG A 284 -16.81 34.66 -7.84
N ILE A 285 -17.34 34.12 -6.75
CA ILE A 285 -17.21 32.69 -6.45
C ILE A 285 -17.93 31.84 -7.49
N TRP A 286 -19.15 32.21 -7.90
CA TRP A 286 -19.87 31.48 -8.95
C TRP A 286 -19.18 31.53 -10.33
N SER A 287 -18.43 32.60 -10.63
CA SER A 287 -17.62 32.71 -11.85
C SER A 287 -16.22 32.06 -11.73
N ASN A 288 -15.89 31.46 -10.58
CA ASN A 288 -14.61 30.82 -10.30
C ASN A 288 -13.41 31.80 -10.27
N ASP A 289 -13.67 33.06 -9.85
CA ASP A 289 -12.69 34.15 -9.68
C ASP A 289 -12.42 34.44 -8.18
N GLU A 290 -11.94 33.42 -7.46
CA GLU A 290 -11.77 33.47 -6.00
C GLU A 290 -10.81 34.55 -5.48
N GLU A 291 -9.75 34.91 -6.23
CA GLU A 291 -8.83 35.98 -5.82
C GLU A 291 -9.49 37.35 -5.79
N ILE A 292 -10.37 37.62 -6.75
CA ILE A 292 -11.10 38.89 -6.85
C ILE A 292 -12.14 38.98 -5.74
N SER A 293 -12.82 37.87 -5.45
CA SER A 293 -13.77 37.80 -4.32
C SER A 293 -13.09 38.11 -2.99
N LEU A 294 -11.90 37.53 -2.75
CA LEU A 294 -11.11 37.82 -1.56
C LEU A 294 -10.67 39.28 -1.49
N GLU A 295 -10.29 39.91 -2.61
CA GLU A 295 -9.94 41.34 -2.64
C GLU A 295 -11.14 42.22 -2.27
N ILE A 296 -12.32 41.89 -2.79
CA ILE A 296 -13.58 42.59 -2.49
C ILE A 296 -13.87 42.51 -0.98
N LEU A 297 -13.86 41.30 -0.42
CA LEU A 297 -14.15 41.07 1.01
C LEU A 297 -13.09 41.65 1.95
N ASP A 298 -11.80 41.59 1.61
CA ASP A 298 -10.74 42.23 2.40
C ASP A 298 -10.87 43.76 2.40
N ARG A 299 -11.29 44.36 1.26
CA ARG A 299 -11.57 45.79 1.17
C ARG A 299 -12.74 46.20 2.07
N ILE A 300 -13.82 45.42 2.11
CA ILE A 300 -14.99 45.72 2.96
C ILE A 300 -14.66 45.49 4.43
N LYS A 301 -13.93 44.41 4.76
CA LYS A 301 -13.47 44.11 6.11
C LYS A 301 -12.61 45.23 6.70
N TYR A 302 -11.85 45.96 5.89
CA TYR A 302 -11.12 47.14 6.35
C TYR A 302 -12.07 48.22 6.90
N PHE A 303 -13.22 48.44 6.25
CA PHE A 303 -14.23 49.41 6.68
C PHE A 303 -15.16 48.87 7.77
N TYR A 304 -15.46 47.57 7.74
CA TYR A 304 -16.38 46.89 8.64
C TYR A 304 -15.76 45.65 9.32
N PRO A 305 -14.68 45.82 10.11
CA PRO A 305 -13.93 44.70 10.68
C PRO A 305 -14.69 43.88 11.74
N ARG A 306 -15.89 44.34 12.13
CA ARG A 306 -16.74 43.71 13.15
C ARG A 306 -18.04 43.15 12.60
N ASP A 307 -18.22 43.19 11.29
CA ASP A 307 -19.40 42.58 10.65
C ASP A 307 -19.21 41.06 10.59
N ASP A 308 -20.09 40.33 11.28
CA ASP A 308 -20.02 38.87 11.38
C ASP A 308 -20.36 38.22 10.03
N GLU A 309 -21.24 38.82 9.22
CA GLU A 309 -21.65 38.30 7.93
C GLU A 309 -20.54 38.45 6.88
N VAL A 310 -19.81 39.58 6.89
CA VAL A 310 -18.63 39.78 6.03
C VAL A 310 -17.51 38.81 6.40
N LEU A 311 -17.36 38.49 7.68
CA LEU A 311 -16.36 37.53 8.13
C LEU A 311 -16.75 36.09 7.81
N ASP A 312 -18.03 35.73 7.86
CA ASP A 312 -18.49 34.41 7.40
C ASP A 312 -18.27 34.23 5.90
N ASP A 313 -18.65 35.21 5.07
CA ASP A 313 -18.41 35.17 3.63
C ASP A 313 -16.90 35.05 3.31
N LEU A 314 -16.04 35.77 4.05
CA LEU A 314 -14.59 35.64 3.92
C LEU A 314 -14.09 34.24 4.32
N GLY A 315 -14.72 33.64 5.33
CA GLY A 315 -14.47 32.25 5.74
C GLY A 315 -14.77 31.27 4.60
N LYS A 316 -15.94 31.38 3.97
CA LYS A 316 -16.37 30.56 2.83
C LYS A 316 -15.45 30.71 1.62
N ASP A 317 -15.06 31.95 1.30
CA ASP A 317 -14.13 32.24 0.21
C ASP A 317 -12.75 31.63 0.46
N TYR A 318 -12.25 31.67 1.70
CA TYR A 318 -11.02 30.98 2.05
C TYR A 318 -11.13 29.45 1.92
N ILE A 319 -12.28 28.85 2.24
CA ILE A 319 -12.53 27.41 2.00
C ILE A 319 -12.45 27.11 0.49
N PHE A 320 -13.15 27.89 -0.34
CA PHE A 320 -13.19 27.70 -1.78
C PHE A 320 -11.80 27.85 -2.42
N ALA A 321 -11.04 28.86 -2.00
CA ALA A 321 -9.64 29.09 -2.38
C ALA A 321 -8.63 28.09 -1.75
N ARG A 322 -9.11 27.07 -1.00
CA ARG A 322 -8.30 26.06 -0.29
C ARG A 322 -7.29 26.64 0.72
N LYS A 323 -7.56 27.84 1.23
CA LYS A 323 -6.81 28.52 2.31
C LYS A 323 -7.38 28.12 3.68
N PHE A 324 -7.25 26.84 4.01
CA PHE A 324 -7.91 26.23 5.19
C PHE A 324 -7.44 26.82 6.53
N ASP A 325 -6.17 27.21 6.66
CA ASP A 325 -5.64 27.80 7.90
C ASP A 325 -6.21 29.20 8.18
N GLU A 326 -6.47 29.98 7.13
CA GLU A 326 -7.16 31.26 7.19
C GLU A 326 -8.63 31.07 7.56
N ALA A 327 -9.33 30.15 6.88
CA ALA A 327 -10.73 29.83 7.16
C ALA A 327 -10.92 29.37 8.63
N ILE A 328 -10.06 28.46 9.12
CA ILE A 328 -10.10 28.00 10.52
C ILE A 328 -9.96 29.15 11.51
N ARG A 329 -9.06 30.12 11.23
CA ARG A 329 -8.86 31.31 12.09
C ARG A 329 -10.11 32.18 12.12
N VAL A 330 -10.75 32.40 10.97
CA VAL A 330 -11.97 33.20 10.85
C VAL A 330 -13.13 32.56 11.63
N TYR A 331 -13.40 31.27 11.41
CA TYR A 331 -14.51 30.58 12.09
C TYR A 331 -14.28 30.44 13.60
N LYS A 332 -13.04 30.18 14.05
CA LYS A 332 -12.71 30.20 15.50
C LYS A 332 -12.94 31.58 16.10
N HIS A 333 -12.61 32.65 15.38
CA HIS A 333 -12.84 34.02 15.83
C HIS A 333 -14.34 34.37 15.90
N LEU A 334 -15.14 33.94 14.93
CA LEU A 334 -16.60 34.09 14.96
C LEU A 334 -17.20 33.42 16.20
N ILE A 335 -16.85 32.16 16.46
CA ILE A 335 -17.35 31.37 17.60
C ILE A 335 -16.99 32.03 18.96
N GLN A 336 -15.79 32.60 19.10
CA GLN A 336 -15.33 33.19 20.37
C GLN A 336 -16.03 34.51 20.72
N ARG A 337 -16.53 35.25 19.72
CA ARG A 337 -17.13 36.59 19.90
C ARG A 337 -18.64 36.52 20.10
N THR A 338 -19.32 35.52 19.54
CA THR A 338 -20.78 35.42 19.58
C THR A 338 -21.27 34.88 20.92
N LYS A 339 -22.22 35.57 21.56
CA LYS A 339 -22.86 35.10 22.82
C LYS A 339 -23.69 33.82 22.64
N LYS A 340 -24.26 33.63 21.44
CA LYS A 340 -24.95 32.42 21.00
C LYS A 340 -24.24 31.96 19.73
N VAL A 341 -23.56 30.82 19.80
CA VAL A 341 -22.81 30.26 18.68
C VAL A 341 -23.80 29.78 17.63
N ASP A 342 -23.61 30.21 16.39
CA ASP A 342 -24.33 29.66 15.25
C ASP A 342 -23.80 28.24 14.93
N PRO A 343 -24.64 27.20 14.90
CA PRO A 343 -24.22 25.84 14.56
C PRO A 343 -23.50 25.77 13.21
N SER A 344 -23.86 26.61 12.23
CA SER A 344 -23.24 26.63 10.90
C SER A 344 -21.72 26.83 10.95
N TYR A 345 -21.21 27.70 11.82
CA TYR A 345 -19.77 27.93 11.99
C TYR A 345 -19.01 26.70 12.50
N LEU A 346 -19.68 25.89 13.34
CA LEU A 346 -19.11 24.64 13.84
C LEU A 346 -19.13 23.55 12.75
N ILE A 347 -20.17 23.53 11.91
CA ILE A 347 -20.28 22.62 10.76
C ILE A 347 -19.16 22.90 9.75
N GLU A 348 -18.95 24.16 9.39
CA GLU A 348 -17.87 24.56 8.45
C GLU A 348 -16.49 24.16 8.98
N LEU A 349 -16.21 24.37 10.28
CA LEU A 349 -14.98 23.85 10.89
C LEU A 349 -14.88 22.32 10.81
N GLY A 350 -15.99 21.62 11.07
CA GLY A 350 -16.06 20.17 10.94
C GLY A 350 -15.71 19.70 9.53
N ASP A 351 -16.27 20.34 8.50
CA ASP A 351 -16.05 20.04 7.09
C ASP A 351 -14.60 20.37 6.65
N ILE A 352 -14.04 21.50 7.11
CA ILE A 352 -12.62 21.83 6.88
C ILE A 352 -11.71 20.76 7.47
N TYR A 353 -11.89 20.41 8.75
CA TYR A 353 -11.07 19.40 9.41
C TYR A 353 -11.24 18.01 8.78
N LEU A 354 -12.44 17.68 8.30
CA LEU A 354 -12.69 16.45 7.56
C LEU A 354 -11.94 16.45 6.21
N THR A 355 -11.93 17.58 5.50
CA THR A 355 -11.17 17.76 4.24
C THR A 355 -9.66 17.64 4.45
N LEU A 356 -9.17 18.06 5.62
CA LEU A 356 -7.78 17.90 6.04
C LEU A 356 -7.43 16.48 6.55
N ASP A 357 -8.38 15.54 6.53
CA ASP A 357 -8.28 14.17 7.10
C ASP A 357 -8.02 14.16 8.63
N GLU A 358 -8.32 15.27 9.32
CA GLU A 358 -8.24 15.41 10.79
C GLU A 358 -9.55 15.00 11.47
N LYS A 359 -9.93 13.73 11.28
CA LYS A 359 -11.24 13.19 11.71
C LYS A 359 -11.56 13.42 13.19
N LYS A 360 -10.56 13.40 14.08
CA LYS A 360 -10.78 13.67 15.51
C LYS A 360 -11.31 15.09 15.75
N MET A 361 -10.73 16.08 15.08
CA MET A 361 -11.17 17.48 15.18
C MET A 361 -12.53 17.65 14.52
N ALA A 362 -12.75 17.02 13.36
CA ALA A 362 -14.05 17.03 12.68
C ALA A 362 -15.17 16.47 13.58
N ILE A 363 -14.94 15.33 14.25
CA ILE A 363 -15.87 14.74 15.22
C ILE A 363 -16.16 15.72 16.37
N GLU A 364 -15.13 16.39 16.92
CA GLU A 364 -15.33 17.34 18.01
C GLU A 364 -16.26 18.49 17.61
N TYR A 365 -16.04 19.09 16.44
CA TYR A 365 -16.84 20.21 15.97
C TYR A 365 -18.25 19.80 15.52
N PHE A 366 -18.39 18.68 14.80
CA PHE A 366 -19.71 18.13 14.47
C PHE A 366 -20.50 17.73 15.71
N GLN A 367 -19.85 17.18 16.74
CA GLN A 367 -20.53 16.87 18.00
C GLN A 367 -21.03 18.14 18.69
N LYS A 368 -20.20 19.19 18.76
CA LYS A 368 -20.63 20.49 19.35
C LYS A 368 -21.79 21.11 18.58
N ALA A 369 -21.78 21.02 17.25
CA ALA A 369 -22.88 21.49 16.43
C ALA A 369 -24.16 20.65 16.70
N TYR A 370 -24.03 19.33 16.75
CA TYR A 370 -25.15 18.41 17.01
C TYR A 370 -25.75 18.61 18.40
N ASP A 371 -24.93 18.92 19.41
CA ASP A 371 -25.41 19.23 20.76
C ASP A 371 -26.23 20.54 20.81
N LEU A 372 -26.05 21.46 19.85
CA LEU A 372 -26.81 22.69 19.73
C LEU A 372 -28.10 22.52 18.92
N ASP A 373 -28.08 21.68 17.89
CA ASP A 373 -29.25 21.35 17.08
C ASP A 373 -29.33 19.83 16.78
N PRO A 374 -29.88 19.03 17.72
CA PRO A 374 -29.97 17.58 17.55
C PRO A 374 -31.00 17.12 16.52
N LEU A 375 -31.86 18.01 16.02
CA LEU A 375 -32.94 17.69 15.07
C LEU A 375 -32.53 17.86 13.60
N ASP A 376 -31.32 18.34 13.34
CA ASP A 376 -30.76 18.46 11.99
C ASP A 376 -30.23 17.09 11.51
N ASP A 377 -31.01 16.43 10.65
CA ASP A 377 -30.68 15.12 10.07
C ASP A 377 -29.39 15.13 9.24
N GLU A 378 -29.07 16.24 8.56
CA GLU A 378 -27.83 16.34 7.77
C GLU A 378 -26.62 16.45 8.69
N LEU A 379 -26.75 17.15 9.82
CA LEU A 379 -25.73 17.22 10.85
C LEU A 379 -25.55 15.87 11.58
N LYS A 380 -26.64 15.22 11.95
CA LYS A 380 -26.66 13.85 12.49
C LYS A 380 -25.94 12.89 11.54
N ARG A 381 -26.20 13.01 10.23
CA ARG A 381 -25.53 12.25 9.17
C ARG A 381 -24.05 12.56 9.06
N LYS A 382 -23.64 13.82 8.98
CA LYS A 382 -22.21 14.22 8.97
C LYS A 382 -21.46 13.67 10.17
N LEU A 383 -22.04 13.78 11.36
CA LEU A 383 -21.47 13.24 12.60
C LEU A 383 -21.37 11.70 12.55
N ALA A 384 -22.44 11.01 12.16
CA ALA A 384 -22.48 9.54 12.10
C ALA A 384 -21.43 8.97 11.14
N LEU A 385 -21.33 9.53 9.92
CA LEU A 385 -20.34 9.13 8.92
C LEU A 385 -18.90 9.43 9.40
N THR A 386 -18.67 10.60 9.99
CA THR A 386 -17.36 10.99 10.49
C THR A 386 -16.93 10.13 11.68
N LEU A 387 -17.85 9.79 12.59
CA LEU A 387 -17.61 8.84 13.69
C LEU A 387 -17.23 7.46 13.14
N ALA A 388 -17.93 6.96 12.11
CA ALA A 388 -17.61 5.70 11.46
C ALA A 388 -16.20 5.73 10.84
N TRP A 389 -15.88 6.75 10.05
CA TRP A 389 -14.58 6.92 9.41
C TRP A 389 -13.44 7.21 10.39
N GLY A 390 -13.75 7.79 11.54
CA GLY A 390 -12.83 8.05 12.65
C GLY A 390 -12.59 6.82 13.55
N GLY A 391 -13.30 5.72 13.30
CA GLY A 391 -13.14 4.46 14.03
C GLY A 391 -13.84 4.44 15.40
N MET A 392 -14.89 5.23 15.59
CA MET A 392 -15.73 5.24 16.79
C MET A 392 -17.04 4.49 16.53
N GLN A 393 -16.96 3.19 16.22
CA GLN A 393 -18.11 2.39 15.79
C GLN A 393 -19.25 2.38 16.82
N ASP A 394 -18.91 2.24 18.11
CA ASP A 394 -19.90 2.21 19.21
C ASP A 394 -20.81 3.44 19.24
N ARG A 395 -20.30 4.60 18.82
CA ARG A 395 -21.06 5.87 18.74
C ARG A 395 -21.70 6.08 17.38
N ALA A 396 -21.05 5.65 16.32
CA ALA A 396 -21.56 5.78 14.95
C ALA A 396 -22.79 4.89 14.70
N LEU A 397 -22.74 3.65 15.20
CA LEU A 397 -23.71 2.61 14.91
C LEU A 397 -25.16 3.01 15.24
N PRO A 398 -25.49 3.49 16.47
CA PRO A 398 -26.87 3.87 16.77
C PRO A 398 -27.37 5.02 15.89
N LEU A 399 -26.51 6.00 15.56
CA LEU A 399 -26.89 7.12 14.68
C LEU A 399 -27.11 6.65 13.23
N LEU A 400 -26.29 5.72 12.73
CA LEU A 400 -26.44 5.14 11.40
C LEU A 400 -27.67 4.23 11.29
N GLU A 401 -27.98 3.45 12.33
CA GLU A 401 -29.20 2.62 12.40
C GLU A 401 -30.44 3.51 12.32
N ASP A 402 -30.48 4.56 13.15
CA ASP A 402 -31.59 5.53 13.22
C ASP A 402 -31.80 6.27 11.88
N LEU A 403 -30.73 6.84 11.31
CA LEU A 403 -30.78 7.52 10.01
C LEU A 403 -31.24 6.59 8.86
N PHE A 404 -30.83 5.33 8.89
CA PHE A 404 -31.22 4.37 7.86
C PHE A 404 -32.66 3.88 8.01
N GLU A 405 -33.17 3.76 9.24
CA GLU A 405 -34.57 3.46 9.50
C GLU A 405 -35.49 4.61 9.07
N GLU A 406 -35.09 5.87 9.30
CA GLU A 406 -35.81 7.06 8.85
C GLU A 406 -35.81 7.19 7.32
N ASN A 407 -34.69 6.89 6.66
CA ASN A 407 -34.54 6.98 5.21
C ASN A 407 -33.70 5.85 4.59
N GLU A 408 -34.36 4.72 4.28
CA GLU A 408 -33.73 3.57 3.60
C GLU A 408 -33.23 3.88 2.17
N LYS A 409 -33.49 5.07 1.62
CA LYS A 409 -33.01 5.47 0.28
C LYS A 409 -31.63 6.11 0.32
N ASP A 410 -31.12 6.52 1.49
CA ASP A 410 -29.78 7.08 1.60
C ASP A 410 -28.73 5.97 1.44
N GLN A 411 -28.17 5.88 0.23
CA GLN A 411 -27.12 4.92 -0.09
C GLN A 411 -25.86 5.15 0.76
N SER A 412 -25.53 6.40 1.09
CA SER A 412 -24.29 6.72 1.81
C SER A 412 -24.35 6.22 3.25
N VAL A 413 -25.46 6.45 3.94
CA VAL A 413 -25.71 5.94 5.29
C VAL A 413 -25.79 4.42 5.28
N GLY A 414 -26.56 3.84 4.35
CA GLY A 414 -26.70 2.37 4.27
C GLY A 414 -25.38 1.66 3.97
N ILE A 415 -24.52 2.21 3.09
CA ILE A 415 -23.18 1.67 2.79
C ILE A 415 -22.28 1.75 4.02
N GLU A 416 -22.23 2.90 4.71
CA GLU A 416 -21.42 2.99 5.93
C GLU A 416 -21.94 2.11 7.06
N LEU A 417 -23.26 1.96 7.20
CA LEU A 417 -23.85 1.02 8.15
C LEU A 417 -23.40 -0.43 7.88
N ILE A 418 -23.36 -0.86 6.61
CA ILE A 418 -22.82 -2.17 6.21
C ILE A 418 -21.34 -2.30 6.61
N ARG A 419 -20.54 -1.26 6.36
CA ARG A 419 -19.10 -1.25 6.70
C ARG A 419 -18.88 -1.31 8.20
N VAL A 420 -19.67 -0.57 9.01
CA VAL A 420 -19.59 -0.61 10.47
C VAL A 420 -20.03 -1.97 11.00
N TYR A 421 -21.13 -2.56 10.52
CA TYR A 421 -21.51 -3.93 10.90
C TYR A 421 -20.43 -4.95 10.55
N ALA A 422 -19.79 -4.83 9.39
CA ALA A 422 -18.67 -5.68 9.01
C ALA A 422 -17.46 -5.52 9.96
N LEU A 423 -17.16 -4.29 10.41
CA LEU A 423 -16.10 -4.05 11.40
C LEU A 423 -16.41 -4.63 12.78
N GLU A 424 -17.69 -4.62 13.18
CA GLU A 424 -18.22 -5.25 14.39
C GLU A 424 -18.41 -6.77 14.26
N LYS A 425 -17.97 -7.37 13.14
CA LYS A 425 -18.12 -8.81 12.83
C LYS A 425 -19.59 -9.28 12.84
N ASN A 426 -20.54 -8.37 12.61
CA ASN A 426 -21.98 -8.66 12.53
C ASN A 426 -22.43 -8.85 11.07
N GLU A 427 -21.99 -9.97 10.48
CA GLU A 427 -22.22 -10.27 9.06
C GLU A 427 -23.70 -10.41 8.71
N GLU A 428 -24.52 -10.93 9.63
CA GLU A 428 -25.95 -11.15 9.38
C GLU A 428 -26.69 -9.83 9.15
N LYS A 429 -26.43 -8.82 10.01
CA LYS A 429 -27.02 -7.48 9.83
C LYS A 429 -26.49 -6.79 8.57
N ALA A 430 -25.18 -6.89 8.30
CA ALA A 430 -24.57 -6.33 7.09
C ALA A 430 -25.23 -6.87 5.80
N ILE A 431 -25.45 -8.18 5.71
CA ILE A 431 -26.11 -8.83 4.57
C ILE A 431 -27.57 -8.37 4.42
N LYS A 432 -28.31 -8.19 5.52
CA LYS A 432 -29.70 -7.71 5.48
C LYS A 432 -29.81 -6.30 4.90
N VAL A 433 -28.98 -5.36 5.37
CA VAL A 433 -28.96 -3.98 4.84
C VAL A 433 -28.53 -3.98 3.38
N LEU A 434 -27.47 -4.73 3.03
CA LEU A 434 -27.00 -4.86 1.66
C LEU A 434 -28.07 -5.40 0.71
N ALA A 435 -28.85 -6.40 1.13
CA ALA A 435 -29.94 -6.95 0.32
C ALA A 435 -31.04 -5.91 0.06
N LYS A 436 -31.37 -5.06 1.05
CA LYS A 436 -32.31 -3.93 0.86
C LYS A 436 -31.77 -2.94 -0.18
N LEU A 437 -30.51 -2.51 -0.03
CA LEU A 437 -29.88 -1.56 -0.96
C LEU A 437 -29.75 -2.14 -2.38
N GLN A 438 -29.32 -3.40 -2.52
CA GLN A 438 -29.17 -4.05 -3.82
C GLN A 438 -30.51 -4.20 -4.54
N LYS A 439 -31.58 -4.54 -3.82
CA LYS A 439 -32.94 -4.61 -4.40
C LYS A 439 -33.42 -3.24 -4.90
N ARG A 440 -33.10 -2.17 -4.16
CA ARG A 440 -33.54 -0.82 -4.50
C ARG A 440 -32.69 -0.17 -5.59
N PHE A 441 -31.39 -0.44 -5.60
CA PHE A 441 -30.40 0.18 -6.48
C PHE A 441 -29.53 -0.86 -7.22
N PRO A 442 -30.15 -1.74 -8.03
CA PRO A 442 -29.45 -2.90 -8.62
C PRO A 442 -28.35 -2.54 -9.62
N LYS A 443 -28.32 -1.31 -10.12
CA LYS A 443 -27.33 -0.80 -11.07
C LYS A 443 -26.42 0.28 -10.50
N SER A 444 -26.55 0.62 -9.20
CA SER A 444 -25.69 1.64 -8.58
C SER A 444 -24.26 1.09 -8.48
N PRO A 445 -23.25 1.76 -9.07
CA PRO A 445 -21.85 1.34 -8.96
C PRO A 445 -21.39 1.18 -7.51
N TYR A 446 -21.78 2.11 -6.63
CA TYR A 446 -21.43 2.10 -5.21
C TYR A 446 -22.02 0.90 -4.47
N VAL A 447 -23.27 0.55 -4.76
CA VAL A 447 -23.93 -0.62 -4.14
C VAL A 447 -23.31 -1.91 -4.68
N LEU A 448 -23.04 -2.00 -5.98
CA LEU A 448 -22.37 -3.18 -6.57
C LEU A 448 -20.95 -3.37 -6.03
N MET A 449 -20.22 -2.28 -5.78
CA MET A 449 -18.92 -2.33 -5.10
C MET A 449 -19.04 -2.88 -3.68
N GLU A 450 -20.06 -2.47 -2.92
CA GLU A 450 -20.29 -3.05 -1.59
C GLU A 450 -20.76 -4.50 -1.65
N VAL A 451 -21.53 -4.90 -2.67
CA VAL A 451 -21.83 -6.32 -2.91
C VAL A 451 -20.54 -7.10 -3.10
N ALA A 452 -19.65 -6.63 -3.96
CA ALA A 452 -18.37 -7.27 -4.20
C ALA A 452 -17.48 -7.27 -2.95
N ALA A 453 -17.40 -6.16 -2.21
CA ALA A 453 -16.63 -6.07 -0.97
C ALA A 453 -17.16 -7.02 0.11
N GLN A 454 -18.49 -7.19 0.19
CA GLN A 454 -19.12 -8.13 1.12
C GLN A 454 -18.86 -9.58 0.72
N GLN A 455 -19.02 -9.92 -0.56
CA GLN A 455 -18.58 -11.24 -1.07
C GLN A 455 -17.09 -11.46 -0.78
N ALA A 456 -16.29 -10.39 -0.85
CA ALA A 456 -14.87 -10.48 -0.58
C ALA A 456 -14.54 -10.79 0.89
N ARG A 457 -15.24 -10.12 1.82
CA ARG A 457 -15.16 -10.37 3.27
C ARG A 457 -15.60 -11.79 3.65
N LEU A 458 -16.65 -12.29 2.99
CA LEU A 458 -17.11 -13.67 3.14
C LEU A 458 -16.14 -14.69 2.51
N GLY A 459 -15.07 -14.27 1.83
CA GLY A 459 -14.11 -15.17 1.19
C GLY A 459 -14.58 -15.76 -0.15
N HIS A 460 -15.68 -15.28 -0.71
CA HIS A 460 -16.21 -15.74 -1.99
C HIS A 460 -15.47 -15.10 -3.17
N ALA A 461 -14.28 -15.64 -3.47
CA ALA A 461 -13.35 -15.03 -4.41
C ALA A 461 -13.93 -14.80 -5.81
N LEU A 462 -14.54 -15.85 -6.34
CA LEU A 462 -15.06 -15.85 -7.69
C LEU A 462 -16.26 -14.90 -7.82
N ALA A 463 -17.14 -14.89 -6.83
CA ALA A 463 -18.34 -14.06 -6.84
C ALA A 463 -18.03 -12.56 -6.85
N ALA A 464 -17.08 -12.07 -6.03
CA ALA A 464 -16.75 -10.65 -6.07
C ALA A 464 -16.06 -10.26 -7.38
N ARG A 465 -15.23 -11.15 -7.94
CA ARG A 465 -14.60 -10.94 -9.25
C ARG A 465 -15.66 -10.77 -10.35
N GLU A 466 -16.65 -11.66 -10.41
CA GLU A 466 -17.74 -11.58 -11.40
C GLU A 466 -18.53 -10.29 -11.26
N VAL A 467 -18.83 -9.84 -10.04
CA VAL A 467 -19.51 -8.56 -9.79
C VAL A 467 -18.69 -7.38 -10.32
N TYR A 468 -17.37 -7.35 -10.07
CA TYR A 468 -16.51 -6.30 -10.61
C TYR A 468 -16.35 -6.37 -12.13
N GLN A 469 -16.22 -7.56 -12.72
CA GLN A 469 -16.13 -7.70 -14.18
C GLN A 469 -17.39 -7.15 -14.86
N ASN A 470 -18.56 -7.47 -14.31
CA ASN A 470 -19.83 -6.93 -14.78
C ASN A 470 -19.89 -5.40 -14.58
N LEU A 471 -19.53 -4.91 -13.39
CA LEU A 471 -19.51 -3.47 -13.08
C LEU A 471 -18.62 -2.70 -14.07
N LEU A 472 -17.37 -3.13 -14.25
CA LEU A 472 -16.39 -2.47 -15.12
C LEU A 472 -16.76 -2.53 -16.61
N SER A 473 -17.57 -3.51 -17.03
CA SER A 473 -18.08 -3.57 -18.40
C SER A 473 -19.23 -2.59 -18.68
N SER A 474 -19.88 -2.08 -17.63
CA SER A 474 -21.13 -1.31 -17.72
C SER A 474 -20.98 0.18 -17.37
N VAL A 475 -19.83 0.59 -16.83
CA VAL A 475 -19.58 1.96 -16.35
C VAL A 475 -18.37 2.55 -17.09
N GLU A 476 -18.44 3.83 -17.41
CA GLU A 476 -17.29 4.59 -17.92
C GLU A 476 -16.12 4.54 -16.92
N TYR A 477 -14.89 4.69 -17.39
CA TYR A 477 -13.71 4.57 -16.54
C TYR A 477 -13.78 5.52 -15.32
N ASN A 478 -13.79 4.92 -14.13
CA ASN A 478 -13.75 5.64 -12.86
C ASN A 478 -12.61 5.10 -11.98
N GLU A 479 -11.59 5.93 -11.76
CA GLU A 479 -10.37 5.56 -11.03
C GLU A 479 -10.65 4.91 -9.67
N ASN A 480 -11.63 5.41 -8.90
CA ASN A 480 -11.97 4.88 -7.58
C ASN A 480 -12.55 3.47 -7.64
N ILE A 481 -13.33 3.14 -8.67
CA ILE A 481 -13.88 1.79 -8.87
C ILE A 481 -12.74 0.80 -9.13
N TYR A 482 -11.80 1.17 -10.01
CA TYR A 482 -10.62 0.35 -10.31
C TYR A 482 -9.73 0.17 -9.07
N ILE A 483 -9.47 1.23 -8.30
CA ILE A 483 -8.68 1.16 -7.05
C ILE A 483 -9.32 0.20 -6.04
N ASN A 484 -10.64 0.27 -5.85
CA ASN A 484 -11.34 -0.65 -4.95
C ASN A 484 -11.30 -2.10 -5.45
N TYR A 485 -11.38 -2.31 -6.77
CA TYR A 485 -11.20 -3.64 -7.34
C TYR A 485 -9.77 -4.17 -7.09
N ALA A 486 -8.75 -3.32 -7.26
CA ALA A 486 -7.36 -3.67 -6.94
C ALA A 486 -7.17 -4.02 -5.45
N ASP A 487 -7.83 -3.30 -4.54
CA ASP A 487 -7.80 -3.57 -3.10
C ASP A 487 -8.36 -4.97 -2.77
N ILE A 488 -9.39 -5.41 -3.50
CA ILE A 488 -10.01 -6.74 -3.35
C ILE A 488 -9.18 -7.83 -4.04
N MET A 489 -8.66 -7.59 -5.25
CA MET A 489 -7.77 -8.52 -5.95
C MET A 489 -6.54 -8.87 -5.10
N ARG A 490 -6.00 -7.89 -4.37
CA ARG A 490 -4.92 -8.10 -3.40
C ARG A 490 -5.27 -9.09 -2.28
N LEU A 491 -6.54 -9.30 -1.93
CA LEU A 491 -6.90 -10.27 -0.90
C LEU A 491 -6.72 -11.72 -1.36
N TRP A 492 -6.77 -11.99 -2.67
CA TRP A 492 -6.82 -13.37 -3.20
C TRP A 492 -5.64 -13.78 -4.08
N GLY A 493 -4.72 -12.85 -4.35
CA GLY A 493 -3.45 -13.18 -4.98
C GLY A 493 -3.22 -12.57 -6.36
N ASN A 494 -4.21 -11.87 -6.94
CA ASN A 494 -4.10 -11.30 -8.28
C ASN A 494 -3.33 -9.97 -8.26
N TYR A 495 -2.04 -10.06 -7.93
CA TYR A 495 -1.21 -8.92 -7.63
C TYR A 495 -0.77 -8.11 -8.85
N TYR A 496 -0.50 -8.75 -9.99
CA TYR A 496 -0.03 -8.02 -11.19
C TYR A 496 -1.10 -7.10 -11.76
N GLU A 497 -2.36 -7.52 -11.83
CA GLU A 497 -3.45 -6.65 -12.28
C GLU A 497 -3.71 -5.52 -11.29
N ALA A 498 -3.67 -5.81 -9.98
CA ALA A 498 -3.77 -4.77 -8.94
C ALA A 498 -2.63 -3.74 -9.04
N GLU A 499 -1.40 -4.19 -9.30
CA GLU A 499 -0.22 -3.32 -9.45
C GLU A 499 -0.39 -2.39 -10.64
N LYS A 500 -0.84 -2.92 -11.78
CA LYS A 500 -1.10 -2.16 -13.00
C LYS A 500 -2.11 -1.03 -12.77
N ILE A 501 -3.18 -1.31 -12.02
CA ILE A 501 -4.19 -0.31 -11.65
C ILE A 501 -3.58 0.79 -10.77
N TYR A 502 -2.86 0.43 -9.70
CA TYR A 502 -2.26 1.43 -8.82
C TYR A 502 -1.19 2.28 -9.52
N ARG A 503 -0.36 1.68 -10.40
CA ARG A 503 0.64 2.42 -11.16
C ARG A 503 0.00 3.39 -12.15
N LYS A 504 -1.05 2.97 -12.87
CA LYS A 504 -1.83 3.86 -13.75
C LYS A 504 -2.46 5.05 -12.99
N ALA A 505 -3.01 4.81 -11.80
CA ALA A 505 -3.53 5.87 -10.94
C ALA A 505 -2.44 6.87 -10.52
N LEU A 506 -1.21 6.39 -10.26
CA LEU A 506 -0.07 7.23 -9.91
C LEU A 506 0.55 7.96 -11.11
N GLU A 507 0.43 7.45 -12.33
CA GLU A 507 0.81 8.16 -13.55
C GLU A 507 -0.06 9.40 -13.76
N GLN A 508 -1.38 9.28 -13.53
CA GLN A 508 -2.32 10.39 -13.66
C GLN A 508 -2.16 11.42 -12.53
N ASN A 509 -1.87 10.95 -11.30
CA ASN A 509 -1.70 11.84 -10.16
C ASN A 509 -0.55 11.37 -9.25
N PRO A 510 0.71 11.82 -9.53
CA PRO A 510 1.90 11.33 -8.85
C PRO A 510 1.98 11.63 -7.35
N ASN A 511 1.14 12.52 -6.82
CA ASN A 511 1.20 12.99 -5.43
C ASN A 511 0.20 12.32 -4.49
N LYS A 512 -0.61 11.36 -4.97
CA LYS A 512 -1.57 10.62 -4.14
C LYS A 512 -0.87 9.68 -3.16
N SER A 513 -0.69 10.15 -1.92
CA SER A 513 0.01 9.40 -0.85
C SER A 513 -0.67 8.07 -0.53
N GLU A 514 -2.00 8.03 -0.53
CA GLU A 514 -2.77 6.82 -0.23
C GLU A 514 -2.46 5.68 -1.21
N ILE A 515 -2.46 5.97 -2.52
CA ILE A 515 -2.21 4.96 -3.55
C ILE A 515 -0.76 4.47 -3.50
N LYS A 516 0.21 5.32 -3.18
CA LYS A 516 1.60 4.89 -2.94
C LYS A 516 1.70 3.92 -1.76
N PHE A 517 0.98 4.16 -0.67
CA PHE A 517 0.93 3.20 0.46
C PHE A 517 0.26 1.88 0.07
N LYS A 518 -0.80 1.92 -0.75
CA LYS A 518 -1.48 0.72 -1.27
C LYS A 518 -0.56 -0.09 -2.18
N LEU A 519 0.12 0.57 -3.12
CA LEU A 519 1.12 -0.05 -3.99
C LEU A 519 2.27 -0.66 -3.18
N ALA A 520 2.85 0.08 -2.24
CA ALA A 520 3.92 -0.45 -1.39
C ALA A 520 3.45 -1.68 -0.60
N TRP A 521 2.22 -1.65 -0.04
CA TRP A 521 1.66 -2.81 0.65
C TRP A 521 1.41 -4.00 -0.29
N LEU A 522 0.96 -3.77 -1.52
CA LEU A 522 0.86 -4.80 -2.54
C LEU A 522 2.22 -5.44 -2.82
N LEU A 523 3.26 -4.63 -3.01
CA LEU A 523 4.64 -5.08 -3.22
C LEU A 523 5.16 -5.93 -2.04
N VAL A 524 4.81 -5.57 -0.80
CA VAL A 524 5.09 -6.42 0.38
C VAL A 524 4.41 -7.79 0.28
N ASN A 525 3.14 -7.85 -0.15
CA ASN A 525 2.44 -9.14 -0.35
C ASN A 525 3.06 -9.98 -1.49
N MET A 526 3.64 -9.33 -2.49
CA MET A 526 4.43 -9.96 -3.56
C MET A 526 5.85 -10.36 -3.13
N LYS A 527 6.25 -10.06 -1.89
CA LYS A 527 7.63 -10.20 -1.38
C LYS A 527 8.67 -9.35 -2.14
N ARG A 528 8.24 -8.30 -2.86
CA ARG A 528 9.09 -7.29 -3.51
C ARG A 528 9.41 -6.16 -2.52
N TYR A 529 10.11 -6.54 -1.46
CA TYR A 529 10.36 -5.67 -0.31
C TYR A 529 11.23 -4.46 -0.67
N GLU A 530 12.17 -4.61 -1.60
CA GLU A 530 13.13 -3.57 -1.98
C GLU A 530 12.43 -2.35 -2.58
N GLU A 531 11.38 -2.56 -3.38
CA GLU A 531 10.56 -1.48 -3.95
C GLU A 531 9.64 -0.84 -2.91
N ALA A 532 9.01 -1.65 -2.05
CA ALA A 532 8.19 -1.16 -0.96
C ALA A 532 8.99 -0.27 0.00
N GLU A 533 10.19 -0.70 0.36
CA GLU A 533 11.11 0.01 1.24
C GLU A 533 11.48 1.39 0.68
N GLN A 534 11.78 1.47 -0.63
CA GLN A 534 12.05 2.74 -1.30
C GLN A 534 10.86 3.71 -1.19
N ILE A 535 9.62 3.23 -1.39
CA ILE A 535 8.43 4.07 -1.28
C ILE A 535 8.30 4.60 0.16
N TYR A 536 8.40 3.74 1.17
CA TYR A 536 8.29 4.17 2.56
C TYR A 536 9.42 5.11 3.00
N LYS A 537 10.66 4.87 2.58
CA LYS A 537 11.78 5.78 2.84
C LYS A 537 11.61 7.13 2.13
N THR A 538 10.93 7.17 0.98
CA THR A 538 10.56 8.43 0.30
C THR A 538 9.62 9.27 1.16
N PHE A 539 8.62 8.66 1.81
CA PHE A 539 7.76 9.37 2.75
C PHE A 539 8.54 9.92 3.95
N ILE A 540 9.48 9.13 4.48
CA ILE A 540 10.36 9.55 5.58
C ILE A 540 11.23 10.74 5.17
N PHE A 541 11.86 10.66 4.00
CA PHE A 541 12.70 11.74 3.47
C PHE A 541 11.92 13.04 3.26
N GLN A 542 10.66 12.94 2.81
CA GLN A 542 9.75 14.08 2.63
C GLN A 542 9.11 14.57 3.93
N LYS A 543 9.32 13.89 5.06
CA LYS A 543 8.67 14.15 6.36
C LYS A 543 7.13 14.16 6.29
N LYS A 544 6.54 13.30 5.47
CA LYS A 544 5.08 13.16 5.31
C LYS A 544 4.63 11.78 5.80
N ASN A 545 3.52 11.72 6.54
CA ASN A 545 2.94 10.47 7.06
C ASN A 545 3.97 9.58 7.78
N LEU A 546 4.78 10.21 8.64
CA LEU A 546 5.95 9.58 9.25
C LEU A 546 5.60 8.33 10.08
N ASP A 547 4.59 8.42 10.93
CA ASP A 547 4.11 7.31 11.76
C ASP A 547 3.69 6.11 10.88
N LYS A 548 2.89 6.37 9.84
CA LYS A 548 2.40 5.34 8.90
C LYS A 548 3.55 4.73 8.10
N ALA A 549 4.53 5.52 7.66
CA ALA A 549 5.71 5.02 6.95
C ALA A 549 6.58 4.13 7.85
N TYR A 550 6.87 4.57 9.08
CA TYR A 550 7.62 3.76 10.05
C TYR A 550 6.86 2.49 10.46
N TYR A 551 5.56 2.57 10.70
CA TYR A 551 4.71 1.41 11.00
C TYR A 551 4.77 0.36 9.87
N ARG A 552 4.66 0.81 8.62
CA ARG A 552 4.69 -0.10 7.46
C ARG A 552 6.07 -0.71 7.25
N LEU A 553 7.15 0.05 7.41
CA LEU A 553 8.52 -0.47 7.38
C LEU A 553 8.77 -1.46 8.52
N ALA A 554 8.28 -1.19 9.73
CA ALA A 554 8.40 -2.12 10.85
C ALA A 554 7.72 -3.46 10.54
N LYS A 555 6.51 -3.45 9.98
CA LYS A 555 5.83 -4.66 9.51
C LYS A 555 6.57 -5.36 8.38
N GLU A 556 7.04 -4.61 7.41
CA GLU A 556 7.79 -5.14 6.26
C GLU A 556 9.09 -5.83 6.73
N LYS A 557 9.83 -5.21 7.66
CA LYS A 557 11.06 -5.77 8.23
C LYS A 557 10.78 -6.95 9.15
N LEU A 558 9.67 -6.94 9.88
CA LEU A 558 9.22 -8.10 10.64
C LEU A 558 8.89 -9.30 9.72
N LEU A 559 8.23 -9.08 8.58
CA LEU A 559 7.97 -10.13 7.57
C LEU A 559 9.26 -10.66 6.92
N GLN A 560 10.26 -9.80 6.73
CA GLN A 560 11.61 -10.19 6.33
C GLN A 560 12.41 -10.84 7.49
N ARG A 561 11.88 -10.86 8.71
CA ARG A 561 12.62 -11.29 9.93
C ARG A 561 13.91 -10.51 10.18
N ASP A 562 14.01 -9.29 9.67
CA ASP A 562 15.04 -8.34 10.06
C ASP A 562 14.60 -7.67 11.36
N LEU A 563 14.81 -8.38 12.47
CA LEU A 563 14.31 -7.99 13.79
C LEU A 563 14.94 -6.69 14.31
N GLU A 564 16.20 -6.42 13.96
CA GLU A 564 16.89 -5.19 14.36
C GLU A 564 16.27 -3.97 13.68
N GLN A 565 16.06 -4.01 12.36
CA GLN A 565 15.40 -2.91 11.66
C GLN A 565 13.91 -2.81 12.00
N ALA A 566 13.23 -3.95 12.19
CA ALA A 566 11.85 -3.96 12.65
C ALA A 566 11.72 -3.23 14.00
N LEU A 567 12.63 -3.51 14.95
CA LEU A 567 12.63 -2.88 16.27
C LEU A 567 12.89 -1.37 16.18
N TYR A 568 13.85 -0.97 15.35
CA TYR A 568 14.15 0.45 15.11
C TYR A 568 12.92 1.20 14.58
N TYR A 569 12.28 0.69 13.53
CA TYR A 569 11.13 1.36 12.92
C TYR A 569 9.86 1.27 13.77
N ALA A 570 9.65 0.18 14.50
CA ALA A 570 8.52 0.05 15.42
C ALA A 570 8.61 1.07 16.54
N ASN A 571 9.80 1.24 17.14
CA ASN A 571 10.04 2.26 18.16
C ASN A 571 9.82 3.68 17.59
N LYS A 572 10.33 3.98 16.39
CA LYS A 572 10.09 5.29 15.73
C LYS A 572 8.61 5.56 15.48
N SER A 573 7.84 4.56 15.07
CA SER A 573 6.40 4.67 14.89
C SER A 573 5.68 4.93 16.21
N PHE A 574 6.05 4.19 17.27
CA PHE A 574 5.46 4.30 18.60
C PHE A 574 5.71 5.68 19.22
N VAL A 575 6.96 6.18 19.18
CA VAL A 575 7.32 7.49 19.74
C VAL A 575 6.55 8.64 19.08
N ILE A 576 6.26 8.55 17.78
CA ILE A 576 5.49 9.58 17.07
C ILE A 576 3.99 9.47 17.41
N ASN A 577 3.47 8.25 17.52
CA ASN A 577 2.05 7.99 17.75
C ASN A 577 1.87 6.71 18.58
N PRO A 578 1.75 6.81 19.92
CA PRO A 578 1.59 5.66 20.81
C PRO A 578 0.15 5.13 20.84
N SER A 579 -0.41 4.79 19.67
CA SER A 579 -1.73 4.17 19.56
C SER A 579 -1.69 2.68 19.89
N ASP A 580 -2.81 2.08 20.34
CA ASP A 580 -2.94 0.64 20.64
C ASP A 580 -2.42 -0.27 19.50
N LYS A 581 -2.66 0.13 18.24
CA LYS A 581 -2.15 -0.58 17.06
C LYS A 581 -0.62 -0.55 16.95
N ASN A 582 0.00 0.59 17.29
CA ASN A 582 1.45 0.73 17.28
C ASN A 582 2.07 0.02 18.49
N ILE A 583 1.39 0.03 19.64
CA ILE A 583 1.75 -0.74 20.83
C ILE A 583 1.75 -2.25 20.52
N LEU A 584 0.70 -2.77 19.88
CA LEU A 584 0.64 -4.20 19.48
C LEU A 584 1.76 -4.60 18.53
N LEU A 585 2.10 -3.75 17.55
CA LEU A 585 3.22 -4.05 16.65
C LEU A 585 4.56 -3.98 17.39
N PHE A 586 4.76 -2.96 18.24
CA PHE A 586 6.03 -2.78 18.92
C PHE A 586 6.28 -3.88 19.95
N SER A 587 5.25 -4.29 20.70
CA SER A 587 5.31 -5.45 21.61
C SER A 587 5.55 -6.76 20.86
N GLU A 588 4.91 -7.00 19.72
CA GLU A 588 5.18 -8.17 18.87
C GLU A 588 6.65 -8.22 18.43
N VAL A 589 7.19 -7.09 17.96
CA VAL A 589 8.59 -6.98 17.54
C VAL A 589 9.55 -7.16 18.72
N LEU A 590 9.24 -6.60 19.89
CA LEU A 590 10.01 -6.78 21.12
C LEU A 590 10.06 -8.27 21.53
N ALA A 591 8.91 -8.94 21.52
CA ALA A 591 8.80 -10.37 21.83
C ALA A 591 9.64 -11.22 20.86
N LYS A 592 9.51 -10.99 19.54
CA LYS A 592 10.32 -11.69 18.53
C LYS A 592 11.82 -11.42 18.69
N ASN A 593 12.19 -10.26 19.22
CA ASN A 593 13.57 -9.90 19.52
C ASN A 593 14.03 -10.32 20.93
N ASN A 594 13.36 -11.31 21.55
CA ASN A 594 13.64 -11.86 22.88
C ASN A 594 13.59 -10.82 24.04
N LYS A 595 12.79 -9.77 23.89
CA LYS A 595 12.58 -8.71 24.91
C LYS A 595 11.17 -8.82 25.50
N ASN A 596 10.85 -9.99 26.03
CA ASN A 596 9.50 -10.36 26.49
C ASN A 596 8.99 -9.44 27.62
N ASP A 597 9.81 -9.13 28.62
CA ASP A 597 9.41 -8.24 29.73
C ASP A 597 8.93 -6.87 29.23
N GLN A 598 9.66 -6.27 28.30
CA GLN A 598 9.31 -4.97 27.72
C GLN A 598 8.03 -5.06 26.87
N ALA A 599 7.86 -6.16 26.13
CA ALA A 599 6.65 -6.41 25.36
C ALA A 599 5.42 -6.53 26.27
N LEU A 600 5.52 -7.25 27.38
CA LEU A 600 4.43 -7.47 28.33
C LEU A 600 3.99 -6.17 29.01
N ILE A 601 4.93 -5.33 29.45
CA ILE A 601 4.64 -4.01 30.04
C ILE A 601 3.86 -3.15 29.05
N LEU A 602 4.33 -3.07 27.80
CA LEU A 602 3.68 -2.25 26.79
C LEU A 602 2.25 -2.76 26.48
N LEU A 603 2.05 -4.08 26.50
CA LEU A 603 0.74 -4.68 26.31
C LEU A 603 -0.25 -4.36 27.44
N ASP A 604 0.22 -4.02 28.65
CA ASP A 604 -0.66 -3.58 29.75
C ASP A 604 -1.26 -2.17 29.52
N GLU A 605 -0.70 -1.38 28.59
CA GLU A 605 -1.19 -0.03 28.26
C GLU A 605 -2.40 -0.01 27.30
N ILE A 606 -2.79 -1.15 26.72
CA ILE A 606 -3.89 -1.21 25.73
C ILE A 606 -5.26 -1.10 26.40
N GLU A 607 -6.01 -0.05 26.05
CA GLU A 607 -7.33 0.23 26.64
C GLU A 607 -8.51 -0.22 25.79
N ILE A 608 -8.41 -0.20 24.45
CA ILE A 608 -9.56 -0.47 23.57
C ILE A 608 -9.91 -1.96 23.55
N LYS A 609 -11.20 -2.26 23.77
CA LYS A 609 -11.74 -3.63 23.84
C LYS A 609 -11.33 -4.53 22.68
N ARG A 610 -11.39 -4.03 21.43
CA ARG A 610 -10.99 -4.77 20.22
C ARG A 610 -9.51 -5.16 20.20
N TYR A 611 -8.63 -4.38 20.82
CA TYR A 611 -7.21 -4.72 20.89
C TYR A 611 -6.91 -5.59 22.11
N ARG A 612 -7.69 -5.48 23.20
CA ARG A 612 -7.56 -6.32 24.39
C ARG A 612 -7.66 -7.82 24.11
N GLU A 613 -8.52 -8.26 23.19
CA GLU A 613 -8.57 -9.69 22.80
C GLU A 613 -7.23 -10.18 22.20
N LEU A 614 -6.63 -9.37 21.32
CA LEU A 614 -5.34 -9.65 20.69
C LEU A 614 -4.19 -9.57 21.71
N THR A 615 -4.32 -8.69 22.70
CA THR A 615 -3.36 -8.58 23.81
C THR A 615 -3.26 -9.87 24.61
N TYR A 616 -4.37 -10.48 25.03
CA TYR A 616 -4.34 -11.75 25.76
C TYR A 616 -3.72 -12.87 24.94
N LEU A 617 -4.04 -12.92 23.64
CA LEU A 617 -3.45 -13.88 22.71
C LEU A 617 -1.93 -13.67 22.59
N GLN A 618 -1.47 -12.44 22.38
CA GLN A 618 -0.04 -12.12 22.30
C GLN A 618 0.69 -12.42 23.61
N LYS A 619 0.15 -12.00 24.77
CA LYS A 619 0.73 -12.34 26.09
C LYS A 619 0.83 -13.85 26.28
N GLY A 620 -0.23 -14.57 25.94
CA GLY A 620 -0.23 -16.04 25.94
C GLY A 620 0.89 -16.61 25.06
N LYS A 621 1.00 -16.16 23.81
CA LYS A 621 2.05 -16.58 22.88
C LYS A 621 3.46 -16.26 23.38
N ILE A 622 3.67 -15.11 24.03
CA ILE A 622 4.95 -14.75 24.68
C ILE A 622 5.27 -15.76 25.78
N TYR A 623 4.33 -15.98 26.72
CA TYR A 623 4.54 -16.92 27.81
C TYR A 623 4.67 -18.38 27.37
N LEU A 624 4.15 -18.78 26.20
CA LEU A 624 4.36 -20.15 25.69
C LEU A 624 5.84 -20.49 25.52
N SER A 625 6.67 -19.49 25.23
CA SER A 625 8.13 -19.65 25.11
C SER A 625 8.85 -19.75 26.47
N GLU A 626 8.22 -19.28 27.56
CA GLU A 626 8.83 -19.19 28.90
C GLU A 626 8.25 -20.22 29.88
N ASN A 627 6.93 -20.24 30.04
CA ASN A 627 6.19 -21.09 30.95
C ASN A 627 4.79 -21.40 30.38
N LYS A 628 4.64 -22.65 29.92
CA LYS A 628 3.41 -23.15 29.31
C LYS A 628 2.19 -23.07 30.24
N GLU A 629 2.34 -23.31 31.54
CA GLU A 629 1.21 -23.25 32.48
C GLU A 629 0.72 -21.82 32.68
N LEU A 630 1.65 -20.87 32.82
CA LEU A 630 1.32 -19.46 32.95
C LEU A 630 0.67 -18.92 31.67
N ALA A 631 1.18 -19.33 30.50
CA ALA A 631 0.57 -19.03 29.20
C ALA A 631 -0.89 -19.49 29.12
N ILE A 632 -1.15 -20.74 29.50
CA ILE A 632 -2.51 -21.31 29.52
C ILE A 632 -3.40 -20.52 30.47
N ASN A 633 -2.92 -20.14 31.66
CA ASN A 633 -3.70 -19.35 32.61
C ASN A 633 -4.07 -17.96 32.08
N ILE A 634 -3.13 -17.26 31.42
CA ILE A 634 -3.40 -15.96 30.79
C ILE A 634 -4.40 -16.09 29.64
N LEU A 635 -4.26 -17.12 28.80
CA LEU A 635 -5.17 -17.40 27.69
C LEU A 635 -6.57 -17.77 28.19
N LYS A 636 -6.69 -18.51 29.30
CA LYS A 636 -7.98 -18.81 29.95
C LYS A 636 -8.66 -17.54 30.47
N LYS A 637 -7.92 -16.62 31.11
CA LYS A 637 -8.47 -15.31 31.50
C LYS A 637 -8.96 -14.51 30.29
N GLY A 638 -8.21 -14.53 29.18
CA GLY A 638 -8.66 -13.94 27.92
C GLY A 638 -9.95 -14.59 27.40
N LEU A 639 -10.05 -15.91 27.48
CA LEU A 639 -11.21 -16.67 27.05
C LEU A 639 -12.45 -16.44 27.94
N GLU A 640 -12.28 -16.18 29.24
CA GLU A 640 -13.39 -15.78 30.13
C GLU A 640 -14.03 -14.45 29.68
N LEU A 641 -13.22 -13.51 29.20
CA LEU A 641 -13.68 -12.21 28.69
C LEU A 641 -14.20 -12.29 27.25
N TYR A 642 -13.62 -13.17 26.44
CA TYR A 642 -13.90 -13.33 25.01
C TYR A 642 -14.17 -14.80 24.68
N PRO A 643 -15.29 -15.37 25.17
CA PRO A 643 -15.55 -16.80 25.04
C PRO A 643 -15.59 -17.23 23.57
N ASP A 644 -16.13 -16.42 22.67
CA ASP A 644 -16.29 -16.81 21.26
C ASP A 644 -14.98 -16.84 20.44
N ASN A 645 -13.84 -16.41 21.00
CA ASN A 645 -12.59 -16.38 20.26
C ASN A 645 -11.96 -17.78 20.13
N ILE A 646 -11.84 -18.24 18.88
CA ILE A 646 -11.41 -19.60 18.55
C ILE A 646 -9.92 -19.82 18.78
N GLU A 647 -9.07 -18.85 18.45
CA GLU A 647 -7.62 -18.97 18.71
C GLU A 647 -7.35 -18.99 20.21
N LEU A 648 -8.00 -18.12 21.00
CA LEU A 648 -7.86 -18.15 22.46
C LEU A 648 -8.28 -19.51 23.03
N PHE A 649 -9.39 -20.08 22.55
CA PHE A 649 -9.82 -21.42 22.96
C PHE A 649 -8.81 -22.51 22.56
N PHE A 650 -8.27 -22.44 21.33
CA PHE A 650 -7.25 -23.38 20.85
C PHE A 650 -6.00 -23.32 21.74
N TYR A 651 -5.41 -22.13 21.92
CA TYR A 651 -4.16 -22.01 22.66
C TYR A 651 -4.33 -22.22 24.18
N ALA A 652 -5.49 -21.90 24.76
CA ALA A 652 -5.80 -22.21 26.15
C ALA A 652 -5.87 -23.73 26.43
N ASN A 653 -6.02 -24.55 25.40
CA ASN A 653 -6.13 -26.01 25.49
C ASN A 653 -4.99 -26.75 24.76
N LEU A 654 -3.81 -26.13 24.63
CA LEU A 654 -2.64 -26.70 23.92
C LEU A 654 -2.20 -28.10 24.37
N ASN A 655 -2.57 -28.56 25.56
CA ASN A 655 -2.26 -29.91 26.02
C ASN A 655 -3.11 -30.99 25.33
N ASN A 656 -4.27 -30.61 24.77
CA ASN A 656 -5.25 -31.53 24.21
C ASN A 656 -5.31 -31.49 22.67
N ILE A 657 -4.49 -30.66 22.01
CA ILE A 657 -4.60 -30.45 20.54
C ILE A 657 -4.37 -31.72 19.72
N LYS A 658 -3.65 -32.71 20.24
CA LYS A 658 -3.45 -34.01 19.57
C LYS A 658 -4.56 -35.03 19.84
N ASN A 659 -5.54 -34.69 20.67
CA ASN A 659 -6.65 -35.58 21.01
C ASN A 659 -7.77 -35.43 19.98
N ASP A 660 -8.22 -36.54 19.40
CA ASP A 660 -9.34 -36.57 18.45
C ASP A 660 -10.64 -35.97 19.03
N GLU A 661 -10.89 -36.11 20.33
CA GLU A 661 -12.04 -35.48 20.99
C GLU A 661 -11.96 -33.96 20.93
N PHE A 662 -10.76 -33.39 21.11
CA PHE A 662 -10.55 -31.95 21.02
C PHE A 662 -10.76 -31.44 19.59
N LYS A 663 -10.33 -32.21 18.59
CA LYS A 663 -10.59 -31.93 17.18
C LYS A 663 -12.09 -31.80 16.90
N GLU A 664 -12.90 -32.71 17.43
CA GLU A 664 -14.37 -32.65 17.31
C GLU A 664 -14.97 -31.44 18.05
N ILE A 665 -14.45 -31.09 19.23
CA ILE A 665 -14.88 -29.89 19.97
C ILE A 665 -14.62 -28.62 19.16
N MET A 666 -13.44 -28.50 18.54
CA MET A 666 -13.08 -27.36 17.69
C MET A 666 -14.01 -27.25 16.48
N ALA A 667 -14.31 -28.38 15.82
CA ALA A 667 -15.23 -28.41 14.68
C ALA A 667 -16.65 -27.94 15.04
N LYS A 668 -17.14 -28.33 16.23
CA LYS A 668 -18.46 -27.89 16.75
C LYS A 668 -18.49 -26.42 17.16
N ARG A 669 -17.37 -25.88 17.66
CA ARG A 669 -17.28 -24.47 18.08
C ARG A 669 -17.26 -23.50 16.90
N ALA A 670 -16.71 -23.92 15.77
CA ALA A 670 -16.61 -23.10 14.58
C ALA A 670 -17.99 -22.73 14.00
N LYS A 671 -18.29 -21.43 13.92
CA LYS A 671 -19.58 -20.91 13.46
C LYS A 671 -19.67 -20.89 11.94
N ASN A 672 -18.56 -20.63 11.25
CA ASN A 672 -18.49 -20.49 9.79
C ASN A 672 -17.21 -21.12 9.20
N ALA A 673 -17.04 -21.03 7.88
CA ALA A 673 -15.85 -21.57 7.20
C ALA A 673 -14.55 -20.82 7.59
N GLN A 674 -14.63 -19.52 7.86
CA GLN A 674 -13.49 -18.72 8.31
C GLN A 674 -12.92 -19.25 9.63
N ASP A 675 -13.79 -19.53 10.60
CA ASP A 675 -13.44 -20.14 11.88
C ASP A 675 -12.70 -21.47 11.69
N LEU A 676 -13.21 -22.36 10.84
CA LEU A 676 -12.56 -23.63 10.51
C LEU A 676 -11.19 -23.43 9.86
N THR A 677 -11.04 -22.45 8.98
CA THR A 677 -9.76 -22.10 8.36
C THR A 677 -8.75 -21.53 9.36
N ILE A 678 -9.20 -20.72 10.34
CA ILE A 678 -8.33 -20.25 11.44
C ILE A 678 -7.85 -21.44 12.28
N ILE A 679 -8.73 -22.41 12.55
CA ILE A 679 -8.36 -23.65 13.25
C ILE A 679 -7.32 -24.42 12.43
N ALA A 680 -7.55 -24.59 11.12
CA ALA A 680 -6.62 -25.28 10.23
C ALA A 680 -5.21 -24.64 10.28
N TRP A 681 -5.13 -23.31 10.17
CA TRP A 681 -3.85 -22.60 10.30
C TRP A 681 -3.23 -22.75 11.69
N SER A 682 -4.03 -22.74 12.76
CA SER A 682 -3.53 -22.97 14.13
C SER A 682 -2.90 -24.35 14.29
N TYR A 683 -3.47 -25.40 13.67
CA TYR A 683 -2.87 -26.73 13.62
C TYR A 683 -1.58 -26.77 12.80
N SER A 684 -1.58 -26.15 11.61
CA SER A 684 -0.39 -26.07 10.74
C SER A 684 0.77 -25.35 11.43
N GLU A 685 0.52 -24.23 12.12
CA GLU A 685 1.54 -23.52 12.92
C GLU A 685 2.16 -24.39 14.03
N ASN A 686 1.44 -25.41 14.51
CA ASN A 686 1.91 -26.37 15.51
C ASN A 686 2.47 -27.66 14.90
N ASN A 687 2.74 -27.68 13.60
CA ASN A 687 3.25 -28.84 12.83
C ASN A 687 2.32 -30.07 12.87
N LEU A 688 1.01 -29.85 12.91
CA LEU A 688 -0.04 -30.86 12.88
C LEU A 688 -0.78 -30.81 11.54
N GLU A 689 -0.09 -31.23 10.47
CA GLU A 689 -0.57 -31.02 9.10
C GLU A 689 -1.77 -31.90 8.74
N GLU A 690 -1.87 -33.12 9.28
CA GLU A 690 -3.02 -34.00 9.03
C GLU A 690 -4.32 -33.39 9.57
N GLU A 691 -4.27 -32.84 10.78
CA GLU A 691 -5.37 -32.12 11.39
C GLU A 691 -5.67 -30.81 10.66
N ALA A 692 -4.65 -30.09 10.19
CA ALA A 692 -4.84 -28.89 9.39
C ALA A 692 -5.63 -29.18 8.10
N LEU A 693 -5.26 -30.24 7.36
CA LEU A 693 -5.95 -30.67 6.15
C LEU A 693 -7.43 -31.02 6.44
N TYR A 694 -7.70 -31.73 7.54
CA TYR A 694 -9.07 -32.05 7.98
C TYR A 694 -9.93 -30.79 8.14
N PHE A 695 -9.42 -29.74 8.79
CA PHE A 695 -10.19 -28.52 9.01
C PHE A 695 -10.37 -27.68 7.74
N PHE A 696 -9.39 -27.68 6.82
CA PHE A 696 -9.57 -27.06 5.51
C PHE A 696 -10.68 -27.75 4.70
N GLU A 697 -10.69 -29.09 4.67
CA GLU A 697 -11.76 -29.86 4.01
C GLU A 697 -13.12 -29.57 4.64
N LYS A 698 -13.22 -29.54 5.97
CA LYS A 698 -14.45 -29.17 6.70
C LYS A 698 -14.90 -27.74 6.40
N ALA A 699 -13.98 -26.80 6.22
CA ALA A 699 -14.30 -25.44 5.84
C ALA A 699 -14.92 -25.38 4.44
N ILE A 700 -14.39 -26.16 3.49
CA ILE A 700 -14.93 -26.28 2.12
C ILE A 700 -16.29 -26.98 2.11
N GLU A 701 -16.50 -28.01 2.95
CA GLU A 701 -17.82 -28.64 3.12
C GLU A 701 -18.87 -27.67 3.70
N ARG A 702 -18.45 -26.78 4.61
CA ARG A 702 -19.33 -25.77 5.22
C ARG A 702 -19.72 -24.69 4.22
N ASP A 703 -18.78 -24.27 3.38
CA ASP A 703 -18.98 -23.28 2.34
C ASP A 703 -18.08 -23.57 1.14
N GLU A 704 -18.68 -24.15 0.10
CA GLU A 704 -17.98 -24.54 -1.12
C GLU A 704 -17.41 -23.33 -1.88
N LYS A 705 -17.92 -22.11 -1.65
CA LYS A 705 -17.42 -20.89 -2.31
C LYS A 705 -16.27 -20.23 -1.56
N TYR A 706 -15.92 -20.72 -0.36
CA TYR A 706 -14.90 -20.14 0.49
C TYR A 706 -13.48 -20.38 -0.06
N TYR A 707 -12.97 -19.42 -0.83
CA TYR A 707 -11.66 -19.48 -1.47
C TYR A 707 -10.49 -19.64 -0.48
N PRO A 708 -10.44 -18.95 0.68
CA PRO A 708 -9.31 -19.08 1.60
C PRO A 708 -9.07 -20.51 2.08
N ALA A 709 -10.11 -21.33 2.25
CA ALA A 709 -9.94 -22.74 2.60
C ALA A 709 -9.41 -23.58 1.43
N LYS A 710 -9.92 -23.39 0.21
CA LYS A 710 -9.43 -24.11 -0.99
C LYS A 710 -7.95 -23.80 -1.26
N PHE A 711 -7.59 -22.52 -1.18
CA PHE A 711 -6.21 -22.10 -1.36
C PHE A 711 -5.32 -22.56 -0.20
N GLY A 712 -5.78 -22.44 1.05
CA GLY A 712 -5.07 -22.93 2.23
C GLY A 712 -4.81 -24.45 2.20
N LEU A 713 -5.78 -25.25 1.76
CA LEU A 713 -5.63 -26.69 1.54
C LEU A 713 -4.50 -26.98 0.54
N ALA A 714 -4.54 -26.34 -0.63
CA ALA A 714 -3.53 -26.51 -1.67
C ALA A 714 -2.13 -26.07 -1.19
N GLN A 715 -2.04 -24.97 -0.44
CA GLN A 715 -0.80 -24.49 0.16
C GLN A 715 -0.23 -25.47 1.20
N ASN A 716 -1.07 -25.99 2.09
CA ASN A 716 -0.64 -26.92 3.13
C ASN A 716 -0.16 -28.25 2.53
N LEU A 717 -0.89 -28.80 1.54
CA LEU A 717 -0.44 -29.95 0.75
C LEU A 717 0.91 -29.69 0.05
N ALA A 718 1.11 -28.48 -0.48
CA ALA A 718 2.37 -28.11 -1.11
C ALA A 718 3.52 -28.02 -0.10
N MET A 719 3.28 -27.51 1.11
CA MET A 719 4.27 -27.47 2.21
C MET A 719 4.72 -28.87 2.65
N ASP A 720 3.81 -29.85 2.61
CA ASP A 720 4.12 -31.28 2.82
C ASP A 720 4.78 -31.95 1.59
N ASN A 721 5.20 -31.16 0.59
CA ASN A 721 5.86 -31.60 -0.64
C ASN A 721 5.05 -32.65 -1.44
N LYS A 722 3.71 -32.56 -1.38
CA LYS A 722 2.82 -33.45 -2.13
C LYS A 722 2.58 -32.91 -3.53
N ILE A 723 3.00 -33.67 -4.55
CA ILE A 723 2.74 -33.34 -5.96
C ILE A 723 1.25 -33.20 -6.28
N GLY A 724 0.38 -33.87 -5.50
CA GLY A 724 -1.08 -33.76 -5.62
C GLY A 724 -1.60 -32.33 -5.56
N ALA A 725 -0.94 -31.43 -4.82
CA ALA A 725 -1.31 -30.02 -4.70
C ALA A 725 -1.32 -29.29 -6.07
N VAL A 726 -0.55 -29.76 -7.05
CA VAL A 726 -0.55 -29.19 -8.42
C VAL A 726 -1.95 -29.26 -9.03
N LYS A 727 -2.69 -30.35 -8.80
CA LYS A 727 -4.06 -30.52 -9.31
C LYS A 727 -5.03 -29.50 -8.69
N ASP A 728 -4.84 -29.19 -7.41
CA ASP A 728 -5.67 -28.22 -6.70
C ASP A 728 -5.39 -26.80 -7.18
N PHE A 729 -4.12 -26.45 -7.40
CA PHE A 729 -3.77 -25.18 -8.04
C PHE A 729 -4.27 -25.09 -9.48
N ASP A 730 -4.24 -26.17 -10.26
CA ASP A 730 -4.81 -26.21 -11.60
C ASP A 730 -6.32 -26.03 -11.61
N ALA A 731 -7.03 -26.55 -10.60
CA ALA A 731 -8.45 -26.29 -10.43
C ALA A 731 -8.72 -24.81 -10.13
N LEU A 732 -7.95 -24.20 -9.23
CA LEU A 732 -8.06 -22.78 -8.91
C LEU A 732 -7.73 -21.87 -10.12
N LEU A 733 -6.76 -22.24 -10.96
CA LEU A 733 -6.40 -21.48 -12.17
C LEU A 733 -7.49 -21.44 -13.23
N LYS A 734 -8.46 -22.37 -13.20
CA LYS A 734 -9.64 -22.28 -14.09
C LYS A 734 -10.52 -21.09 -13.74
N ASP A 735 -10.70 -20.85 -12.44
CA ASP A 735 -11.50 -19.74 -11.90
C ASP A 735 -10.68 -18.44 -11.84
N PHE A 736 -9.38 -18.55 -11.63
CA PHE A 736 -8.42 -17.45 -11.48
C PHE A 736 -7.25 -17.56 -12.47
N PRO A 737 -7.49 -17.45 -13.79
CA PRO A 737 -6.42 -17.47 -14.78
C PRO A 737 -5.42 -16.35 -14.51
N ASN A 738 -4.12 -16.68 -14.65
CA ASN A 738 -2.99 -15.78 -14.48
C ASN A 738 -2.82 -15.20 -13.06
N ASP A 739 -3.47 -15.78 -12.05
CA ASP A 739 -3.28 -15.36 -10.66
C ASP A 739 -1.83 -15.61 -10.21
N TYR A 740 -1.17 -14.54 -9.77
CA TYR A 740 0.23 -14.58 -9.37
C TYR A 740 0.48 -15.59 -8.25
N GLN A 741 -0.37 -15.59 -7.22
CA GLN A 741 -0.11 -16.38 -6.02
C GLN A 741 -0.31 -17.86 -6.32
N ILE A 742 -1.35 -18.22 -7.06
CA ILE A 742 -1.59 -19.61 -7.45
C ILE A 742 -0.47 -20.14 -8.36
N LEU A 743 -0.07 -19.38 -9.39
CA LEU A 743 1.03 -19.77 -10.28
C LEU A 743 2.36 -19.91 -9.51
N LEU A 744 2.64 -19.00 -8.59
CA LEU A 744 3.86 -19.03 -7.78
C LEU A 744 3.92 -20.28 -6.90
N TRP A 745 2.83 -20.62 -6.22
CA TRP A 745 2.78 -21.84 -5.40
C TRP A 745 2.85 -23.10 -6.24
N LYS A 746 2.21 -23.14 -7.41
CA LYS A 746 2.35 -24.23 -8.38
C LYS A 746 3.80 -24.40 -8.83
N ALA A 747 4.49 -23.31 -9.18
CA ALA A 747 5.90 -23.36 -9.58
C ALA A 747 6.80 -23.89 -8.44
N ARG A 748 6.55 -23.45 -7.20
CA ARG A 748 7.30 -23.90 -6.00
C ARG A 748 7.12 -25.39 -5.72
N VAL A 749 5.89 -25.90 -5.71
CA VAL A 749 5.65 -27.33 -5.44
C VAL A 749 6.26 -28.21 -6.52
N LEU A 750 6.18 -27.80 -7.80
CA LEU A 750 6.89 -28.49 -8.89
C LEU A 750 8.41 -28.49 -8.65
N GLY A 751 8.98 -27.37 -8.21
CA GLY A 751 10.39 -27.28 -7.85
C GLY A 751 10.79 -28.18 -6.66
N TRP A 752 9.99 -28.20 -5.59
CA TRP A 752 10.26 -29.01 -4.39
C TRP A 752 10.12 -30.51 -4.63
N THR A 753 9.20 -30.90 -5.53
CA THR A 753 8.97 -32.28 -5.98
C THR A 753 9.88 -32.70 -7.13
N LYS A 754 10.83 -31.85 -7.55
CA LYS A 754 11.84 -32.06 -8.61
C LYS A 754 11.32 -32.13 -10.04
N HIS A 755 10.14 -31.61 -10.28
CA HIS A 755 9.60 -31.35 -11.61
C HIS A 755 10.15 -30.02 -12.14
N PHE A 756 11.47 -29.93 -12.25
CA PHE A 756 12.17 -28.65 -12.45
C PHE A 756 11.83 -27.98 -13.78
N LYS A 757 11.67 -28.75 -14.85
CA LYS A 757 11.32 -28.22 -16.18
C LYS A 757 9.93 -27.58 -16.18
N GLU A 758 8.93 -28.28 -15.67
CA GLU A 758 7.56 -27.79 -15.53
C GLU A 758 7.50 -26.58 -14.58
N SER A 759 8.27 -26.60 -13.49
CA SER A 759 8.42 -25.44 -12.60
C SER A 759 8.96 -24.21 -13.34
N ILE A 760 10.02 -24.37 -14.13
CA ILE A 760 10.61 -23.30 -14.96
C ILE A 760 9.60 -22.77 -16.00
N GLU A 761 8.78 -23.63 -16.59
CA GLU A 761 7.71 -23.21 -17.51
C GLU A 761 6.67 -22.33 -16.81
N VAL A 762 6.23 -22.70 -15.60
CA VAL A 762 5.31 -21.86 -14.82
C VAL A 762 5.95 -20.52 -14.44
N TYR A 763 7.25 -20.49 -14.09
CA TYR A 763 7.97 -19.24 -13.89
C TYR A 763 8.08 -18.40 -15.18
N ASN A 764 8.19 -19.03 -16.36
CA ASN A 764 8.16 -18.30 -17.63
C ASN A 764 6.78 -17.65 -17.88
N ILE A 765 5.68 -18.31 -17.47
CA ILE A 765 4.34 -17.71 -17.51
C ILE A 765 4.31 -16.46 -16.63
N LEU A 766 4.78 -16.54 -15.38
CA LEU A 766 4.85 -15.38 -14.48
C LEU A 766 5.71 -14.24 -15.07
N LEU A 767 6.87 -14.55 -15.65
CA LEU A 767 7.72 -13.55 -16.31
C LEU A 767 7.11 -13.00 -17.62
N SER A 768 6.19 -13.72 -18.26
CA SER A 768 5.45 -13.17 -19.41
C SER A 768 4.41 -12.13 -18.97
N LEU A 769 3.87 -12.26 -17.75
CA LEU A 769 2.95 -11.30 -17.15
C LEU A 769 3.70 -10.07 -16.59
N ASN A 770 4.86 -10.29 -15.98
CA ASN A 770 5.77 -9.21 -15.53
C ASN A 770 7.24 -9.61 -15.73
N PRO A 771 7.90 -9.14 -16.81
CA PRO A 771 9.28 -9.53 -17.15
C PRO A 771 10.34 -9.12 -16.13
N ASN A 772 10.07 -8.07 -15.35
CA ASN A 772 11.03 -7.45 -14.44
C ASN A 772 10.71 -7.74 -12.97
N ASP A 773 10.00 -8.83 -12.66
CA ASP A 773 9.74 -9.21 -11.28
C ASP A 773 10.99 -9.88 -10.67
N PRO A 774 11.71 -9.21 -9.75
CA PRO A 774 12.97 -9.72 -9.22
C PRO A 774 12.77 -10.98 -8.37
N GLN A 775 11.60 -11.15 -7.75
CA GLN A 775 11.30 -12.33 -6.94
C GLN A 775 11.20 -13.57 -7.82
N ILE A 776 10.52 -13.44 -8.96
CA ILE A 776 10.33 -14.54 -9.91
C ILE A 776 11.65 -14.90 -10.62
N ILE A 777 12.45 -13.90 -10.99
CA ILE A 777 13.79 -14.11 -11.57
C ILE A 777 14.67 -14.94 -10.61
N ARG A 778 14.72 -14.56 -9.32
CA ARG A 778 15.49 -15.29 -8.30
C ARG A 778 15.00 -16.73 -8.15
N GLU A 779 13.70 -16.93 -8.01
CA GLU A 779 13.14 -18.28 -7.80
C GLU A 779 13.38 -19.18 -9.00
N LYS A 780 13.18 -18.69 -10.23
CA LYS A 780 13.52 -19.43 -11.44
C LYS A 780 15.00 -19.81 -11.50
N ALA A 781 15.90 -18.88 -11.19
CA ALA A 781 17.33 -19.14 -11.18
C ALA A 781 17.73 -20.19 -10.13
N ARG A 782 17.10 -20.17 -8.94
CA ARG A 782 17.28 -21.21 -7.90
C ARG A 782 16.84 -22.58 -8.39
N VAL A 783 15.66 -22.67 -9.02
CA VAL A 783 15.15 -23.93 -9.58
C VAL A 783 16.07 -24.46 -10.69
N ALA A 784 16.55 -23.61 -11.59
CA ALA A 784 17.53 -24.00 -12.60
C ALA A 784 18.84 -24.51 -11.97
N ALA A 785 19.30 -23.89 -10.87
CA ALA A 785 20.46 -24.37 -10.12
C ALA A 785 20.19 -25.73 -9.44
N TRP A 786 18.97 -25.97 -8.93
CA TRP A 786 18.55 -27.27 -8.39
C TRP A 786 18.51 -28.36 -9.47
N ASP A 787 18.06 -28.02 -10.69
CA ASP A 787 18.09 -28.86 -11.90
C ASP A 787 19.52 -29.12 -12.42
N LYS A 788 20.53 -28.53 -11.76
CA LYS A 788 21.95 -28.57 -12.16
C LYS A 788 22.23 -27.91 -13.52
N ASN A 789 21.29 -27.14 -14.05
CA ASN A 789 21.45 -26.29 -15.22
C ASN A 789 21.98 -24.90 -14.79
N ILE A 790 23.27 -24.85 -14.46
CA ILE A 790 23.89 -23.62 -13.96
C ILE A 790 23.90 -22.51 -15.01
N ASP A 791 24.02 -22.85 -16.29
CA ASP A 791 24.11 -21.86 -17.37
C ASP A 791 22.79 -21.07 -17.46
N LEU A 792 21.65 -21.78 -17.42
CA LEU A 792 20.33 -21.15 -17.37
C LEU A 792 20.13 -20.33 -16.08
N ALA A 793 20.64 -20.80 -14.94
CA ALA A 793 20.55 -20.06 -13.68
C ALA A 793 21.32 -18.73 -13.76
N LEU A 794 22.55 -18.75 -14.29
CA LEU A 794 23.38 -17.56 -14.46
C LEU A 794 22.77 -16.60 -15.49
N GLU A 795 22.31 -17.11 -16.64
CA GLU A 795 21.62 -16.30 -17.64
C GLU A 795 20.38 -15.62 -17.05
N THR A 796 19.61 -16.34 -16.23
CA THR A 796 18.42 -15.79 -15.58
C THR A 796 18.79 -14.67 -14.60
N TYR A 797 19.84 -14.82 -13.79
CA TYR A 797 20.34 -13.73 -12.95
C TYR A 797 20.88 -12.55 -13.77
N ASP A 798 21.56 -12.82 -14.88
CA ASP A 798 22.20 -11.81 -15.72
C ASP A 798 21.18 -10.86 -16.38
N LYS A 799 19.91 -11.29 -16.56
CA LYS A 799 18.82 -10.42 -17.03
C LYS A 799 18.54 -9.23 -16.12
N GLU A 800 18.59 -9.41 -14.81
CA GLU A 800 18.37 -8.30 -13.87
C GLU A 800 19.63 -7.44 -13.69
N LEU A 801 20.80 -8.02 -13.98
CA LEU A 801 22.09 -7.36 -13.91
C LEU A 801 22.43 -6.55 -15.19
N SER A 802 21.68 -6.71 -16.27
CA SER A 802 21.96 -6.01 -17.54
C SER A 802 21.65 -4.51 -17.49
N PHE A 803 20.71 -4.08 -16.65
CA PHE A 803 20.34 -2.67 -16.48
C PHE A 803 20.99 -2.07 -15.23
N SER A 804 22.23 -1.58 -15.34
CA SER A 804 23.04 -1.11 -14.20
C SER A 804 22.38 0.02 -13.40
N VAL A 805 22.28 -0.13 -12.07
CA VAL A 805 21.88 0.97 -11.19
C VAL A 805 22.91 2.10 -11.17
N ASP A 806 24.19 1.78 -11.41
CA ASP A 806 25.26 2.78 -11.48
C ASP A 806 25.05 3.74 -12.67
N LEU A 807 24.59 3.22 -13.82
CA LEU A 807 24.25 4.05 -14.99
C LEU A 807 23.00 4.90 -14.73
N ASN A 808 21.98 4.33 -14.10
CA ASN A 808 20.79 5.11 -13.72
C ASN A 808 21.13 6.21 -12.71
N LEU A 809 21.99 5.91 -11.73
CA LEU A 809 22.48 6.91 -10.79
C LEU A 809 23.30 7.99 -11.50
N TYR A 810 24.17 7.59 -12.44
CA TYR A 810 24.95 8.53 -13.26
C TYR A 810 24.04 9.54 -13.96
N GLU A 811 23.03 9.07 -14.70
CA GLU A 811 22.07 9.94 -15.39
C GLU A 811 21.33 10.89 -14.44
N ASN A 812 20.88 10.38 -13.29
CA ASN A 812 20.20 11.19 -12.27
C ASN A 812 21.11 12.25 -11.63
N LEU A 813 22.44 12.04 -11.64
CA LEU A 813 23.42 12.91 -11.01
C LEU A 813 24.07 13.91 -11.97
N ILE A 814 23.88 13.80 -13.30
CA ILE A 814 24.46 14.74 -14.29
C ILE A 814 24.24 16.21 -13.91
N PRO A 815 23.02 16.68 -13.55
CA PRO A 815 22.83 18.09 -13.21
C PRO A 815 23.64 18.49 -11.97
N LEU A 816 23.63 17.63 -10.95
CA LEU A 816 24.30 17.88 -9.68
C LEU A 816 25.83 17.81 -9.80
N SER A 817 26.36 17.00 -10.72
CA SER A 817 27.81 16.83 -10.90
C SER A 817 28.51 18.08 -11.41
N HIS A 818 27.78 18.98 -12.07
CA HIS A 818 28.31 20.26 -12.54
C HIS A 818 28.42 21.29 -11.40
N GLU A 819 27.65 21.12 -10.34
CA GLU A 819 27.59 22.03 -9.18
C GLU A 819 28.54 21.63 -8.04
N ILE A 820 28.92 20.34 -7.97
CA ILE A 820 29.80 19.83 -6.91
C ILE A 820 31.26 19.91 -7.37
N GLU A 821 32.08 20.67 -6.65
CA GLU A 821 33.53 20.79 -6.91
C GLU A 821 34.39 19.73 -6.19
N ASP A 822 33.82 18.97 -5.26
CA ASP A 822 34.54 17.95 -4.50
C ASP A 822 35.18 16.90 -5.42
N ILE A 823 36.52 16.79 -5.33
CA ILE A 823 37.32 15.92 -6.21
C ILE A 823 36.99 14.44 -5.99
N SER A 824 36.70 14.04 -4.76
CA SER A 824 36.37 12.66 -4.42
C SER A 824 35.02 12.26 -5.02
N PHE A 825 34.03 13.16 -4.93
CA PHE A 825 32.73 12.98 -5.56
C PHE A 825 32.86 12.91 -7.08
N LYS A 826 33.56 13.84 -7.73
CA LYS A 826 33.75 13.83 -9.20
C LYS A 826 34.35 12.52 -9.68
N ARG A 827 35.40 12.05 -8.99
CA ARG A 827 36.02 10.75 -9.29
C ARG A 827 35.04 9.60 -9.12
N ASP A 828 34.26 9.57 -8.04
CA ASP A 828 33.30 8.49 -7.80
C ASP A 828 32.12 8.55 -8.79
N PHE A 829 31.71 9.75 -9.22
CA PHE A 829 30.71 9.99 -10.26
C PHE A 829 31.18 9.53 -11.66
N ASP A 830 32.40 9.89 -12.08
CA ASP A 830 32.94 9.49 -13.39
C ASP A 830 33.05 7.96 -13.49
N ASN A 831 33.46 7.32 -12.38
CA ASN A 831 33.53 5.86 -12.28
C ASN A 831 32.17 5.15 -12.42
N LEU A 832 31.02 5.83 -12.28
CA LEU A 832 29.70 5.20 -12.47
C LEU A 832 29.50 4.68 -13.90
N LYS A 833 30.20 5.23 -14.90
CA LYS A 833 30.15 4.75 -16.29
C LYS A 833 30.91 3.45 -16.50
N ASP A 834 32.00 3.28 -15.76
CA ASP A 834 32.97 2.22 -15.98
C ASP A 834 32.69 0.98 -15.11
N ILE A 835 31.87 1.12 -14.07
CA ILE A 835 31.58 0.05 -13.13
C ILE A 835 30.19 -0.56 -13.40
N PRO A 836 30.11 -1.86 -13.73
CA PRO A 836 28.83 -2.50 -13.93
C PRO A 836 28.17 -2.87 -12.58
N PHE A 837 26.84 -2.92 -12.61
CA PHE A 837 25.93 -3.34 -11.52
C PHE A 837 25.63 -2.25 -10.51
N TYR A 838 26.30 -2.23 -9.35
CA TYR A 838 25.88 -1.44 -8.18
C TYR A 838 27.02 -0.84 -7.34
N PHE A 839 28.28 -1.13 -7.68
CA PHE A 839 29.42 -0.81 -6.82
C PHE A 839 29.69 0.70 -6.76
N GLY A 840 29.39 1.44 -7.82
CA GLY A 840 29.51 2.88 -7.86
C GLY A 840 28.46 3.56 -6.96
N TYR A 841 27.20 3.11 -7.02
CA TYR A 841 26.14 3.51 -6.09
C TYR A 841 26.57 3.27 -4.64
N GLU A 842 27.09 2.08 -4.34
CA GLU A 842 27.52 1.73 -2.97
C GLU A 842 28.65 2.64 -2.48
N ARG A 843 29.62 2.94 -3.35
CA ARG A 843 30.73 3.84 -3.05
C ARG A 843 30.25 5.25 -2.73
N ILE A 844 29.39 5.82 -3.57
CA ILE A 844 28.81 7.16 -3.36
C ILE A 844 27.99 7.19 -2.07
N LYS A 845 27.18 6.16 -1.81
CA LYS A 845 26.40 6.04 -0.58
C LYS A 845 27.29 6.01 0.67
N ASN A 846 28.37 5.22 0.65
CA ASN A 846 29.27 5.07 1.81
C ASN A 846 30.12 6.32 2.05
N ASN A 847 30.49 7.05 0.99
CA ASN A 847 31.29 8.27 1.07
C ASN A 847 30.45 9.54 1.24
N LEU A 848 29.12 9.45 1.32
CA LEU A 848 28.20 10.59 1.38
C LEU A 848 28.55 11.64 2.45
N ASN A 849 29.05 11.22 3.62
CA ASN A 849 29.45 12.12 4.70
C ASN A 849 30.91 12.60 4.60
N GLN A 850 31.70 12.04 3.69
CA GLN A 850 33.11 12.38 3.47
C GLN A 850 33.27 13.45 2.38
N TYR A 851 32.28 13.58 1.49
CA TYR A 851 32.27 14.64 0.48
C TYR A 851 32.06 16.01 1.11
N ASN A 852 32.79 17.01 0.61
CA ASN A 852 32.61 18.40 1.01
C ASN A 852 31.42 19.02 0.25
N LEU A 853 30.20 18.77 0.73
CA LEU A 853 28.95 19.21 0.09
C LEU A 853 28.19 20.23 0.94
N THR A 854 27.49 21.17 0.28
CA THR A 854 26.49 21.98 0.96
C THR A 854 25.30 21.12 1.42
N LYS A 855 24.52 21.63 2.38
CA LYS A 855 23.32 20.94 2.88
C LYS A 855 22.31 20.64 1.75
N GLU A 856 22.20 21.53 0.78
CA GLU A 856 21.30 21.37 -0.37
C GLU A 856 21.82 20.33 -1.36
N GLN A 857 23.10 20.39 -1.73
CA GLN A 857 23.76 19.39 -2.58
C GLN A 857 23.65 18.00 -1.96
N LYS A 858 23.91 17.87 -0.65
CA LYS A 858 23.76 16.61 0.07
C LYS A 858 22.32 16.08 0.00
N LYS A 859 21.32 16.95 0.18
CA LYS A 859 19.90 16.58 0.09
C LYS A 859 19.52 16.12 -1.33
N LEU A 860 20.05 16.77 -2.37
CA LEU A 860 19.83 16.36 -3.77
C LEU A 860 20.49 15.01 -4.06
N LEU A 861 21.70 14.79 -3.57
CA LEU A 861 22.41 13.51 -3.68
C LEU A 861 21.67 12.38 -2.94
N GLU A 862 21.21 12.62 -1.72
CA GLU A 862 20.38 11.68 -0.95
C GLU A 862 19.08 11.34 -1.68
N LYS A 863 18.44 12.33 -2.32
CA LYS A 863 17.23 12.12 -3.14
C LYS A 863 17.53 11.24 -4.36
N ALA A 864 18.66 11.45 -5.04
CA ALA A 864 19.08 10.63 -6.17
C ALA A 864 19.40 9.18 -5.76
N LEU A 865 20.10 9.00 -4.62
CA LEU A 865 20.32 7.67 -4.04
C LEU A 865 18.99 7.00 -3.70
N LEU A 866 18.09 7.70 -3.01
CA LEU A 866 16.77 7.15 -2.63
C LEU A 866 15.92 6.74 -3.83
N LYS A 867 15.98 7.48 -4.95
CA LYS A 867 15.29 7.14 -6.20
C LYS A 867 15.77 5.81 -6.81
N ASN A 868 17.02 5.42 -6.56
CA ASN A 868 17.66 4.22 -7.12
C ASN A 868 17.83 3.10 -6.08
N LEU A 869 17.29 3.27 -4.86
CA LEU A 869 17.53 2.36 -3.74
C LEU A 869 17.02 0.93 -4.00
N ALA A 870 15.82 0.78 -4.56
CA ALA A 870 15.23 -0.52 -4.82
C ALA A 870 16.07 -1.31 -5.82
N GLN A 871 16.42 -0.69 -6.94
CA GLN A 871 17.25 -1.32 -7.97
C GLN A 871 18.64 -1.70 -7.44
N TYR A 872 19.26 -0.83 -6.64
CA TYR A 872 20.51 -1.15 -5.94
C TYR A 872 20.36 -2.39 -5.05
N ASN A 873 19.32 -2.45 -4.22
CA ASN A 873 19.11 -3.59 -3.32
C ASN A 873 18.84 -4.89 -4.10
N ILE A 874 18.06 -4.82 -5.18
CA ILE A 874 17.77 -5.96 -6.07
C ILE A 874 19.06 -6.46 -6.74
N GLN A 875 19.85 -5.56 -7.34
CA GLN A 875 21.07 -5.95 -8.05
C GLN A 875 22.15 -6.49 -7.13
N LYS A 876 22.36 -5.87 -5.96
CA LYS A 876 23.32 -6.37 -4.98
C LYS A 876 22.96 -7.78 -4.50
N SER A 877 21.71 -8.01 -4.12
CA SER A 877 21.26 -9.33 -3.67
C SER A 877 21.41 -10.39 -4.76
N ILE A 878 20.99 -10.09 -6.00
CA ILE A 878 21.10 -11.01 -7.15
C ILE A 878 22.56 -11.28 -7.53
N TYR A 879 23.41 -10.25 -7.58
CA TYR A 879 24.82 -10.42 -7.89
C TYR A 879 25.53 -11.33 -6.88
N LEU A 880 25.30 -11.10 -5.59
CA LEU A 880 25.89 -11.91 -4.52
C LEU A 880 25.40 -13.36 -4.57
N GLU A 881 24.09 -13.58 -4.77
CA GLU A 881 23.54 -14.94 -4.87
C GLU A 881 24.06 -15.68 -6.10
N ARG A 882 24.08 -15.01 -7.26
CA ARG A 882 24.67 -15.53 -8.50
C ARG A 882 26.13 -15.95 -8.30
N LYS A 883 26.95 -15.06 -7.73
CA LYS A 883 28.38 -15.30 -7.47
C LYS A 883 28.58 -16.45 -6.48
N ALA A 884 27.79 -16.49 -5.41
CA ALA A 884 27.86 -17.55 -4.40
C ALA A 884 27.47 -18.92 -4.98
N LYS A 885 26.36 -19.00 -5.73
CA LYS A 885 25.92 -20.24 -6.40
C LYS A 885 26.93 -20.71 -7.45
N TYR A 886 27.57 -19.81 -8.19
CA TYR A 886 28.63 -20.18 -9.12
C TYR A 886 29.87 -20.72 -8.40
N ALA A 887 30.32 -20.06 -7.33
CA ALA A 887 31.43 -20.54 -6.51
C ALA A 887 31.12 -21.92 -5.90
N TYR A 888 29.90 -22.12 -5.38
CA TYR A 888 29.43 -23.40 -4.87
C TYR A 888 29.41 -24.48 -5.97
N TYR A 889 28.89 -24.15 -7.15
CA TYR A 889 28.89 -25.04 -8.32
C TYR A 889 30.32 -25.44 -8.71
N ARG A 890 31.31 -24.54 -8.63
CA ARG A 890 32.72 -24.86 -8.88
C ARG A 890 33.41 -25.63 -7.75
N MET A 891 32.69 -25.95 -6.67
CA MET A 891 33.23 -26.57 -5.44
C MET A 891 34.24 -25.66 -4.70
N HIS A 892 34.19 -24.36 -4.94
CA HIS A 892 34.97 -23.35 -4.21
C HIS A 892 34.22 -22.94 -2.95
N TYR A 893 34.19 -23.84 -1.97
CA TYR A 893 33.34 -23.66 -0.78
C TYR A 893 33.82 -22.53 0.13
N ILE A 894 35.12 -22.17 0.15
CA ILE A 894 35.62 -21.06 0.97
C ILE A 894 35.24 -19.71 0.34
N GLU A 895 35.36 -19.59 -0.99
CA GLU A 895 34.84 -18.45 -1.75
C GLU A 895 33.33 -18.31 -1.56
N ALA A 896 32.57 -19.38 -1.82
CA ALA A 896 31.11 -19.40 -1.66
C ALA A 896 30.69 -19.03 -0.23
N ASN A 897 31.34 -19.60 0.79
CA ASN A 897 31.10 -19.28 2.19
C ASN A 897 31.27 -17.78 2.48
N THR A 898 32.24 -17.11 1.85
CA THR A 898 32.49 -15.68 2.09
C THR A 898 31.39 -14.82 1.46
N VAL A 899 31.00 -15.15 0.22
CA VAL A 899 29.95 -14.40 -0.51
C VAL A 899 28.56 -14.65 0.07
N TYR A 900 28.23 -15.89 0.47
CA TYR A 900 26.96 -16.17 1.15
C TYR A 900 26.84 -15.42 2.48
N LYS A 901 27.94 -15.29 3.24
CA LYS A 901 27.94 -14.48 4.46
C LYS A 901 27.57 -13.03 4.15
N GLU A 902 28.22 -12.42 3.15
CA GLU A 902 27.91 -11.05 2.71
C GLU A 902 26.45 -10.91 2.26
N LEU A 903 25.92 -11.90 1.52
CA LEU A 903 24.52 -11.92 1.11
C LEU A 903 23.56 -12.01 2.30
N ILE A 904 23.84 -12.85 3.30
CA ILE A 904 22.99 -13.00 4.49
C ILE A 904 23.06 -11.74 5.36
N ASP A 905 24.25 -11.16 5.54
CA ASP A 905 24.41 -9.90 6.27
C ASP A 905 23.64 -8.75 5.58
N PHE A 906 23.51 -8.78 4.25
CA PHE A 906 22.74 -7.81 3.47
C PHE A 906 21.24 -8.12 3.37
N PHE A 907 20.87 -9.40 3.25
CA PHE A 907 19.50 -9.88 3.08
C PHE A 907 19.24 -11.10 4.00
N PRO A 908 19.04 -10.85 5.31
CA PRO A 908 18.93 -11.92 6.32
C PRO A 908 17.75 -12.87 6.12
N SER A 909 16.72 -12.43 5.39
CA SER A 909 15.52 -13.22 5.10
C SER A 909 15.71 -14.31 4.05
N ASN A 910 16.89 -14.37 3.40
CA ASN A 910 17.15 -15.28 2.30
C ASN A 910 17.40 -16.72 2.77
N GLU A 911 16.32 -17.47 3.00
CA GLU A 911 16.33 -18.87 3.46
C GLU A 911 17.26 -19.76 2.64
N GLU A 912 17.22 -19.63 1.31
CA GLU A 912 18.04 -20.42 0.39
C GLU A 912 19.53 -20.10 0.56
N ALA A 913 19.88 -18.83 0.75
CA ALA A 913 21.27 -18.44 1.01
C ALA A 913 21.77 -18.97 2.36
N ILE A 914 20.93 -18.95 3.41
CA ILE A 914 21.27 -19.53 4.72
C ILE A 914 21.48 -21.04 4.60
N PHE A 915 20.61 -21.73 3.86
CA PHE A 915 20.74 -23.17 3.65
C PHE A 915 22.02 -23.49 2.88
N ASP A 916 22.26 -22.84 1.75
CA ASP A 916 23.48 -23.02 0.96
C ASP A 916 24.75 -22.64 1.75
N TYR A 917 24.69 -21.60 2.59
CA TYR A 917 25.77 -21.24 3.50
C TYR A 917 26.10 -22.37 4.48
N ALA A 918 25.07 -22.98 5.08
CA ALA A 918 25.23 -24.15 5.94
C ALA A 918 25.80 -25.36 5.16
N GLN A 919 25.37 -25.56 3.91
CA GLN A 919 25.92 -26.60 3.03
C GLN A 919 27.42 -26.37 2.79
N THR A 920 27.90 -25.13 2.65
CA THR A 920 29.35 -24.86 2.54
C THR A 920 30.12 -25.36 3.75
N PHE A 921 29.63 -25.09 4.96
CA PHE A 921 30.26 -25.59 6.18
C PHE A 921 30.22 -27.11 6.29
N CYS A 922 29.13 -27.73 5.83
CA CYS A 922 29.03 -29.18 5.76
C CYS A 922 30.12 -29.80 4.87
N HIS A 923 30.33 -29.27 3.66
CA HIS A 923 31.41 -29.71 2.76
C HIS A 923 32.81 -29.43 3.33
N LEU A 924 32.95 -28.38 4.14
CA LEU A 924 34.19 -28.05 4.86
C LEU A 924 34.41 -28.87 6.14
N LYS A 925 33.52 -29.83 6.48
CA LYS A 925 33.54 -30.63 7.72
C LYS A 925 33.44 -29.79 9.01
N LEU A 926 32.69 -28.69 8.97
CA LEU A 926 32.47 -27.76 10.08
C LEU A 926 31.00 -27.77 10.55
N CYS A 927 30.52 -28.94 10.99
CA CYS A 927 29.15 -29.14 11.47
C CYS A 927 28.73 -28.18 12.59
N ASN A 928 29.66 -27.78 13.47
CA ASN A 928 29.38 -26.87 14.58
C ASN A 928 29.01 -25.45 14.10
N LYS A 929 29.34 -25.12 12.85
CA LYS A 929 28.91 -23.89 12.17
C LYS A 929 27.68 -24.11 11.30
N ALA A 930 27.48 -25.30 10.72
CA ALA A 930 26.29 -25.63 9.93
C ALA A 930 25.03 -25.83 10.79
N ARG A 931 25.16 -26.51 11.93
CA ARG A 931 24.03 -26.91 12.79
C ARG A 931 23.19 -25.74 13.30
N PRO A 932 23.78 -24.63 13.81
CA PRO A 932 22.98 -23.48 14.24
C PRO A 932 22.20 -22.85 13.08
N LEU A 933 22.75 -22.84 11.87
CA LEU A 933 22.07 -22.31 10.69
C LEU A 933 20.90 -23.19 10.27
N TYR A 934 21.05 -24.52 10.31
CA TYR A 934 19.92 -25.42 10.08
C TYR A 934 18.86 -25.29 11.18
N GLN A 935 19.27 -25.10 12.43
CA GLN A 935 18.34 -24.91 13.55
C GLN A 935 17.53 -23.62 13.36
N ILE A 936 18.17 -22.50 13.00
CA ILE A 936 17.48 -21.24 12.62
C ILE A 936 16.48 -21.51 11.50
N LEU A 937 16.87 -22.19 10.42
CA LEU A 937 15.97 -22.50 9.31
C LEU A 937 14.77 -23.36 9.70
N VAL A 938 14.92 -24.25 10.67
CA VAL A 938 13.83 -25.10 11.17
C VAL A 938 12.91 -24.31 12.09
N ASP A 939 13.47 -23.62 13.08
CA ASP A 939 12.71 -22.93 14.12
C ASP A 939 12.00 -21.70 13.57
N ASP A 940 12.68 -20.94 12.72
CA ASP A 940 12.12 -19.73 12.17
C ASP A 940 11.28 -20.03 10.92
N PHE A 941 11.77 -20.82 9.97
CA PHE A 941 11.18 -20.89 8.63
C PHE A 941 10.44 -22.20 8.30
N ASN A 942 10.41 -23.16 9.23
CA ASN A 942 9.89 -24.52 8.98
C ASN A 942 10.49 -25.17 7.71
N HIS A 943 11.80 -24.96 7.50
CA HIS A 943 12.45 -25.34 6.24
C HIS A 943 12.70 -26.87 6.17
N ASN A 944 11.95 -27.56 5.32
CA ASN A 944 11.96 -29.03 5.18
C ASN A 944 13.36 -29.66 4.98
N ARG A 945 14.18 -29.17 4.04
CA ARG A 945 15.53 -29.74 3.82
C ARG A 945 16.48 -29.49 4.98
N ALA A 946 16.35 -28.35 5.68
CA ALA A 946 17.15 -28.02 6.84
C ALA A 946 16.79 -28.93 8.03
N LYS A 947 15.50 -29.29 8.18
CA LYS A 947 15.04 -30.29 9.18
C LYS A 947 15.73 -31.64 8.97
N ILE A 948 15.76 -32.13 7.73
CA ILE A 948 16.43 -33.39 7.38
C ILE A 948 17.95 -33.27 7.61
N ALA A 949 18.58 -32.19 7.13
CA ALA A 949 20.01 -31.97 7.31
C ALA A 949 20.39 -31.89 8.81
N LEU A 950 19.58 -31.18 9.61
CA LEU A 950 19.76 -31.06 11.06
C LEU A 950 19.66 -32.42 11.74
N GLU A 951 18.58 -33.18 11.50
CA GLU A 951 18.37 -34.52 12.07
C GLU A 951 19.57 -35.43 11.76
N ARG A 952 19.98 -35.48 10.49
CA ARG A 952 21.08 -36.33 10.03
C ARG A 952 22.43 -35.86 10.58
N ASN A 953 22.62 -34.55 10.75
CA ASN A 953 23.77 -34.00 11.46
C ASN A 953 23.82 -34.46 12.93
N LYS A 954 22.65 -34.56 13.60
CA LYS A 954 22.57 -35.13 14.97
C LYS A 954 22.97 -36.59 14.98
N ILE A 955 22.35 -37.42 14.14
CA ILE A 955 22.64 -38.87 14.04
C ILE A 955 24.12 -39.13 13.75
N LYS A 956 24.72 -38.35 12.84
CA LYS A 956 26.13 -38.49 12.48
C LYS A 956 27.08 -38.16 13.63
N SER A 957 26.64 -37.35 14.59
CA SER A 957 27.41 -37.01 15.79
C SER A 957 27.26 -38.05 16.90
N ASP A 958 26.32 -38.98 16.78
CA ASP A 958 26.11 -40.02 17.78
C ASP A 958 27.27 -41.03 17.75
N PRO A 959 27.60 -41.63 18.91
CA PRO A 959 28.54 -42.75 18.96
C PRO A 959 28.12 -43.85 17.97
N PHE A 960 29.10 -44.57 17.43
CA PHE A 960 28.81 -45.65 16.50
C PHE A 960 29.67 -46.88 16.75
N VAL A 961 29.11 -48.04 16.39
CA VAL A 961 29.86 -49.27 16.18
C VAL A 961 30.05 -49.49 14.68
N ARG A 962 31.22 -49.99 14.29
CA ARG A 962 31.48 -50.45 12.92
C ARG A 962 32.20 -51.78 12.93
N PHE A 963 31.62 -52.76 12.28
CA PHE A 963 32.25 -54.04 11.96
C PHE A 963 32.71 -54.00 10.51
N ALA A 964 33.96 -54.34 10.25
CA ALA A 964 34.48 -54.47 8.89
C ALA A 964 35.28 -55.75 8.75
N HIS A 965 35.15 -56.41 7.60
CA HIS A 965 35.92 -57.60 7.26
C HIS A 965 36.50 -57.43 5.85
N GLU A 966 37.78 -57.74 5.70
CA GLU A 966 38.53 -57.66 4.46
C GLU A 966 39.24 -58.98 4.18
N PHE A 967 39.06 -59.49 2.97
CA PHE A 967 39.89 -60.55 2.40
C PHE A 967 40.75 -59.95 1.30
N PHE A 968 42.06 -60.12 1.42
CA PHE A 968 43.06 -59.67 0.47
C PHE A 968 43.94 -60.85 0.04
N GLN A 969 44.25 -60.92 -1.24
CA GLN A 969 45.18 -61.88 -1.79
C GLN A 969 46.03 -61.23 -2.87
N GLU A 970 47.33 -61.48 -2.80
CA GLU A 970 48.32 -60.98 -3.74
C GLU A 970 49.24 -62.12 -4.17
N ALA A 971 49.54 -62.17 -5.46
CA ALA A 971 50.53 -63.05 -6.05
C ALA A 971 51.28 -62.35 -7.18
N GLY A 972 52.45 -61.82 -6.84
CA GLY A 972 53.32 -61.06 -7.73
C GLY A 972 54.81 -61.36 -7.60
N ARG A 973 55.55 -60.97 -8.65
CA ARG A 973 57.01 -60.84 -8.76
C ARG A 973 57.78 -61.98 -8.08
N GLY A 974 57.39 -63.23 -8.34
CA GLY A 974 58.05 -64.40 -7.77
C GLY A 974 57.75 -64.60 -6.28
N ASP A 975 58.80 -64.75 -5.48
CA ASP A 975 58.74 -64.91 -4.01
C ASP A 975 58.84 -63.58 -3.24
N ILE A 976 58.82 -62.44 -3.95
CA ILE A 976 58.99 -61.11 -3.38
C ILE A 976 57.66 -60.50 -2.90
N ASP A 977 56.52 -60.91 -3.48
CA ASP A 977 55.23 -60.30 -3.19
C ASP A 977 54.10 -61.31 -3.30
N ARG A 978 53.79 -62.02 -2.21
CA ARG A 978 52.83 -63.12 -2.21
C ARG A 978 52.25 -63.35 -0.82
N VAL A 979 51.07 -62.79 -0.56
CA VAL A 979 50.40 -62.89 0.74
C VAL A 979 48.89 -63.05 0.60
N LYS A 980 48.28 -63.82 1.50
CA LYS A 980 46.84 -63.80 1.76
C LYS A 980 46.60 -63.19 3.13
N ARG A 981 45.61 -62.31 3.26
CA ARG A 981 45.28 -61.64 4.51
C ARG A 981 43.78 -61.63 4.72
N ASN A 982 43.33 -62.14 5.86
CA ASN A 982 42.00 -61.85 6.39
C ASN A 982 42.14 -60.83 7.52
N ARG A 983 41.37 -59.76 7.48
CA ARG A 983 41.35 -58.73 8.51
C ARG A 983 39.94 -58.49 8.98
N THR A 984 39.74 -58.48 10.29
CA THR A 984 38.47 -58.11 10.92
C THR A 984 38.70 -56.96 11.88
N ASP A 985 37.94 -55.89 11.71
CA ASP A 985 38.00 -54.68 12.52
C ASP A 985 36.67 -54.46 13.24
N PHE A 986 36.71 -54.34 14.57
CA PHE A 986 35.60 -53.85 15.38
C PHE A 986 35.95 -52.46 15.90
N ASN A 987 35.18 -51.45 15.49
CA ASN A 987 35.45 -50.05 15.79
C ASN A 987 34.36 -49.49 16.71
N LEU A 988 34.78 -48.75 17.73
CA LEU A 988 33.95 -47.85 18.53
C LEU A 988 34.35 -46.41 18.22
N GLY A 989 33.42 -45.61 17.73
CA GLY A 989 33.67 -44.22 17.32
C GLY A 989 32.87 -43.21 18.13
N PHE A 990 33.52 -42.12 18.52
CA PHE A 990 32.92 -41.01 19.28
C PHE A 990 33.24 -39.68 18.60
N TYR A 991 32.23 -38.84 18.40
CA TYR A 991 32.42 -37.49 17.88
C TYR A 991 32.45 -36.45 19.00
N PHE A 992 33.50 -35.63 19.03
CA PHE A 992 33.60 -34.46 19.88
C PHE A 992 33.32 -33.19 19.08
N ARG A 993 32.47 -32.32 19.64
CA ARG A 993 32.03 -31.08 18.97
C ARG A 993 31.54 -31.32 17.53
N CYS A 994 30.92 -32.49 17.28
CA CYS A 994 30.42 -33.04 16.00
C CYS A 994 31.43 -33.19 14.83
N ARG A 995 32.65 -32.65 14.91
CA ARG A 995 33.61 -32.59 13.78
C ARG A 995 34.90 -33.36 14.01
N ASN A 996 35.24 -33.67 15.26
CA ASN A 996 36.43 -34.42 15.62
C ASN A 996 36.02 -35.83 16.00
N LEU A 997 36.65 -36.82 15.40
CA LEU A 997 36.33 -38.22 15.58
C LEU A 997 37.47 -38.91 16.32
N LEU A 998 37.15 -39.56 17.45
CA LEU A 998 38.02 -40.51 18.11
C LEU A 998 37.50 -41.91 17.84
N ARG A 999 38.37 -42.82 17.39
CA ARG A 999 38.04 -44.22 17.13
C ARG A 999 38.95 -45.12 17.94
N PHE A 1000 38.35 -46.12 18.56
CA PHE A 1000 39.03 -47.25 19.15
C PHE A 1000 38.73 -48.47 18.28
N THR A 1001 39.76 -49.11 17.77
CA THR A 1001 39.58 -50.28 16.92
C THR A 1001 40.24 -51.48 17.55
N ALA A 1002 39.50 -52.58 17.68
CA ALA A 1002 40.06 -53.89 17.92
C ALA A 1002 40.24 -54.60 16.58
N HIS A 1003 41.42 -55.14 16.35
CA HIS A 1003 41.81 -55.77 15.10
C HIS A 1003 42.10 -57.25 15.30
N ARG A 1004 41.74 -58.05 14.31
CA ARG A 1004 42.23 -59.40 14.10
C ARG A 1004 42.76 -59.52 12.68
N TRP A 1005 44.01 -59.93 12.54
CA TRP A 1005 44.63 -60.29 11.28
C TRP A 1005 44.91 -61.79 11.25
N ALA A 1006 44.73 -62.40 10.10
CA ALA A 1006 45.17 -63.76 9.81
C ALA A 1006 45.94 -63.68 8.49
N GLU A 1007 47.27 -63.64 8.59
CA GLU A 1007 48.18 -63.42 7.47
C GLU A 1007 48.84 -64.74 7.09
N GLU A 1008 48.81 -65.09 5.81
CA GLU A 1008 49.42 -66.28 5.24
C GLU A 1008 50.34 -65.83 4.10
N PRO A 1009 51.60 -65.48 4.40
CA PRO A 1009 52.62 -65.34 3.38
C PRO A 1009 52.77 -66.67 2.63
N THR A 1010 52.89 -66.59 1.32
CA THR A 1010 53.05 -67.76 0.45
C THR A 1010 54.28 -67.58 -0.45
N TYR A 1011 54.58 -68.58 -1.27
CA TYR A 1011 55.73 -68.59 -2.17
C TYR A 1011 55.38 -69.40 -3.43
N GLU A 1012 56.23 -69.37 -4.46
CA GLU A 1012 56.00 -70.08 -5.71
C GLU A 1012 56.02 -71.60 -5.52
N LYS A 1013 55.12 -72.29 -6.23
CA LYS A 1013 54.97 -73.75 -6.11
C LYS A 1013 56.27 -74.54 -6.37
N ASN A 1014 57.18 -73.98 -7.17
CA ASN A 1014 58.42 -74.63 -7.57
C ASN A 1014 59.65 -74.15 -6.77
N THR A 1015 59.50 -73.18 -5.86
CA THR A 1015 60.60 -72.72 -5.01
C THR A 1015 60.80 -73.70 -3.84
N GLN A 1016 62.02 -74.21 -3.70
CA GLN A 1016 62.44 -74.95 -2.51
C GLN A 1016 63.02 -73.93 -1.52
N ILE A 1017 62.46 -73.85 -0.31
CA ILE A 1017 62.90 -72.91 0.72
C ILE A 1017 63.40 -73.70 1.93
N LYS A 1018 64.62 -73.42 2.38
CA LYS A 1018 65.27 -74.09 3.51
C LYS A 1018 65.07 -73.28 4.80
N ASP A 1019 65.01 -73.97 5.94
CA ASP A 1019 64.76 -73.39 7.28
C ASP A 1019 63.44 -72.62 7.44
N VAL A 1020 62.42 -72.99 6.66
CA VAL A 1020 61.05 -72.44 6.76
C VAL A 1020 59.97 -73.51 6.83
N GLU A 1021 60.32 -74.79 7.04
CA GLU A 1021 59.32 -75.86 7.20
C GLU A 1021 58.34 -75.54 8.34
N ASP A 1022 58.81 -74.93 9.42
CA ASP A 1022 58.00 -74.43 10.53
C ASP A 1022 57.15 -73.19 10.21
N LEU A 1023 57.22 -72.67 8.99
CA LEU A 1023 56.57 -71.44 8.54
C LEU A 1023 55.63 -71.69 7.34
N LYS A 1024 55.67 -72.90 6.75
CA LYS A 1024 54.97 -73.29 5.52
C LYS A 1024 53.51 -73.69 5.77
N GLY A 1025 52.57 -73.08 5.05
CA GLY A 1025 51.13 -73.38 5.16
C GLY A 1025 50.51 -72.96 6.49
N ILE A 1026 51.17 -72.04 7.21
CA ILE A 1026 50.74 -71.56 8.53
C ILE A 1026 50.15 -70.18 8.37
N THR A 1027 48.96 -70.00 8.93
CA THR A 1027 48.36 -68.68 9.12
C THR A 1027 48.90 -68.06 10.41
N TYR A 1028 49.41 -66.83 10.31
CA TYR A 1028 49.89 -66.03 11.42
C TYR A 1028 48.75 -65.14 11.91
N ASP A 1029 48.04 -65.62 12.94
CA ASP A 1029 47.06 -64.81 13.63
C ASP A 1029 47.77 -63.71 14.45
N ALA A 1030 47.28 -62.48 14.29
CA ALA A 1030 47.66 -61.33 15.09
C ALA A 1030 46.41 -60.60 15.58
N TYR A 1031 46.54 -59.98 16.74
CA TYR A 1031 45.52 -59.09 17.29
C TYR A 1031 46.14 -57.74 17.60
N GLY A 1032 45.31 -56.72 17.73
CA GLY A 1032 45.82 -55.41 18.05
C GLY A 1032 44.72 -54.43 18.33
N TYR A 1033 45.15 -53.25 18.74
CA TYR A 1033 44.27 -52.12 18.94
C TYR A 1033 44.82 -50.87 18.29
N SER A 1034 43.92 -50.03 17.80
CA SER A 1034 44.25 -48.67 17.39
C SER A 1034 43.44 -47.64 18.15
N ILE A 1035 44.07 -46.48 18.36
CA ILE A 1035 43.40 -45.25 18.76
C ILE A 1035 43.67 -44.23 17.65
N ASP A 1036 42.62 -43.80 16.97
CA ASP A 1036 42.70 -42.86 15.86
C ASP A 1036 41.93 -41.58 16.20
N PHE A 1037 42.55 -40.43 15.95
CA PHE A 1037 41.96 -39.12 16.13
C PHE A 1037 41.99 -38.33 14.82
N ASP A 1038 40.81 -38.08 14.26
CA ASP A 1038 40.62 -37.24 13.08
C ASP A 1038 40.00 -35.91 13.49
N ALA A 1039 40.65 -34.78 13.18
CA ALA A 1039 40.14 -33.47 13.56
C ALA A 1039 40.19 -32.45 12.43
N THR A 1040 39.16 -31.59 12.39
CA THR A 1040 39.08 -30.43 11.50
C THR A 1040 39.09 -29.17 12.36
N PHE A 1041 40.24 -28.50 12.45
CA PHE A 1041 40.40 -27.34 13.32
C PHE A 1041 39.70 -26.10 12.74
N SER A 1042 39.93 -25.85 11.44
CA SER A 1042 39.36 -24.73 10.69
C SER A 1042 39.07 -25.13 9.24
N LYS A 1043 38.52 -24.20 8.44
CA LYS A 1043 38.36 -24.40 6.99
C LYS A 1043 39.70 -24.50 6.24
N TYR A 1044 40.81 -24.15 6.88
CA TYR A 1044 42.15 -24.13 6.28
C TYR A 1044 43.06 -25.28 6.74
N MET A 1045 42.78 -25.95 7.85
CA MET A 1045 43.66 -27.01 8.34
C MET A 1045 42.96 -28.06 9.23
N GLY A 1046 43.58 -29.23 9.30
CA GLY A 1046 43.21 -30.31 10.22
C GLY A 1046 44.26 -31.41 10.25
N THR A 1047 43.93 -32.48 10.97
CA THR A 1047 44.87 -33.58 11.22
C THR A 1047 44.16 -34.94 11.23
N SER A 1048 44.93 -35.99 10.98
CA SER A 1048 44.59 -37.37 11.32
C SER A 1048 45.83 -37.96 11.99
N LEU A 1049 45.68 -38.50 13.19
CA LEU A 1049 46.78 -39.18 13.89
C LEU A 1049 46.26 -40.49 14.47
N GLY A 1050 47.09 -41.52 14.41
CA GLY A 1050 46.73 -42.86 14.87
C GLY A 1050 47.91 -43.53 15.53
N PHE A 1051 47.64 -44.25 16.61
CA PHE A 1051 48.58 -45.18 17.22
C PHE A 1051 47.99 -46.58 17.15
N ARG A 1052 48.77 -47.56 16.71
CA ARG A 1052 48.37 -48.95 16.57
C ARG A 1052 49.41 -49.86 17.19
N GLN A 1053 48.97 -50.83 17.98
CA GLN A 1053 49.83 -51.90 18.48
C GLN A 1053 49.36 -53.24 17.91
N LYS A 1054 50.29 -54.02 17.36
CA LYS A 1054 50.03 -55.33 16.75
C LYS A 1054 50.82 -56.42 17.47
N TYR A 1055 50.13 -57.48 17.87
CA TYR A 1055 50.62 -58.62 18.63
C TYR A 1055 50.41 -59.91 17.85
N TYR A 1056 51.49 -60.64 17.54
CA TYR A 1056 51.41 -61.95 16.88
C TYR A 1056 51.32 -63.08 17.90
N LEU A 1057 50.50 -64.10 17.62
CA LEU A 1057 50.33 -65.24 18.54
C LEU A 1057 51.52 -66.21 18.56
N LYS A 1058 52.36 -66.22 17.52
CA LYS A 1058 53.52 -67.11 17.39
C LYS A 1058 54.68 -66.37 16.74
N LYS A 1059 55.90 -66.62 17.23
CA LYS A 1059 57.21 -66.35 16.58
C LYS A 1059 57.60 -64.89 16.25
N PHE A 1060 56.82 -63.84 16.59
CA PHE A 1060 57.16 -62.44 16.25
C PHE A 1060 57.04 -61.44 17.40
N ASN A 1061 57.78 -60.33 17.27
CA ASN A 1061 57.77 -59.22 18.21
C ASN A 1061 56.49 -58.37 18.10
N THR A 1062 56.13 -57.72 19.21
CA THR A 1062 55.06 -56.72 19.22
C THR A 1062 55.56 -55.45 18.52
N THR A 1063 54.75 -54.90 17.60
CA THR A 1063 55.12 -53.71 16.81
C THR A 1063 54.27 -52.50 17.17
N ASN A 1064 54.92 -51.36 17.37
CA ASN A 1064 54.28 -50.06 17.56
C ASN A 1064 54.25 -49.30 16.22
N LEU A 1065 53.05 -49.05 15.75
CA LEU A 1065 52.72 -48.51 14.44
C LEU A 1065 51.88 -47.24 14.60
N GLY A 1066 51.70 -46.49 13.53
CA GLY A 1066 50.86 -45.30 13.58
C GLY A 1066 51.16 -44.29 12.49
N HIS A 1067 50.35 -43.25 12.47
CA HIS A 1067 50.43 -42.19 11.47
C HIS A 1067 50.20 -40.81 12.07
N LEU A 1068 50.75 -39.80 11.41
CA LEU A 1068 50.49 -38.38 11.66
C LEU A 1068 50.37 -37.67 10.33
N PHE A 1069 49.17 -37.22 10.01
CA PHE A 1069 48.86 -36.46 8.82
C PHE A 1069 48.40 -35.06 9.21
N LEU A 1070 49.02 -34.04 8.63
CA LEU A 1070 48.66 -32.64 8.76
C LEU A 1070 48.28 -32.12 7.37
N TRP A 1071 47.06 -31.62 7.21
CA TRP A 1071 46.62 -31.06 5.95
C TRP A 1071 46.28 -29.58 6.07
N PHE A 1072 46.62 -28.84 5.02
CA PHE A 1072 46.41 -27.41 4.85
C PHE A 1072 45.69 -27.13 3.53
N ARG A 1073 44.80 -26.13 3.49
CA ARG A 1073 44.12 -25.68 2.27
C ARG A 1073 44.55 -24.25 1.93
N ALA A 1074 45.18 -24.08 0.78
CA ALA A 1074 45.49 -22.78 0.20
C ALA A 1074 44.22 -22.25 -0.48
N LYS A 1075 43.30 -21.67 0.31
CA LYS A 1075 41.92 -21.34 -0.13
C LYS A 1075 41.27 -22.57 -0.77
N ASP A 1076 40.57 -22.39 -1.89
CA ASP A 1076 39.99 -23.48 -2.69
C ASP A 1076 40.94 -24.01 -3.79
N ALA A 1077 42.16 -23.46 -3.91
CA ALA A 1077 43.06 -23.77 -5.01
C ALA A 1077 43.73 -25.14 -4.86
N ALA A 1078 44.22 -25.46 -3.66
CA ALA A 1078 44.88 -26.73 -3.38
C ALA A 1078 44.76 -27.14 -1.92
N LYS A 1079 44.70 -28.45 -1.68
CA LYS A 1079 44.87 -29.08 -0.37
C LYS A 1079 46.19 -29.84 -0.37
N VAL A 1080 47.09 -29.43 0.54
CA VAL A 1080 48.39 -30.04 0.76
C VAL A 1080 48.36 -30.86 2.04
N THR A 1081 48.88 -32.08 2.01
CA THR A 1081 48.97 -32.98 3.16
C THR A 1081 50.43 -33.38 3.36
N LEU A 1082 50.94 -33.12 4.55
CA LEU A 1082 52.21 -33.64 5.04
C LEU A 1082 51.91 -34.86 5.90
N GLY A 1083 52.59 -35.97 5.68
CA GLY A 1083 52.30 -37.18 6.42
C GLY A 1083 53.52 -38.01 6.78
N PHE A 1084 53.45 -38.62 7.95
CA PHE A 1084 54.31 -39.70 8.39
C PHE A 1084 53.44 -40.93 8.69
N ASP A 1085 53.85 -42.09 8.21
CA ASP A 1085 53.15 -43.37 8.43
C ASP A 1085 54.18 -44.48 8.70
N ARG A 1086 53.95 -45.28 9.75
CA ARG A 1086 54.75 -46.46 10.08
C ARG A 1086 53.86 -47.69 10.07
N ASP A 1087 54.20 -48.67 9.23
CA ASP A 1087 53.51 -49.96 9.16
C ASP A 1087 54.52 -51.13 9.04
N ASN A 1088 54.04 -52.37 9.19
CA ASN A 1088 54.83 -53.57 8.91
C ASN A 1088 54.72 -53.93 7.43
N GLU A 1089 55.84 -54.26 6.77
CA GLU A 1089 55.87 -54.68 5.37
C GLU A 1089 55.81 -56.21 5.29
N ILE A 1090 54.62 -56.75 4.97
CA ILE A 1090 54.32 -58.18 5.02
C ILE A 1090 53.89 -58.65 3.64
N ASP A 1091 54.84 -58.61 2.72
CA ASP A 1091 54.65 -58.98 1.32
C ASP A 1091 54.93 -60.47 1.12
N ASN A 1092 55.86 -61.06 1.88
CA ASN A 1092 56.21 -62.47 1.77
C ASN A 1092 56.76 -63.05 3.08
N ILE A 1093 57.15 -64.33 3.04
CA ILE A 1093 57.64 -65.07 4.22
C ILE A 1093 58.93 -64.48 4.82
N PHE A 1094 59.82 -63.91 3.99
CA PHE A 1094 61.08 -63.32 4.42
C PHE A 1094 60.91 -61.91 4.98
N SER A 1095 60.02 -61.10 4.40
CA SER A 1095 59.69 -59.76 4.92
C SER A 1095 59.09 -59.86 6.32
N PHE A 1096 58.24 -60.87 6.49
CA PHE A 1096 57.65 -61.24 7.75
C PHE A 1096 58.70 -61.78 8.75
N ARG A 1097 59.56 -62.72 8.32
CA ARG A 1097 60.66 -63.28 9.14
C ARG A 1097 61.63 -62.22 9.64
N ASN A 1098 61.93 -61.22 8.81
CA ASN A 1098 62.93 -60.20 9.09
C ASN A 1098 62.36 -58.98 9.85
N ASP A 1099 61.11 -59.05 10.34
CA ASP A 1099 60.42 -57.96 11.03
C ASP A 1099 60.52 -56.62 10.26
N VAL A 1100 60.35 -56.65 8.93
CA VAL A 1100 60.54 -55.46 8.09
C VAL A 1100 59.44 -54.43 8.37
N GLN A 1101 59.85 -53.21 8.67
CA GLN A 1101 58.98 -52.07 8.88
C GLN A 1101 59.31 -50.98 7.88
N ILE A 1102 58.28 -50.23 7.50
CA ILE A 1102 58.40 -49.10 6.59
C ILE A 1102 57.97 -47.83 7.29
N ASN A 1103 58.77 -46.78 7.15
CA ASN A 1103 58.40 -45.41 7.50
C ASN A 1103 58.21 -44.62 6.21
N ARG A 1104 57.01 -44.12 5.97
CA ARG A 1104 56.66 -43.29 4.82
C ARG A 1104 56.60 -41.84 5.25
N LEU A 1105 57.47 -41.01 4.71
CA LEU A 1105 57.35 -39.55 4.81
C LEU A 1105 56.85 -39.03 3.47
N PHE A 1106 55.70 -38.35 3.46
CA PHE A 1106 55.10 -37.90 2.20
C PHE A 1106 54.59 -36.47 2.23
N LEU A 1107 54.60 -35.88 1.04
CA LEU A 1107 53.94 -34.64 0.69
C LEU A 1107 52.96 -34.93 -0.45
N GLN A 1108 51.67 -34.71 -0.20
CA GLN A 1108 50.62 -34.83 -1.19
C GLN A 1108 49.99 -33.47 -1.46
N SER A 1109 49.75 -33.13 -2.71
CA SER A 1109 48.98 -31.96 -3.12
C SER A 1109 47.83 -32.38 -4.02
N SER A 1110 46.65 -31.83 -3.78
CA SER A 1110 45.44 -32.08 -4.56
C SER A 1110 44.80 -30.75 -4.95
N SER A 1111 44.45 -30.58 -6.21
CA SER A 1111 43.90 -29.34 -6.75
C SER A 1111 42.78 -29.62 -7.75
N LEU A 1112 41.71 -28.82 -7.68
CA LEU A 1112 40.61 -28.85 -8.63
C LEU A 1112 40.65 -27.56 -9.47
N ILE A 1113 41.61 -27.47 -10.40
CA ILE A 1113 41.89 -26.26 -11.19
C ILE A 1113 40.64 -25.71 -11.88
N LYS A 1114 39.81 -26.63 -12.39
CA LYS A 1114 38.46 -26.35 -12.88
C LYS A 1114 37.53 -27.44 -12.36
N ARG A 1115 36.21 -27.20 -12.31
CA ARG A 1115 35.20 -28.20 -11.87
C ARG A 1115 35.39 -29.59 -12.49
N ARG A 1116 35.87 -29.64 -13.74
CA ARG A 1116 36.13 -30.88 -14.49
C ARG A 1116 37.56 -31.38 -14.39
N LEU A 1117 38.56 -30.55 -14.10
CA LEU A 1117 39.97 -30.91 -14.14
C LEU A 1117 40.54 -31.00 -12.72
N SER A 1118 41.00 -32.19 -12.34
CA SER A 1118 41.71 -32.45 -11.08
C SER A 1118 43.17 -32.80 -11.33
N ILE A 1119 44.06 -32.31 -10.47
CA ILE A 1119 45.47 -32.71 -10.42
C ILE A 1119 45.78 -33.17 -9.00
N ASP A 1120 46.34 -34.36 -8.88
CA ASP A 1120 46.84 -34.89 -7.61
C ASP A 1120 48.32 -35.25 -7.80
N ALA A 1121 49.17 -34.82 -6.87
CA ALA A 1121 50.60 -35.08 -6.88
C ALA A 1121 51.04 -35.63 -5.52
N LEU A 1122 51.92 -36.62 -5.53
CA LEU A 1122 52.47 -37.26 -4.34
C LEU A 1122 53.99 -37.40 -4.52
N GLY A 1123 54.75 -36.91 -3.54
CA GLY A 1123 56.14 -37.28 -3.33
C GLY A 1123 56.24 -38.02 -2.00
N GLU A 1124 56.83 -39.20 -2.00
CA GLU A 1124 56.91 -40.08 -0.84
C GLU A 1124 58.31 -40.69 -0.76
N ALA A 1125 58.89 -40.63 0.44
CA ALA A 1125 60.15 -41.26 0.80
C ALA A 1125 59.85 -42.43 1.74
N GLN A 1126 60.23 -43.63 1.31
CA GLN A 1126 59.99 -44.88 2.03
C GLN A 1126 61.31 -45.37 2.64
N ILE A 1127 61.36 -45.44 3.98
CA ILE A 1127 62.56 -45.81 4.74
C ILE A 1127 62.29 -47.13 5.46
N TYR A 1128 63.01 -48.18 5.07
CA TYR A 1128 62.83 -49.53 5.59
C TYR A 1128 63.75 -49.80 6.79
N SER A 1129 63.33 -50.66 7.72
CA SER A 1129 64.10 -51.02 8.92
C SER A 1129 65.40 -51.78 8.63
N ASP A 1130 65.59 -52.29 7.42
CA ASP A 1130 66.79 -52.98 6.95
C ASP A 1130 67.80 -52.06 6.23
N ASN A 1131 67.66 -50.74 6.40
CA ASN A 1131 68.49 -49.70 5.79
C ASN A 1131 68.40 -49.64 4.25
N ASN A 1132 67.23 -49.89 3.69
CA ASN A 1132 66.91 -49.53 2.30
C ASN A 1132 66.01 -48.28 2.23
N PHE A 1133 66.02 -47.64 1.06
CA PHE A 1133 65.31 -46.42 0.79
C PHE A 1133 64.65 -46.47 -0.59
N ILE A 1134 63.40 -46.01 -0.70
CA ILE A 1134 62.69 -45.91 -1.99
C ILE A 1134 62.06 -44.51 -2.12
N ASP A 1135 62.38 -43.82 -3.21
CA ASP A 1135 61.68 -42.61 -3.63
C ASP A 1135 60.49 -42.96 -4.52
N LEU A 1136 59.33 -42.35 -4.24
CA LEU A 1136 58.12 -42.47 -5.06
C LEU A 1136 57.59 -41.09 -5.44
N PHE A 1137 57.35 -40.90 -6.73
CA PHE A 1137 56.66 -39.72 -7.26
C PHE A 1137 55.46 -40.16 -8.08
N ARG A 1138 54.29 -39.56 -7.84
CA ARG A 1138 53.06 -39.83 -8.58
C ARG A 1138 52.39 -38.52 -9.00
N LEU A 1139 51.87 -38.51 -10.21
CA LEU A 1139 51.02 -37.44 -10.74
C LEU A 1139 49.78 -38.05 -11.38
N ASP A 1140 48.60 -37.66 -10.90
CA ASP A 1140 47.31 -38.03 -11.43
C ASP A 1140 46.64 -36.78 -12.08
N LEU A 1141 46.20 -36.93 -13.32
CA LEU A 1141 45.43 -35.93 -14.06
C LEU A 1141 44.04 -36.49 -14.35
N GLY A 1142 42.99 -35.86 -13.83
CA GLY A 1142 41.62 -36.33 -13.97
C GLY A 1142 40.70 -35.33 -14.70
N TYR A 1143 39.87 -35.82 -15.62
CA TYR A 1143 38.82 -35.05 -16.29
C TYR A 1143 37.44 -35.67 -16.09
N ARG A 1144 36.49 -34.90 -15.50
CA ARG A 1144 35.09 -35.30 -15.32
C ARG A 1144 34.26 -34.91 -16.55
N LEU A 1145 33.67 -35.90 -17.20
CA LEU A 1145 32.85 -35.76 -18.40
C LEU A 1145 31.42 -35.36 -18.08
N THR A 1146 30.85 -35.91 -17.00
CA THR A 1146 29.47 -35.65 -16.56
C THR A 1146 29.41 -35.11 -15.11
N PRO A 1147 28.40 -34.30 -14.76
CA PRO A 1147 28.25 -33.76 -13.41
C PRO A 1147 27.60 -34.76 -12.44
N PHE A 1148 27.74 -34.51 -11.14
CA PHE A 1148 26.94 -35.17 -10.10
C PHE A 1148 25.43 -35.05 -10.41
N PRO A 1149 24.60 -36.09 -10.22
CA PRO A 1149 24.86 -37.34 -9.47
C PRO A 1149 25.51 -38.49 -10.26
N LYS A 1150 25.65 -38.36 -11.59
CA LYS A 1150 26.25 -39.38 -12.47
C LYS A 1150 27.60 -38.89 -12.95
N ILE A 1151 28.67 -39.25 -12.24
CA ILE A 1151 30.02 -38.78 -12.57
C ILE A 1151 30.74 -39.86 -13.38
N PHE A 1152 31.02 -39.55 -14.64
CA PHE A 1152 31.95 -40.29 -15.47
C PHE A 1152 33.28 -39.51 -15.52
N LYS A 1153 34.37 -40.14 -15.09
CA LYS A 1153 35.69 -39.52 -14.96
C LYS A 1153 36.72 -40.33 -15.72
N PHE A 1154 37.54 -39.66 -16.53
CA PHE A 1154 38.77 -40.21 -17.09
C PHE A 1154 39.96 -39.72 -16.25
N GLU A 1155 40.93 -40.58 -15.99
CA GLU A 1155 42.09 -40.26 -15.16
C GLU A 1155 43.34 -40.91 -15.74
N VAL A 1156 44.44 -40.16 -15.77
CA VAL A 1156 45.75 -40.65 -16.19
C VAL A 1156 46.71 -40.48 -15.03
N ARG A 1157 47.44 -41.54 -14.70
CA ARG A 1157 48.45 -41.58 -13.65
C ARG A 1157 49.81 -41.87 -14.25
N GLY A 1158 50.78 -41.02 -13.93
CA GLY A 1158 52.20 -41.32 -14.06
C GLY A 1158 52.79 -41.61 -12.68
N GLU A 1159 53.65 -42.61 -12.61
CA GLU A 1159 54.35 -42.98 -11.38
C GLU A 1159 55.82 -43.26 -11.67
N TYR A 1160 56.71 -42.82 -10.80
CA TYR A 1160 58.13 -43.13 -10.80
C TYR A 1160 58.53 -43.65 -9.43
N ARG A 1161 59.29 -44.75 -9.40
CA ARG A 1161 59.86 -45.31 -8.16
C ARG A 1161 61.31 -45.69 -8.35
N ASN A 1162 62.14 -45.45 -7.34
CA ASN A 1162 63.53 -45.86 -7.37
C ASN A 1162 64.04 -46.27 -5.99
N SER A 1163 64.53 -47.50 -5.87
CA SER A 1163 65.18 -48.01 -4.67
C SER A 1163 66.68 -47.74 -4.67
N ASP A 1164 67.26 -47.46 -3.50
CA ASP A 1164 68.70 -47.35 -3.28
C ASP A 1164 69.39 -48.72 -3.45
N LYS A 1165 68.78 -49.77 -2.90
CA LYS A 1165 69.29 -51.15 -2.98
C LYS A 1165 68.23 -52.08 -3.55
N LEU A 1166 68.68 -52.97 -4.46
CA LEU A 1166 67.84 -54.02 -5.04
C LEU A 1166 67.76 -55.24 -4.14
N ASN A 1167 66.68 -55.99 -4.27
CA ASN A 1167 66.45 -57.23 -3.56
C ASN A 1167 67.46 -58.28 -4.03
N ASN A 1168 68.01 -59.03 -3.07
CA ASN A 1168 69.03 -60.03 -3.33
C ASN A 1168 68.60 -61.38 -2.74
N PHE A 1169 68.42 -62.38 -3.62
CA PHE A 1169 68.03 -63.72 -3.23
C PHE A 1169 69.27 -64.52 -2.79
N VAL A 1170 69.23 -65.06 -1.58
CA VAL A 1170 70.33 -65.82 -0.99
C VAL A 1170 69.97 -67.31 -1.01
N PHE A 1171 70.76 -68.11 -1.74
CA PHE A 1171 70.55 -69.55 -1.91
C PHE A 1171 71.67 -70.37 -1.25
N GLU A 1172 71.34 -71.55 -0.74
CA GLU A 1172 72.28 -72.58 -0.32
C GLU A 1172 72.01 -73.85 -1.15
N GLY A 1173 72.84 -74.10 -2.17
CA GLY A 1173 72.54 -75.11 -3.19
C GLY A 1173 71.38 -74.66 -4.09
N VAL A 1174 70.28 -75.42 -4.13
CA VAL A 1174 69.05 -75.09 -4.86
C VAL A 1174 67.98 -74.44 -3.96
N ASP A 1175 68.19 -74.42 -2.65
CA ASP A 1175 67.22 -73.91 -1.69
C ASP A 1175 67.39 -72.42 -1.44
N LEU A 1176 66.28 -71.67 -1.52
CA LEU A 1176 66.23 -70.27 -1.11
C LEU A 1176 66.24 -70.20 0.43
N VAL A 1177 67.13 -69.42 1.03
CA VAL A 1177 67.29 -69.34 2.50
C VAL A 1177 66.93 -67.96 3.06
N ASN A 1178 67.12 -66.90 2.27
CA ASN A 1178 66.74 -65.53 2.64
C ASN A 1178 66.55 -64.65 1.39
N ILE A 1179 65.84 -63.54 1.53
CA ILE A 1179 65.84 -62.43 0.58
C ILE A 1179 66.28 -61.18 1.36
N ILE A 1180 67.40 -60.57 0.98
CA ILE A 1180 67.81 -59.27 1.50
C ILE A 1180 67.00 -58.20 0.76
N HIS A 1181 66.41 -57.25 1.49
CA HIS A 1181 65.33 -56.39 1.01
C HIS A 1181 64.15 -57.21 0.46
N PRO A 1182 63.46 -57.98 1.33
CA PRO A 1182 62.45 -58.97 0.97
C PRO A 1182 61.12 -58.33 0.57
N TYR A 1183 61.13 -57.35 -0.31
CA TYR A 1183 59.96 -56.65 -0.81
C TYR A 1183 60.33 -56.08 -2.17
N TRP A 1184 59.35 -55.55 -2.91
CA TRP A 1184 59.63 -55.10 -4.26
C TRP A 1184 60.52 -53.84 -4.27
N THR A 1185 61.72 -53.96 -4.86
CA THR A 1185 62.72 -52.88 -4.97
C THR A 1185 62.88 -52.41 -6.44
N PRO A 1186 62.06 -51.44 -6.88
CA PRO A 1186 62.08 -50.94 -8.25
C PRO A 1186 63.37 -50.19 -8.60
N ASN A 1187 63.99 -50.50 -9.75
CA ASN A 1187 65.11 -49.73 -10.30
C ASN A 1187 64.64 -48.78 -11.42
N HIS A 1188 64.68 -47.47 -11.19
CA HIS A 1188 64.20 -46.44 -12.13
C HIS A 1188 62.83 -46.76 -12.77
N TYR A 1189 61.94 -47.38 -11.99
CA TYR A 1189 60.65 -47.87 -12.45
C TYR A 1189 59.74 -46.71 -12.84
N LYS A 1190 59.08 -46.82 -13.99
CA LYS A 1190 58.04 -45.88 -14.41
C LYS A 1190 56.79 -46.65 -14.80
N ALA A 1191 55.64 -46.19 -14.35
CA ALA A 1191 54.35 -46.73 -14.72
C ALA A 1191 53.41 -45.65 -15.25
N PHE A 1192 52.56 -46.06 -16.17
CA PHE A 1192 51.51 -45.25 -16.74
C PHE A 1192 50.19 -46.01 -16.69
N LEU A 1193 49.17 -45.42 -16.06
CA LEU A 1193 47.83 -46.00 -15.97
C LEU A 1193 46.79 -45.01 -16.49
N ALA A 1194 45.89 -45.49 -17.32
CA ALA A 1194 44.67 -44.80 -17.72
C ALA A 1194 43.47 -45.47 -17.03
N SER A 1195 42.56 -44.68 -16.47
CA SER A 1195 41.40 -45.16 -15.73
C SER A 1195 40.11 -44.48 -16.17
N PHE A 1196 39.04 -45.26 -16.22
CA PHE A 1196 37.67 -44.79 -16.39
C PHE A 1196 36.88 -45.12 -15.12
N SER A 1197 36.34 -44.10 -14.47
CA SER A 1197 35.50 -44.23 -13.29
C SER A 1197 34.07 -43.84 -13.58
N TRP A 1198 33.12 -44.62 -13.09
CA TRP A 1198 31.70 -44.34 -13.06
C TRP A 1198 31.24 -44.28 -11.60
N TYR A 1199 30.55 -43.21 -11.23
CA TYR A 1199 29.91 -43.03 -9.93
C TYR A 1199 28.47 -42.60 -10.15
N HIS A 1200 27.52 -43.24 -9.47
CA HIS A 1200 26.11 -42.87 -9.54
C HIS A 1200 25.47 -42.86 -8.17
N ASP A 1201 25.08 -41.68 -7.72
CA ASP A 1201 24.26 -41.47 -6.52
C ASP A 1201 22.77 -41.57 -6.89
N VAL A 1202 22.10 -42.59 -6.36
CA VAL A 1202 20.67 -42.87 -6.56
C VAL A 1202 19.81 -42.36 -5.41
N SER A 1203 20.40 -41.61 -4.47
CA SER A 1203 19.69 -41.04 -3.33
C SER A 1203 18.63 -40.03 -3.78
N LEU A 1204 17.49 -40.03 -3.08
CA LEU A 1204 16.42 -39.07 -3.33
C LEU A 1204 16.90 -37.64 -3.05
N LEU A 1205 17.67 -37.40 -1.99
CA LEU A 1205 18.10 -36.06 -1.62
C LEU A 1205 19.57 -35.84 -2.00
N GLN A 1206 19.86 -34.69 -2.60
CA GLN A 1206 21.17 -34.37 -3.20
C GLN A 1206 21.80 -33.12 -2.56
N PHE A 1207 22.03 -33.18 -1.26
CA PHE A 1207 22.74 -32.15 -0.50
C PHE A 1207 23.69 -32.82 0.53
N CYS A 1208 24.61 -32.05 1.11
CA CYS A 1208 25.56 -32.59 2.08
C CYS A 1208 24.83 -33.10 3.33
N GLU A 1209 25.18 -34.30 3.79
CA GLU A 1209 24.47 -35.01 4.88
C GLU A 1209 23.09 -35.55 4.50
N ALA A 1210 22.73 -35.60 3.23
CA ALA A 1210 21.64 -36.47 2.75
C ALA A 1210 21.98 -37.97 2.90
N GLU A 1211 20.97 -38.82 2.70
CA GLU A 1211 21.11 -40.27 2.58
C GLU A 1211 22.15 -40.63 1.51
N LYS A 1212 22.88 -41.72 1.73
CA LYS A 1212 23.87 -42.21 0.77
C LYS A 1212 23.44 -43.56 0.22
N HIS A 1213 23.05 -43.55 -1.05
CA HIS A 1213 22.80 -44.73 -1.86
C HIS A 1213 23.56 -44.55 -3.16
N TYR A 1214 24.71 -45.20 -3.29
CA TYR A 1214 25.51 -45.06 -4.51
C TYR A 1214 26.28 -46.33 -4.81
N TYR A 1215 26.65 -46.45 -6.08
CA TYR A 1215 27.58 -47.44 -6.55
C TYR A 1215 28.65 -46.78 -7.41
N GLU A 1216 29.82 -47.38 -7.43
CA GLU A 1216 30.95 -46.91 -8.22
C GLU A 1216 31.71 -48.06 -8.86
N PHE A 1217 32.26 -47.80 -10.04
CA PHE A 1217 33.13 -48.70 -10.77
C PHE A 1217 34.34 -47.93 -11.26
N LYS A 1218 35.52 -48.56 -11.25
CA LYS A 1218 36.73 -48.01 -11.87
C LYS A 1218 37.44 -49.12 -12.64
N LEU A 1219 37.63 -48.90 -13.93
CA LEU A 1219 38.45 -49.76 -14.78
C LEU A 1219 39.75 -49.03 -15.09
N SER A 1220 40.88 -49.60 -14.71
CA SER A 1220 42.21 -49.06 -14.94
C SER A 1220 43.00 -50.00 -15.84
N THR A 1221 43.74 -49.46 -16.79
CA THR A 1221 44.66 -50.22 -17.65
C THR A 1221 45.95 -49.45 -17.81
N GLY A 1222 47.08 -50.15 -17.88
CA GLY A 1222 48.38 -49.48 -17.95
C GLY A 1222 49.51 -50.43 -18.28
N THR A 1223 50.71 -49.86 -18.33
CA THR A 1223 51.97 -50.59 -18.47
C THR A 1223 53.07 -49.85 -17.73
N ASP A 1224 54.21 -50.52 -17.58
CA ASP A 1224 55.39 -50.00 -16.92
C ASP A 1224 56.68 -50.27 -17.72
N THR A 1225 57.81 -49.82 -17.17
CA THR A 1225 59.17 -50.04 -17.71
C THR A 1225 59.58 -51.50 -17.76
N GLU A 1226 58.89 -52.38 -17.05
CA GLU A 1226 59.13 -53.83 -17.05
C GLU A 1226 58.26 -54.56 -18.09
N LYS A 1227 57.50 -53.81 -18.91
CA LYS A 1227 56.60 -54.32 -19.95
C LYS A 1227 55.52 -55.24 -19.38
N ASN A 1228 54.98 -54.88 -18.21
CA ASN A 1228 53.89 -55.60 -17.58
C ASN A 1228 52.53 -54.90 -17.80
N PRO A 1229 51.80 -55.21 -18.87
CA PRO A 1229 50.46 -54.67 -19.07
C PRO A 1229 49.54 -55.16 -17.94
N THR A 1230 48.85 -54.23 -17.31
CA THR A 1230 48.00 -54.49 -16.14
C THR A 1230 46.60 -53.97 -16.38
N ILE A 1231 45.60 -54.75 -15.97
CA ILE A 1231 44.19 -54.34 -15.92
C ILE A 1231 43.67 -54.50 -14.49
N THR A 1232 42.98 -53.47 -13.99
CA THR A 1232 42.36 -53.46 -12.66
C THR A 1232 40.90 -53.07 -12.79
N PHE A 1233 40.01 -53.88 -12.23
CA PHE A 1233 38.60 -53.54 -12.05
C PHE A 1233 38.31 -53.34 -10.57
N TYR A 1234 37.69 -52.23 -10.21
CA TYR A 1234 37.19 -51.90 -8.87
C TYR A 1234 35.68 -51.68 -8.93
N GLY A 1235 34.99 -52.15 -7.89
CA GLY A 1235 33.55 -51.92 -7.71
C GLY A 1235 33.20 -51.68 -6.24
N GLY A 1236 32.27 -50.76 -6.00
CA GLY A 1236 31.76 -50.40 -4.68
C GLY A 1236 30.26 -50.21 -4.69
N TRP A 1237 29.58 -50.63 -3.62
CA TRP A 1237 28.16 -50.44 -3.38
C TRP A 1237 27.91 -50.03 -1.94
N HIS A 1238 27.08 -49.00 -1.74
CA HIS A 1238 26.81 -48.39 -0.45
C HIS A 1238 25.31 -48.16 -0.25
N LEU A 1239 24.78 -48.62 0.88
CA LEU A 1239 23.37 -48.50 1.25
C LEU A 1239 23.23 -48.06 2.70
N GLU A 1240 22.72 -46.86 2.90
CA GLU A 1240 22.18 -46.44 4.19
C GLU A 1240 20.76 -46.99 4.43
N PHE A 1241 20.39 -47.31 5.67
CA PHE A 1241 19.04 -47.76 6.00
C PHE A 1241 18.63 -47.30 7.40
N ARG A 1242 17.32 -47.08 7.60
CA ARG A 1242 16.73 -46.61 8.87
C ARG A 1242 17.42 -45.36 9.45
N LYS A 1243 18.00 -44.49 8.59
CA LYS A 1243 18.79 -43.27 8.92
C LYS A 1243 20.06 -43.46 9.76
N LYS A 1244 20.26 -44.63 10.39
CA LYS A 1244 21.33 -44.91 11.37
C LYS A 1244 22.32 -45.99 10.94
N GLY A 1245 21.92 -46.86 10.00
CA GLY A 1245 22.73 -47.98 9.53
C GLY A 1245 23.35 -47.72 8.17
N LEU A 1246 24.59 -48.18 7.94
CA LEU A 1246 25.28 -48.16 6.65
C LEU A 1246 25.88 -49.54 6.38
N ILE A 1247 25.61 -50.09 5.21
CA ILE A 1247 26.29 -51.25 4.64
C ILE A 1247 27.10 -50.80 3.43
N SER A 1248 28.36 -51.21 3.36
CA SER A 1248 29.17 -51.04 2.16
C SER A 1248 29.85 -52.34 1.78
N ILE A 1249 29.91 -52.64 0.48
CA ILE A 1249 30.67 -53.76 -0.08
C ILE A 1249 31.54 -53.20 -1.20
N ASN A 1250 32.83 -53.48 -1.15
CA ASN A 1250 33.79 -53.00 -2.14
C ASN A 1250 34.78 -54.11 -2.48
N GLY A 1251 35.41 -53.98 -3.63
CA GLY A 1251 36.49 -54.86 -4.00
C GLY A 1251 37.18 -54.44 -5.28
N TYR A 1252 38.34 -55.06 -5.52
CA TYR A 1252 39.04 -54.94 -6.79
C TYR A 1252 39.70 -56.25 -7.19
N ILE A 1253 39.96 -56.36 -8.49
CA ILE A 1253 40.69 -57.45 -9.11
C ILE A 1253 41.69 -56.83 -10.08
N THR A 1254 42.97 -57.13 -9.88
CA THR A 1254 44.08 -56.75 -10.75
C THR A 1254 44.67 -57.99 -11.40
N ARG A 1255 44.92 -57.92 -12.71
CA ARG A 1255 45.56 -58.98 -13.49
C ARG A 1255 46.69 -58.44 -14.35
N SER A 1256 47.82 -59.13 -14.36
CA SER A 1256 48.97 -58.82 -15.22
C SER A 1256 49.85 -60.06 -15.43
N ARG A 1257 51.00 -59.94 -16.11
CA ARG A 1257 51.90 -61.08 -16.34
C ARG A 1257 52.73 -61.45 -15.12
N ILE A 1258 53.09 -60.47 -14.31
CA ILE A 1258 53.98 -60.65 -13.15
C ILE A 1258 53.30 -60.30 -11.82
N TRP A 1259 52.04 -59.85 -11.82
CA TRP A 1259 51.34 -59.40 -10.61
C TRP A 1259 49.83 -59.56 -10.73
N ASP A 1260 49.27 -60.40 -9.86
CA ASP A 1260 47.84 -60.57 -9.69
C ASP A 1260 47.46 -60.22 -8.24
N ALA A 1261 46.43 -59.40 -8.06
CA ALA A 1261 45.93 -59.05 -6.74
C ALA A 1261 44.40 -59.02 -6.74
N SER A 1262 43.78 -59.28 -5.61
CA SER A 1262 42.35 -59.11 -5.41
C SER A 1262 42.02 -58.82 -3.95
N SER A 1263 41.09 -57.91 -3.73
CA SER A 1263 40.54 -57.62 -2.40
C SER A 1263 39.02 -57.54 -2.46
N VAL A 1264 38.35 -58.02 -1.41
CA VAL A 1264 36.93 -57.75 -1.15
C VAL A 1264 36.78 -57.40 0.32
N TRP A 1265 36.11 -56.30 0.61
CA TRP A 1265 35.78 -55.92 1.98
C TRP A 1265 34.34 -55.46 2.11
N ALA A 1266 33.74 -55.82 3.23
CA ALA A 1266 32.41 -55.42 3.62
C ALA A 1266 32.46 -54.70 4.97
N GLU A 1267 31.63 -53.67 5.13
CA GLU A 1267 31.45 -52.99 6.40
C GLU A 1267 29.98 -52.85 6.75
N TYR A 1268 29.73 -52.90 8.04
CA TYR A 1268 28.47 -52.57 8.68
C TYR A 1268 28.72 -51.53 9.77
N LYS A 1269 28.09 -50.37 9.66
CA LYS A 1269 28.15 -49.30 10.66
C LYS A 1269 26.75 -49.00 11.19
N TYR A 1270 26.64 -48.80 12.51
CA TYR A 1270 25.40 -48.37 13.16
C TYR A 1270 25.70 -47.24 14.16
N SER A 1271 25.00 -46.11 14.01
CA SER A 1271 25.01 -44.99 14.95
C SER A 1271 23.89 -45.15 16.00
N PHE A 1272 24.21 -44.97 17.28
CA PHE A 1272 23.29 -45.24 18.41
C PHE A 1272 22.20 -44.20 18.57
#